data_AF-B3PL03-F1
#
_entry.id   AF-B3PL03-F1
#
_cell.length_a   1.000
_cell.length_b   1.000
_cell.length_c   1.000
_cell.angle_alpha   90.00
_cell.angle_beta   90.00
_cell.angle_gamma   90.00
#
_symmetry.space_group_name_H-M   'P 1'
#
loop_
_entity.id
_entity.type
_entity.pdbx_description
1 polymer ?
#
loop_
_entity_poly.entity_id
_entity_poly.type
_entity_poly.pdbx_seq_one_letter_code
_entity_poly.pdbx_strand_id
1 'polypeptide(L)'
;MPVLLLWDMTAVAGEAFKHGAVMARAMVLDSQGKPILVEYNENGEELSVVNWSGEFKDLSIISVHEYRMEKARYDIYRESRKHDLAMDAEIVPVDEFKQTEYKAADGKTTIIKPQLKSYVKSVLVRGQSNRIVPSGHKGAWEPLVLLSFSIDLSQDVPAIPEKGTLLLNDKGQVIHRTENNIAPRVGFFGDPNESQEFYSGIRKYDDEIFGPVKHVKVYISPEVFPGSLALTDSQGKYSMRFYLPYCPGGFDYTTDVWAELHYANFSPYGAPLIPYYLRRQDWTYCYDPLPVGGFLGLAAYVNASAMAASLSTYFYNVDLKVDVMFLSGRIFLRNPDGSAIGVGNTTEYHVTAAATDRTAQTFYDFDGDGKYDTSEVGDIEDQPQPDGSIKKVFVAKANGQYQGVYFSSLPKVQGQPNAVRLSDRAADPAPNGLLKSISKEDLKNTDILVFRESTGQLILERSGLKDEEISSRVDIGLGEDDKYFYYRLMLRGPADYDLNIGAINRHKNWADWAEEYRLAEPLRKREADHPKSGEWVRLVVINRATGYMGTQRVQLMDASKNIMGMLNVKLEDTFLQPPNLKIWAERDHKQEYGLDKGKTSANNVIGTEGASLSSDEKITVYTAWYDEEGRPLPEGLGEDNGLQYGLTARLAKVTAENKLDAVSHSKLSEFGIKPGTHTEVLRVKDNLTTEDHFYVHVVGTSKHEKPSFDVNPGAPPPLDTRPKHATPFLVPFNDESEDWKSWSAWNQLKRAYDAEQLDSEPIKPRAAYSWYLRPEYQFSQLSLEVESIIREYTDESGNKNEQELLVEQEGEGRIPTIRSNDDLITVFYSLIANNLNRLTPLEGEQEWVFGLGASEVKATIGKGGEIRFDNLSHIDYLDPTDLLSIRLYLNHDAANTLWEWVFTRNGLHVYYEVPGNTQEKSKRALPNMADIHCGSGASGPAICSDIEILSLLAKEDEQPTVTPPNAAPQQPEPKIKTLGGMRLRLRYIPPNLDGLEVKKVTWNIGYKGRYCNRYGVDTVGCITKEAGSDYEHQFGIPQLPNTTGDWSVYWEPVKDGSEEETDWSNWAGTQTTDKGVAATMKAEYTIPVQGTGSSGVVTPVKLTKYFDQTFTFNTRELKPATGTEEPMKGSDVAMLEAMLWQLGISPQKGSDYQANSNAGLSGNRIYSNRGNDKKGNPRGFTENCDGTDAKVRDIYSGGWNTCAAGKVAMEGMVRRFQGRHISAKEAGKFSRSGGKDSSGIVDNQTLKDLGGRWGEYYQVYQNTVIHRHYWRWIM
;
A
#
# COMPACT_ATOMS: atom_id res chain seq x y z
N MET A 1 -3.99 -102.36 -38.28
CA MET A 1 -4.71 -102.16 -39.56
C MET A 1 -6.08 -101.55 -39.24
N PRO A 2 -6.59 -100.58 -40.01
CA PRO A 2 -6.06 -100.08 -41.28
C PRO A 2 -5.25 -98.78 -41.12
N VAL A 3 -4.22 -98.70 -41.95
CA VAL A 3 -3.40 -97.52 -42.26
C VAL A 3 -4.11 -96.80 -43.40
N LEU A 4 -4.33 -95.49 -43.27
CA LEU A 4 -4.65 -94.62 -44.39
C LEU A 4 -3.84 -93.33 -44.21
N LEU A 5 -2.95 -93.12 -45.17
CA LEU A 5 -1.84 -92.18 -45.15
C LEU A 5 -2.32 -90.74 -44.96
N LEU A 6 -1.86 -90.10 -43.88
CA LEU A 6 -1.67 -88.65 -43.82
C LEU A 6 -0.70 -88.27 -44.93
N TRP A 7 -1.21 -87.67 -45.99
CA TRP A 7 -0.38 -86.82 -46.83
C TRP A 7 -0.15 -85.53 -46.04
N ASP A 8 1.07 -85.37 -45.53
CA ASP A 8 1.64 -84.06 -45.19
C ASP A 8 1.65 -83.22 -46.48
N MET A 9 0.55 -82.52 -46.73
CA MET A 9 0.62 -81.26 -47.46
C MET A 9 0.97 -80.21 -46.42
N THR A 10 2.27 -79.95 -46.26
CA THR A 10 2.76 -78.70 -45.70
C THR A 10 2.22 -77.57 -46.57
N ALA A 11 1.07 -77.01 -46.19
CA ALA A 11 0.60 -75.75 -46.75
C ALA A 11 1.70 -74.72 -46.51
N VAL A 12 2.16 -74.08 -47.59
CA VAL A 12 3.16 -73.02 -47.49
C VAL A 12 2.44 -71.82 -46.85
N ALA A 13 2.55 -71.68 -45.53
CA ALA A 13 2.12 -70.47 -44.85
C ALA A 13 2.90 -69.29 -45.44
N GLY A 14 2.19 -68.31 -46.01
CA GLY A 14 2.82 -67.09 -46.51
C GLY A 14 3.54 -66.37 -45.37
N GLU A 15 4.85 -66.20 -45.49
CA GLU A 15 5.70 -65.63 -44.44
C GLU A 15 5.80 -64.10 -44.62
N ALA A 16 5.06 -63.36 -43.80
CA ALA A 16 4.95 -61.91 -43.90
C ALA A 16 5.91 -61.19 -42.94
N PHE A 17 6.16 -59.92 -43.23
CA PHE A 17 7.11 -59.09 -42.50
C PHE A 17 6.54 -57.72 -42.20
N LYS A 18 6.71 -57.24 -40.95
CA LYS A 18 6.43 -55.85 -40.57
C LYS A 18 7.58 -55.28 -39.76
N HIS A 19 7.82 -53.99 -39.96
CA HIS A 19 8.81 -53.22 -39.23
C HIS A 19 8.33 -51.79 -39.01
N GLY A 20 8.91 -51.14 -38.00
CA GLY A 20 8.61 -49.77 -37.66
C GLY A 20 9.36 -49.36 -36.41
N ALA A 21 8.94 -48.27 -35.78
CA ALA A 21 9.46 -47.82 -34.51
C ALA A 21 8.35 -47.37 -33.54
N VAL A 22 8.60 -47.51 -32.24
CA VAL A 22 7.85 -46.86 -31.18
C VAL A 22 8.66 -45.68 -30.68
N MET A 23 8.09 -44.48 -30.79
CA MET A 23 8.79 -43.24 -30.46
C MET A 23 7.87 -42.24 -29.80
N ALA A 24 8.40 -41.49 -28.84
CA ALA A 24 7.69 -40.42 -28.15
C ALA A 24 7.97 -39.06 -28.78
N ARG A 25 7.05 -38.11 -28.59
CA ARG A 25 7.28 -36.70 -28.93
C ARG A 25 8.31 -36.13 -27.95
N ALA A 26 9.56 -36.07 -28.36
CA ALA A 26 10.69 -35.73 -27.51
C ALA A 26 11.33 -34.39 -27.91
N MET A 27 12.08 -33.79 -26.98
CA MET A 27 12.91 -32.62 -27.27
C MET A 27 13.97 -32.95 -28.32
N VAL A 28 14.06 -32.11 -29.35
CA VAL A 28 15.12 -32.14 -30.34
C VAL A 28 16.36 -31.49 -29.74
N LEU A 29 17.48 -32.20 -29.81
CA LEU A 29 18.75 -31.76 -29.25
C LEU A 29 19.70 -31.32 -30.37
N ASP A 30 20.51 -30.31 -30.08
CA ASP A 30 21.60 -29.89 -30.96
C ASP A 30 22.79 -30.87 -30.91
N SER A 31 23.82 -30.59 -31.72
CA SER A 31 25.06 -31.37 -31.76
C SER A 31 25.83 -31.44 -30.42
N GLN A 32 25.53 -30.55 -29.46
CA GLN A 32 26.11 -30.53 -28.11
C GLN A 32 25.21 -31.23 -27.08
N GLY A 33 24.06 -31.77 -27.50
CA GLY A 33 23.08 -32.42 -26.63
C GLY A 33 22.19 -31.44 -25.86
N LYS A 34 22.13 -30.17 -26.27
CA LYS A 34 21.27 -29.15 -25.64
C LYS A 34 19.93 -29.02 -26.37
N PRO A 35 18.82 -28.75 -25.66
CA PRO A 35 17.54 -28.49 -26.31
C PRO A 35 17.58 -27.25 -27.20
N ILE A 36 17.03 -27.37 -28.41
CA ILE A 36 16.81 -26.22 -29.30
C ILE A 36 15.55 -25.50 -28.83
N LEU A 37 15.62 -24.21 -28.52
CA LEU A 37 14.45 -23.40 -28.15
C LEU A 37 13.92 -22.67 -29.38
N VAL A 38 12.60 -22.61 -29.52
CA VAL A 38 11.93 -21.99 -30.67
C VAL A 38 10.69 -21.22 -30.22
N GLU A 39 10.25 -20.31 -31.08
CA GLU A 39 8.97 -19.60 -30.92
C GLU A 39 7.85 -20.35 -31.65
N TYR A 40 6.75 -20.59 -30.95
CA TYR A 40 5.53 -21.19 -31.46
C TYR A 40 4.39 -20.18 -31.51
N ASN A 41 3.69 -20.11 -32.64
CA ASN A 41 2.43 -19.37 -32.72
C ASN A 41 1.27 -20.15 -32.08
N GLU A 42 0.06 -19.55 -32.05
CA GLU A 42 -1.13 -20.20 -31.49
C GLU A 42 -1.54 -21.51 -32.19
N ASN A 43 -1.12 -21.69 -33.45
CA ASN A 43 -1.31 -22.89 -34.25
C ASN A 43 -0.15 -23.90 -34.10
N GLY A 44 0.68 -23.75 -33.07
CA GLY A 44 1.80 -24.67 -32.81
C GLY A 44 2.85 -24.72 -33.93
N GLU A 45 2.85 -23.77 -34.86
CA GLU A 45 3.83 -23.69 -35.93
C GLU A 45 5.10 -23.01 -35.41
N GLU A 46 6.24 -23.59 -35.76
CA GLU A 46 7.54 -23.02 -35.44
C GLU A 46 7.85 -21.80 -36.32
N LEU A 47 8.14 -20.67 -35.69
CA LEU A 47 8.44 -19.41 -36.39
C LEU A 47 9.93 -19.14 -36.49
N SER A 48 10.67 -19.29 -35.38
CA SER A 48 12.10 -18.97 -35.33
C SER A 48 12.81 -19.66 -34.17
N VAL A 49 14.13 -19.82 -34.30
CA VAL A 49 15.00 -20.36 -33.25
C VAL A 49 15.43 -19.25 -32.29
N VAL A 50 15.32 -19.52 -30.99
CA VAL A 50 15.72 -18.60 -29.92
C VAL A 50 17.17 -18.89 -29.52
N ASN A 51 18.04 -17.89 -29.65
CA ASN A 51 19.43 -18.00 -29.24
C ASN A 51 19.56 -17.81 -27.73
N TRP A 52 20.23 -18.76 -27.06
CA TRP A 52 20.52 -18.70 -25.63
C TRP A 52 21.88 -19.33 -25.31
N SER A 53 22.41 -19.07 -24.11
CA SER A 53 23.68 -19.62 -23.64
C SER A 53 23.57 -20.11 -22.20
N GLY A 54 24.45 -21.02 -21.79
CA GLY A 54 24.42 -21.66 -20.46
C GLY A 54 23.85 -23.08 -20.49
N GLU A 55 23.28 -23.52 -19.35
CA GLU A 55 22.63 -24.81 -19.16
C GLU A 55 21.10 -24.67 -19.14
N PHE A 56 20.38 -25.56 -19.81
CA PHE A 56 18.91 -25.47 -19.93
C PHE A 56 18.19 -25.50 -18.58
N LYS A 57 18.73 -26.24 -17.60
CA LYS A 57 18.20 -26.33 -16.24
C LYS A 57 18.24 -25.01 -15.45
N ASP A 58 19.11 -24.08 -15.87
CA ASP A 58 19.32 -22.80 -15.18
C ASP A 58 18.48 -21.67 -15.84
N LEU A 59 17.85 -21.95 -16.98
CA LEU A 59 16.92 -21.04 -17.64
C LEU A 59 15.52 -21.12 -17.02
N SER A 60 14.81 -20.00 -17.02
CA SER A 60 13.38 -19.95 -16.68
C SER A 60 12.59 -19.36 -17.83
N ILE A 61 11.50 -20.04 -18.21
CA ILE A 61 10.56 -19.57 -19.22
C ILE A 61 9.27 -19.23 -18.49
N ILE A 62 8.89 -17.94 -18.51
CA ILE A 62 7.74 -17.43 -17.78
C ILE A 62 6.82 -16.63 -18.72
N SER A 63 5.56 -16.49 -18.31
CA SER A 63 4.64 -15.60 -18.99
C SER A 63 4.97 -14.13 -18.76
N VAL A 64 4.65 -13.30 -19.76
CA VAL A 64 4.68 -11.84 -19.64
C VAL A 64 3.79 -11.35 -18.49
N HIS A 65 2.70 -12.06 -18.21
CA HIS A 65 1.79 -11.74 -17.11
C HIS A 65 2.49 -11.80 -15.75
N GLU A 66 3.27 -12.84 -15.47
CA GLU A 66 3.99 -12.98 -14.20
C GLU A 66 4.97 -11.84 -13.97
N TYR A 67 5.71 -11.45 -15.01
CA TYR A 67 6.57 -10.27 -14.97
C TYR A 67 5.78 -9.01 -14.64
N ARG A 68 4.65 -8.80 -15.33
CA ARG A 68 3.79 -7.61 -15.13
C ARG A 68 3.18 -7.58 -13.73
N MET A 69 2.85 -8.73 -13.14
CA MET A 69 2.36 -8.81 -11.76
C MET A 69 3.42 -8.38 -10.76
N GLU A 70 4.66 -8.88 -10.88
CA GLU A 70 5.76 -8.47 -10.00
C GLU A 70 6.11 -6.98 -10.20
N LYS A 71 6.13 -6.51 -11.45
CA LYS A 71 6.37 -5.11 -11.78
C LYS A 71 5.28 -4.18 -11.26
N ALA A 72 4.00 -4.56 -11.40
CA ALA A 72 2.88 -3.80 -10.85
C ALA A 72 2.94 -3.75 -9.32
N ARG A 73 3.27 -4.87 -8.65
CA ARG A 73 3.47 -4.91 -7.19
C ARG A 73 4.57 -3.93 -6.77
N TYR A 74 5.68 -3.88 -7.49
CA TYR A 74 6.76 -2.92 -7.26
C TYR A 74 6.30 -1.47 -7.47
N ASP A 75 5.67 -1.16 -8.60
CA ASP A 75 5.28 0.20 -8.97
C ASP A 75 4.19 0.76 -8.04
N ILE A 76 3.17 -0.06 -7.71
CA ILE A 76 2.11 0.31 -6.74
C ILE A 76 2.71 0.59 -5.37
N TYR A 77 3.61 -0.29 -4.89
CA TYR A 77 4.24 -0.09 -3.59
C TYR A 77 5.10 1.17 -3.58
N ARG A 78 5.94 1.37 -4.61
CA ARG A 78 6.81 2.53 -4.70
C ARG A 78 6.04 3.85 -4.78
N GLU A 79 4.93 3.89 -5.51
CA GLU A 79 4.12 5.11 -5.63
C GLU A 79 3.29 5.37 -4.36
N SER A 80 2.61 4.35 -3.83
CA SER A 80 1.80 4.49 -2.61
C SER A 80 2.63 4.79 -1.35
N ARG A 81 3.91 4.37 -1.34
CA ARG A 81 4.85 4.51 -0.22
C ARG A 81 6.01 5.48 -0.50
N LYS A 82 5.85 6.33 -1.51
CA LYS A 82 6.92 7.23 -2.00
C LYS A 82 7.42 8.23 -0.95
N HIS A 83 6.54 8.60 -0.03
CA HIS A 83 6.78 9.60 1.01
C HIS A 83 7.09 8.97 2.39
N ASP A 84 7.17 7.64 2.47
CA ASP A 84 7.42 6.91 3.72
C ASP A 84 8.40 5.73 3.50
N LEU A 85 7.94 4.48 3.54
CA LEU A 85 8.73 3.25 3.52
C LEU A 85 9.52 3.07 2.24
N ALA A 86 9.00 3.54 1.09
CA ALA A 86 9.69 3.48 -0.19
C ALA A 86 10.52 4.73 -0.51
N MET A 87 10.60 5.69 0.42
CA MET A 87 11.51 6.83 0.31
C MET A 87 12.95 6.31 0.30
N ASP A 88 13.69 6.70 -0.75
CA ASP A 88 15.06 6.25 -1.03
C ASP A 88 15.23 4.73 -1.07
N ALA A 89 14.14 3.98 -1.26
CA ALA A 89 14.21 2.54 -1.44
C ALA A 89 14.75 2.21 -2.83
N GLU A 90 15.64 1.22 -2.86
CA GLU A 90 16.36 0.83 -4.08
C GLU A 90 16.08 -0.64 -4.37
N ILE A 91 15.80 -0.92 -5.64
CA ILE A 91 15.69 -2.29 -6.11
C ILE A 91 17.08 -2.80 -6.49
N VAL A 92 17.49 -3.92 -5.90
CA VAL A 92 18.83 -4.49 -6.10
C VAL A 92 18.74 -5.96 -6.49
N PRO A 93 19.64 -6.45 -7.38
CA PRO A 93 19.81 -7.88 -7.61
C PRO A 93 20.21 -8.63 -6.35
N VAL A 94 19.85 -9.92 -6.27
CA VAL A 94 20.17 -10.79 -5.12
C VAL A 94 21.68 -10.96 -4.90
N ASP A 95 22.48 -10.97 -5.97
CA ASP A 95 23.94 -11.08 -5.91
C ASP A 95 24.54 -9.84 -5.24
N GLU A 96 24.05 -8.66 -5.60
CA GLU A 96 24.46 -7.38 -5.01
C GLU A 96 24.01 -7.30 -3.55
N PHE A 97 22.74 -7.60 -3.25
CA PHE A 97 22.23 -7.65 -1.88
C PHE A 97 23.09 -8.55 -0.95
N LYS A 98 23.54 -9.70 -1.46
CA LYS A 98 24.41 -10.62 -0.70
C LYS A 98 25.82 -10.05 -0.45
N GLN A 99 26.32 -9.18 -1.31
CA GLN A 99 27.64 -8.55 -1.18
C GLN A 99 27.59 -7.22 -0.41
N THR A 100 26.48 -6.50 -0.47
CA THR A 100 26.31 -5.19 0.16
C THR A 100 26.16 -5.32 1.68
N GLU A 101 26.85 -4.45 2.40
CA GLU A 101 26.66 -4.23 3.83
C GLU A 101 25.63 -3.11 4.02
N TYR A 102 24.53 -3.41 4.73
CA TYR A 102 23.49 -2.42 5.00
C TYR A 102 23.64 -1.89 6.42
N LYS A 103 23.73 -0.56 6.52
CA LYS A 103 23.76 0.14 7.80
C LYS A 103 22.37 0.66 8.17
N ALA A 104 22.12 0.75 9.47
CA ALA A 104 20.95 1.41 10.04
C ALA A 104 21.00 2.93 9.80
N ALA A 105 19.92 3.61 10.17
CA ALA A 105 19.80 5.07 10.07
C ALA A 105 20.88 5.81 10.89
N ASP A 106 21.51 5.16 11.87
CA ASP A 106 22.65 5.72 12.64
C ASP A 106 23.98 5.77 11.87
N GLY A 107 24.06 5.16 10.67
CA GLY A 107 25.29 5.05 9.88
C GLY A 107 26.40 4.18 10.49
N LYS A 108 26.13 3.50 11.61
CA LYS A 108 27.10 2.74 12.42
C LYS A 108 26.71 1.27 12.58
N THR A 109 25.45 0.99 12.88
CA THR A 109 24.97 -0.36 13.18
C THR A 109 24.76 -1.15 11.89
N THR A 110 25.49 -2.25 11.74
CA THR A 110 25.33 -3.19 10.62
C THR A 110 24.07 -4.03 10.82
N ILE A 111 23.23 -4.11 9.79
CA ILE A 111 22.01 -4.90 9.77
C ILE A 111 22.33 -6.33 9.31
N ILE A 112 21.83 -7.31 10.07
CA ILE A 112 21.83 -8.71 9.68
C ILE A 112 20.78 -8.91 8.59
N LYS A 113 21.26 -9.33 7.42
CA LYS A 113 20.41 -9.57 6.26
C LYS A 113 19.48 -10.78 6.50
N PRO A 114 18.18 -10.68 6.16
CA PRO A 114 17.29 -11.84 6.20
C PRO A 114 17.75 -12.92 5.22
N GLN A 115 17.48 -14.18 5.56
CA GLN A 115 17.71 -15.30 4.63
C GLN A 115 16.68 -15.24 3.51
N LEU A 116 17.16 -15.03 2.28
CA LEU A 116 16.32 -15.02 1.09
C LEU A 116 16.09 -16.44 0.59
N LYS A 117 14.88 -16.71 0.07
CA LYS A 117 14.57 -17.96 -0.61
C LYS A 117 15.37 -18.08 -1.91
N SER A 118 15.66 -19.30 -2.35
CA SER A 118 16.52 -19.57 -3.51
C SER A 118 15.97 -19.04 -4.84
N TYR A 119 14.66 -18.90 -4.97
CA TYR A 119 14.01 -18.37 -6.17
C TYR A 119 14.05 -16.83 -6.26
N VAL A 120 14.40 -16.12 -5.19
CA VAL A 120 14.45 -14.65 -5.18
C VAL A 120 15.63 -14.16 -6.02
N LYS A 121 15.37 -13.26 -6.96
CA LYS A 121 16.34 -12.71 -7.92
C LYS A 121 16.61 -11.22 -7.73
N SER A 122 15.64 -10.46 -7.25
CA SER A 122 15.84 -9.08 -6.80
C SER A 122 15.00 -8.76 -5.56
N VAL A 123 15.41 -7.73 -4.82
CA VAL A 123 14.73 -7.26 -3.62
C VAL A 123 14.62 -5.74 -3.62
N LEU A 124 13.49 -5.22 -3.17
CA LEU A 124 13.35 -3.79 -2.85
C LEU A 124 13.89 -3.58 -1.44
N VAL A 125 15.04 -2.92 -1.34
CA VAL A 125 15.70 -2.63 -0.07
C VAL A 125 15.31 -1.26 0.40
N ARG A 126 14.93 -1.18 1.67
CA ARG A 126 14.55 0.07 2.31
C ARG A 126 15.70 1.09 2.32
N GLY A 127 15.40 2.37 2.12
CA GLY A 127 16.37 3.47 2.20
C GLY A 127 16.99 3.60 3.59
N GLN A 128 18.22 4.12 3.69
CA GLN A 128 19.00 4.13 4.94
C GLN A 128 18.32 4.95 6.06
N SER A 129 17.75 6.11 5.73
CA SER A 129 17.02 7.01 6.63
C SER A 129 15.81 6.34 7.32
N ASN A 130 15.27 5.28 6.71
CA ASN A 130 14.13 4.51 7.22
C ASN A 130 14.54 3.22 7.98
N ARG A 131 15.83 2.91 8.10
CA ARG A 131 16.32 1.67 8.76
C ARG A 131 16.52 1.86 10.27
N ILE A 132 15.42 2.07 10.98
CA ILE A 132 15.42 2.27 12.43
C ILE A 132 15.50 0.92 13.13
N VAL A 133 16.61 0.63 13.81
CA VAL A 133 16.81 -0.64 14.53
C VAL A 133 16.55 -0.43 16.02
N PRO A 134 15.45 -0.96 16.59
CA PRO A 134 15.14 -0.76 18.00
C PRO A 134 16.07 -1.52 18.94
N SER A 135 16.28 -1.00 20.15
CA SER A 135 17.08 -1.66 21.19
C SER A 135 16.52 -3.05 21.52
N GLY A 136 17.39 -4.06 21.58
CA GLY A 136 17.02 -5.47 21.78
C GLY A 136 17.01 -6.30 20.49
N HIS A 137 16.91 -5.66 19.33
CA HIS A 137 17.14 -6.32 18.05
C HIS A 137 18.66 -6.46 17.83
N LYS A 138 19.17 -7.69 17.75
CA LYS A 138 20.60 -7.98 17.47
C LYS A 138 20.95 -7.75 15.99
N GLY A 139 20.55 -6.62 15.41
CA GLY A 139 20.71 -6.35 13.97
C GLY A 139 19.84 -7.18 13.04
N ALA A 140 19.10 -8.19 13.52
CA ALA A 140 18.07 -8.90 12.75
C ALA A 140 16.86 -7.98 12.61
N TRP A 141 16.84 -7.20 11.54
CA TRP A 141 15.80 -6.21 11.30
C TRP A 141 14.90 -6.67 10.14
N GLU A 142 13.71 -7.14 10.48
CA GLU A 142 12.80 -7.81 9.56
C GLU A 142 12.24 -6.95 8.42
N PRO A 143 12.26 -5.60 8.43
CA PRO A 143 11.81 -4.84 7.27
C PRO A 143 12.93 -4.24 6.39
N LEU A 144 14.16 -4.77 6.42
CA LEU A 144 15.22 -4.36 5.45
C LEU A 144 14.76 -4.62 4.02
N VAL A 145 14.16 -5.78 3.78
CA VAL A 145 13.60 -6.17 2.49
C VAL A 145 12.11 -5.83 2.52
N LEU A 146 11.71 -4.81 1.76
CA LEU A 146 10.32 -4.37 1.65
C LEU A 146 9.51 -5.32 0.77
N LEU A 147 10.11 -5.76 -0.34
CA LEU A 147 9.54 -6.70 -1.31
C LEU A 147 10.64 -7.61 -1.87
N SER A 148 10.28 -8.84 -2.23
CA SER A 148 11.15 -9.79 -2.92
C SER A 148 10.50 -10.28 -4.21
N PHE A 149 11.30 -10.46 -5.25
CA PHE A 149 10.84 -10.78 -6.60
C PHE A 149 11.55 -12.02 -7.13
N SER A 150 10.84 -12.85 -7.89
CA SER A 150 11.41 -14.02 -8.57
C SER A 150 12.14 -13.64 -9.88
N ILE A 151 12.08 -12.38 -10.26
CA ILE A 151 12.69 -11.80 -11.46
C ILE A 151 13.67 -10.69 -11.05
N ASP A 152 14.69 -10.43 -11.86
CA ASP A 152 15.56 -9.27 -11.69
C ASP A 152 14.87 -8.00 -12.25
N LEU A 153 14.12 -7.31 -11.39
CA LEU A 153 13.43 -6.07 -11.73
C LEU A 153 14.33 -4.83 -11.64
N SER A 154 15.61 -4.99 -11.29
CA SER A 154 16.59 -3.89 -11.35
C SER A 154 17.04 -3.58 -12.78
N GLN A 155 16.86 -4.56 -13.69
CA GLN A 155 17.14 -4.40 -15.10
C GLN A 155 16.08 -3.49 -15.76
N ASP A 156 16.52 -2.49 -16.51
CA ASP A 156 15.63 -1.75 -17.41
C ASP A 156 15.41 -2.57 -18.69
N VAL A 157 14.18 -3.07 -18.88
CA VAL A 157 13.81 -3.91 -20.03
C VAL A 157 12.85 -3.13 -20.94
N PRO A 158 13.34 -2.53 -22.04
CA PRO A 158 12.50 -1.75 -22.93
C PRO A 158 11.58 -2.64 -23.78
N ALA A 159 10.31 -2.22 -23.92
CA ALA A 159 9.32 -2.80 -24.83
C ALA A 159 9.02 -4.29 -24.58
N ILE A 160 8.47 -4.60 -23.40
CA ILE A 160 7.87 -5.91 -23.11
C ILE A 160 6.48 -5.97 -23.78
N PRO A 161 6.16 -7.03 -24.54
CA PRO A 161 4.88 -7.15 -25.24
C PRO A 161 3.68 -7.20 -24.28
N GLU A 162 2.46 -7.10 -24.80
CA GLU A 162 1.24 -7.19 -23.98
C GLU A 162 0.97 -8.57 -23.40
N LYS A 163 1.24 -9.59 -24.22
CA LYS A 163 1.12 -11.02 -23.90
C LYS A 163 2.33 -11.75 -24.48
N GLY A 164 2.46 -13.03 -24.14
CA GLY A 164 3.50 -13.90 -24.65
C GLY A 164 4.47 -14.36 -23.57
N THR A 165 5.72 -14.59 -23.97
CA THR A 165 6.70 -15.33 -23.17
C THR A 165 7.99 -14.56 -22.99
N LEU A 166 8.60 -14.69 -21.81
CA LEU A 166 9.94 -14.21 -21.50
C LEU A 166 10.88 -15.38 -21.21
N LEU A 167 12.10 -15.29 -21.74
CA LEU A 167 13.19 -16.18 -21.38
C LEU A 167 14.12 -15.47 -20.40
N LEU A 168 14.34 -16.07 -19.24
CA LEU A 168 15.21 -15.57 -18.19
C LEU A 168 16.45 -16.45 -18.04
N ASN A 169 17.58 -15.82 -17.69
CA ASN A 169 18.78 -16.52 -17.25
C ASN A 169 18.70 -16.96 -15.77
N ASP A 170 19.78 -17.56 -15.26
CA ASP A 170 19.93 -18.03 -13.88
C ASP A 170 19.80 -16.90 -12.84
N LYS A 171 20.08 -15.67 -13.24
CA LYS A 171 19.94 -14.45 -12.44
C LYS A 171 18.56 -13.82 -12.50
N GLY A 172 17.63 -14.36 -13.31
CA GLY A 172 16.29 -13.79 -13.49
C GLY A 172 16.24 -12.59 -14.43
N GLN A 173 17.28 -12.36 -15.23
CA GLN A 173 17.34 -11.27 -16.21
C GLN A 173 16.70 -11.69 -17.52
N VAL A 174 15.96 -10.78 -18.15
CA VAL A 174 15.30 -11.02 -19.43
C VAL A 174 16.34 -11.05 -20.54
N ILE A 175 16.49 -12.20 -21.19
CA ILE A 175 17.43 -12.39 -22.32
C ILE A 175 16.72 -12.50 -23.67
N HIS A 176 15.46 -12.92 -23.70
CA HIS A 176 14.61 -12.94 -24.90
C HIS A 176 13.16 -12.64 -24.54
N ARG A 177 12.41 -12.03 -25.47
CA ARG A 177 11.00 -11.67 -25.30
C ARG A 177 10.26 -11.77 -26.62
N THR A 178 9.03 -12.26 -26.59
CA THR A 178 8.19 -12.43 -27.78
C THR A 178 6.70 -12.45 -27.41
N GLU A 179 5.84 -12.14 -28.37
CA GLU A 179 4.38 -12.32 -28.25
C GLU A 179 3.97 -13.80 -28.35
N ASN A 180 4.88 -14.65 -28.81
CA ASN A 180 4.67 -16.08 -29.04
C ASN A 180 5.02 -16.94 -27.81
N ASN A 181 4.75 -18.25 -27.89
CA ASN A 181 5.20 -19.21 -26.88
C ASN A 181 6.66 -19.61 -27.13
N ILE A 182 7.53 -19.52 -26.12
CA ILE A 182 8.89 -20.10 -26.20
C ILE A 182 8.84 -21.49 -25.58
N ALA A 183 9.24 -22.51 -26.35
CA ALA A 183 9.35 -23.88 -25.85
C ALA A 183 10.46 -24.65 -26.58
N PRO A 184 10.91 -25.80 -26.03
CA PRO A 184 11.80 -26.69 -26.77
C PRO A 184 11.17 -27.14 -28.09
N ARG A 185 11.97 -27.18 -29.16
CA ARG A 185 11.64 -27.88 -30.38
C ARG A 185 11.39 -29.34 -30.03
N VAL A 186 10.24 -29.87 -30.45
CA VAL A 186 9.94 -31.29 -30.28
C VAL A 186 9.64 -31.95 -31.61
N GLY A 187 9.82 -33.27 -31.67
CA GLY A 187 9.51 -34.06 -32.84
C GLY A 187 9.45 -35.54 -32.50
N PHE A 188 8.96 -36.34 -33.46
CA PHE A 188 9.08 -37.80 -33.40
C PHE A 188 10.33 -38.27 -34.13
N PHE A 189 10.56 -37.73 -35.32
CA PHE A 189 11.70 -38.03 -36.19
C PHE A 189 11.91 -36.88 -37.21
N GLY A 190 13.09 -36.77 -37.80
CA GLY A 190 13.38 -35.80 -38.86
C GLY A 190 14.83 -35.28 -38.84
N ASP A 191 15.07 -34.16 -39.52
CA ASP A 191 16.33 -33.39 -39.40
C ASP A 191 16.24 -32.48 -38.15
N PRO A 192 17.16 -32.59 -37.18
CA PRO A 192 17.13 -31.75 -35.98
C PRO A 192 17.24 -30.25 -36.25
N ASN A 193 17.72 -29.83 -37.44
CA ASN A 193 17.89 -28.43 -37.81
C ASN A 193 16.65 -27.81 -38.48
N GLU A 194 15.70 -28.61 -38.94
CA GLU A 194 14.48 -28.14 -39.59
C GLU A 194 13.27 -28.13 -38.62
N SER A 195 12.19 -27.46 -39.03
CA SER A 195 10.90 -27.55 -38.33
C SER A 195 10.28 -28.93 -38.54
N GLN A 196 9.55 -29.44 -37.53
CA GLN A 196 9.08 -30.82 -37.50
C GLN A 196 7.62 -30.96 -37.96
N GLU A 197 7.35 -31.88 -38.89
CA GLU A 197 5.99 -32.21 -39.32
C GLU A 197 5.35 -33.29 -38.41
N PHE A 198 4.25 -32.96 -37.73
CA PHE A 198 3.61 -33.88 -36.78
C PHE A 198 2.54 -34.80 -37.40
N TYR A 199 1.77 -34.29 -38.36
CA TYR A 199 0.51 -34.91 -38.81
C TYR A 199 0.64 -35.72 -40.10
N SER A 200 1.43 -35.23 -41.06
CA SER A 200 1.55 -35.79 -42.42
C SER A 200 2.81 -36.61 -42.67
N GLY A 201 3.82 -36.50 -41.81
CA GLY A 201 5.13 -37.09 -42.03
C GLY A 201 5.11 -38.62 -42.08
N ILE A 202 5.52 -39.19 -43.22
CA ILE A 202 5.98 -40.58 -43.32
C ILE A 202 7.47 -40.59 -43.05
N ARG A 203 7.90 -41.35 -42.05
CA ARG A 203 9.32 -41.47 -41.68
C ARG A 203 10.12 -42.11 -42.82
N LYS A 204 11.12 -41.39 -43.32
CA LYS A 204 12.12 -41.92 -44.24
C LYS A 204 13.04 -42.89 -43.50
N TYR A 205 13.76 -43.71 -44.26
CA TYR A 205 14.58 -44.75 -43.66
C TYR A 205 15.76 -44.20 -42.83
N ASP A 206 16.30 -43.06 -43.25
CA ASP A 206 17.46 -42.34 -42.71
C ASP A 206 17.11 -41.26 -41.68
N ASP A 207 15.82 -40.96 -41.47
CA ASP A 207 15.39 -39.98 -40.46
C ASP A 207 15.84 -40.41 -39.06
N GLU A 208 16.40 -39.46 -38.31
CA GLU A 208 16.73 -39.63 -36.89
C GLU A 208 15.45 -39.75 -36.07
N ILE A 209 15.42 -40.66 -35.10
CA ILE A 209 14.32 -40.79 -34.13
C ILE A 209 14.72 -40.05 -32.86
N PHE A 210 14.03 -38.96 -32.52
CA PHE A 210 14.42 -38.12 -31.38
C PHE A 210 14.09 -38.75 -30.02
N GLY A 211 12.98 -39.49 -29.93
CA GLY A 211 12.46 -40.07 -28.68
C GLY A 211 12.27 -41.58 -28.71
N PRO A 212 13.30 -42.41 -28.92
CA PRO A 212 13.14 -43.85 -29.06
C PRO A 212 12.65 -44.52 -27.76
N VAL A 213 11.49 -45.19 -27.79
CA VAL A 213 10.97 -45.90 -26.61
C VAL A 213 11.44 -47.35 -26.64
N LYS A 214 12.29 -47.69 -25.67
CA LYS A 214 13.07 -48.94 -25.66
C LYS A 214 12.32 -50.06 -24.95
N HIS A 215 12.52 -51.29 -25.42
CA HIS A 215 12.00 -52.52 -24.80
C HIS A 215 10.47 -52.58 -24.67
N VAL A 216 9.75 -51.91 -25.57
CA VAL A 216 8.30 -51.95 -25.66
C VAL A 216 7.88 -53.22 -26.40
N LYS A 217 6.88 -53.91 -25.87
CA LYS A 217 6.28 -55.08 -26.52
C LYS A 217 5.40 -54.64 -27.66
N VAL A 218 5.71 -55.12 -28.86
CA VAL A 218 4.97 -54.85 -30.10
C VAL A 218 4.48 -56.17 -30.69
N TYR A 219 3.19 -56.27 -31.07
CA TYR A 219 2.64 -57.54 -31.54
C TYR A 219 1.45 -57.42 -32.50
N ILE A 220 1.15 -58.53 -33.21
CA ILE A 220 -0.06 -58.71 -34.05
C ILE A 220 -0.73 -60.02 -33.63
N SER A 221 -1.77 -59.98 -32.78
CA SER A 221 -2.54 -61.15 -32.29
C SER A 221 -1.78 -62.50 -32.37
N PRO A 222 -0.78 -62.75 -31.49
CA PRO A 222 0.17 -63.87 -31.61
C PRO A 222 -0.48 -65.25 -31.63
N GLU A 223 -1.70 -65.35 -31.09
CA GLU A 223 -2.52 -66.55 -31.10
C GLU A 223 -3.04 -66.91 -32.51
N VAL A 224 -3.20 -65.90 -33.37
CA VAL A 224 -3.70 -66.04 -34.75
C VAL A 224 -2.54 -66.05 -35.75
N PHE A 225 -1.49 -65.28 -35.50
CA PHE A 225 -0.33 -65.13 -36.38
C PHE A 225 0.97 -65.53 -35.65
N PRO A 226 1.40 -66.80 -35.69
CA PRO A 226 2.62 -67.23 -35.01
C PRO A 226 3.86 -66.43 -35.48
N GLY A 227 4.71 -66.02 -34.52
CA GLY A 227 5.93 -65.24 -34.80
C GLY A 227 5.75 -63.72 -34.83
N SER A 228 4.54 -63.22 -34.57
CA SER A 228 4.18 -61.80 -34.66
C SER A 228 4.45 -60.96 -33.40
N LEU A 229 5.41 -61.35 -32.56
CA LEU A 229 5.78 -60.60 -31.34
C LEU A 229 7.23 -60.15 -31.42
N ALA A 230 7.48 -58.87 -31.16
CA ALA A 230 8.80 -58.25 -31.11
C ALA A 230 8.93 -57.31 -29.90
N LEU A 231 10.18 -56.98 -29.55
CA LEU A 231 10.51 -55.91 -28.61
C LEU A 231 11.24 -54.81 -29.36
N THR A 232 11.00 -53.55 -28.99
CA THR A 232 11.79 -52.45 -29.53
C THR A 232 13.24 -52.48 -29.03
N ASP A 233 14.16 -52.15 -29.92
CA ASP A 233 15.59 -52.05 -29.60
C ASP A 233 15.94 -50.71 -28.91
N SER A 234 17.24 -50.45 -28.75
CA SER A 234 17.73 -49.21 -28.14
C SER A 234 17.41 -47.93 -28.93
N GLN A 235 17.03 -48.07 -30.20
CA GLN A 235 16.63 -47.00 -31.12
C GLN A 235 15.10 -46.97 -31.30
N GLY A 236 14.35 -47.72 -30.47
CA GLY A 236 12.89 -47.79 -30.54
C GLY A 236 12.37 -48.59 -31.75
N LYS A 237 13.25 -49.21 -32.55
CA LYS A 237 12.87 -49.93 -33.77
C LYS A 237 12.45 -51.36 -33.44
N TYR A 238 11.47 -51.87 -34.17
CA TYR A 238 11.03 -53.26 -34.09
C TYR A 238 10.91 -53.87 -35.49
N SER A 239 11.01 -55.20 -35.52
CA SER A 239 10.82 -56.00 -36.73
C SER A 239 10.27 -57.36 -36.32
N MET A 240 9.26 -57.84 -37.06
CA MET A 240 8.61 -59.12 -36.82
C MET A 240 8.33 -59.85 -38.13
N ARG A 241 8.52 -61.17 -38.11
CA ARG A 241 8.42 -62.08 -39.27
C ARG A 241 7.47 -63.18 -38.87
N PHE A 242 6.24 -63.12 -39.39
CA PHE A 242 5.10 -63.91 -38.91
C PHE A 242 4.45 -64.71 -40.03
N TYR A 243 3.75 -65.78 -39.66
CA TYR A 243 3.11 -66.66 -40.62
C TYR A 243 1.62 -66.32 -40.76
N LEU A 244 1.17 -66.19 -42.01
CA LEU A 244 -0.24 -66.02 -42.33
C LEU A 244 -0.94 -67.39 -42.35
N PRO A 245 -2.20 -67.48 -41.87
CA PRO A 245 -3.02 -68.67 -42.07
C PRO A 245 -3.27 -68.93 -43.57
N TYR A 246 -3.69 -70.15 -43.90
CA TYR A 246 -4.00 -70.55 -45.28
C TYR A 246 -5.14 -69.71 -45.88
N CYS A 247 -4.92 -69.19 -47.09
CA CYS A 247 -5.76 -68.16 -47.72
C CYS A 247 -6.08 -68.44 -49.20
N PRO A 248 -6.99 -69.38 -49.50
CA PRO A 248 -7.28 -69.78 -50.87
C PRO A 248 -7.97 -68.66 -51.66
N GLY A 249 -7.38 -68.27 -52.79
CA GLY A 249 -8.00 -67.34 -53.75
C GLY A 249 -7.80 -65.84 -53.49
N GLY A 250 -7.07 -65.44 -52.44
CA GLY A 250 -6.66 -64.05 -52.21
C GLY A 250 -7.60 -63.22 -51.35
N PHE A 251 -7.15 -62.77 -50.18
CA PHE A 251 -7.85 -61.77 -49.35
C PHE A 251 -6.90 -61.12 -48.32
N ASP A 252 -7.34 -60.01 -47.74
CA ASP A 252 -6.59 -59.27 -46.72
C ASP A 252 -6.87 -59.80 -45.30
N TYR A 253 -5.81 -60.12 -44.56
CA TYR A 253 -5.90 -60.30 -43.12
C TYR A 253 -5.71 -58.96 -42.41
N THR A 254 -6.62 -58.62 -41.50
CA THR A 254 -6.40 -57.53 -40.55
C THR A 254 -5.24 -57.91 -39.64
N THR A 255 -4.15 -57.13 -39.72
CA THR A 255 -2.86 -57.39 -39.08
C THR A 255 -2.41 -56.16 -38.30
N ASP A 256 -3.33 -55.61 -37.51
CA ASP A 256 -3.07 -54.41 -36.74
C ASP A 256 -1.88 -54.59 -35.80
N VAL A 257 -1.02 -53.58 -35.77
CA VAL A 257 0.16 -53.59 -34.92
C VAL A 257 -0.17 -52.89 -33.60
N TRP A 258 0.12 -53.57 -32.50
CA TRP A 258 -0.11 -53.09 -31.14
C TRP A 258 1.21 -52.79 -30.45
N ALA A 259 1.30 -51.69 -29.70
CA ALA A 259 2.35 -51.48 -28.69
C ALA A 259 1.73 -51.41 -27.29
N GLU A 260 2.34 -52.12 -26.35
CA GLU A 260 1.93 -52.20 -24.95
C GLU A 260 2.89 -51.35 -24.09
N LEU A 261 2.44 -50.13 -23.77
CA LEU A 261 3.11 -49.20 -22.86
C LEU A 261 2.52 -49.36 -21.45
N HIS A 262 3.14 -48.73 -20.45
CA HIS A 262 2.66 -48.82 -19.08
C HIS A 262 2.60 -47.46 -18.40
N TYR A 263 1.69 -47.33 -17.45
CA TYR A 263 1.72 -46.25 -16.48
C TYR A 263 1.43 -46.80 -15.08
N ALA A 264 2.08 -46.23 -14.08
CA ALA A 264 1.76 -46.44 -12.68
C ALA A 264 0.42 -45.76 -12.40
N ASN A 265 -0.56 -46.57 -12.02
CA ASN A 265 -1.82 -46.07 -11.54
C ASN A 265 -1.79 -46.01 -10.01
N PHE A 266 -1.66 -44.81 -9.44
CA PHE A 266 -1.62 -44.64 -8.01
C PHE A 266 -3.01 -44.81 -7.41
N SER A 267 -3.17 -45.83 -6.58
CA SER A 267 -4.43 -46.15 -5.89
C SER A 267 -4.17 -46.31 -4.39
N PRO A 268 -5.24 -46.23 -3.56
CA PRO A 268 -5.16 -46.55 -2.13
C PRO A 268 -4.58 -47.94 -1.84
N TYR A 269 -4.67 -48.88 -2.79
CA TYR A 269 -4.22 -50.27 -2.65
C TYR A 269 -2.81 -50.51 -3.22
N GLY A 270 -2.10 -49.46 -3.64
CA GLY A 270 -0.76 -49.53 -4.25
C GLY A 270 -0.70 -48.85 -5.62
N ALA A 271 0.44 -49.00 -6.30
CA ALA A 271 0.68 -48.42 -7.63
C ALA A 271 0.84 -49.51 -8.72
N PRO A 272 -0.22 -50.27 -9.07
CA PRO A 272 -0.14 -51.26 -10.13
C PRO A 272 0.21 -50.60 -11.47
N LEU A 273 1.03 -51.29 -12.26
CA LEU A 273 1.31 -50.91 -13.64
C LEU A 273 0.12 -51.33 -14.51
N ILE A 274 -0.55 -50.36 -15.13
CA ILE A 274 -1.67 -50.60 -16.05
C ILE A 274 -1.15 -50.46 -17.48
N PRO A 275 -1.47 -51.42 -18.37
CA PRO A 275 -1.07 -51.32 -19.76
C PRO A 275 -1.86 -50.22 -20.48
N TYR A 276 -1.17 -49.50 -21.37
CA TYR A 276 -1.72 -48.50 -22.28
C TYR A 276 -1.39 -48.93 -23.71
N TYR A 277 -2.42 -49.13 -24.52
CA TYR A 277 -2.27 -49.72 -25.85
C TYR A 277 -2.34 -48.67 -26.96
N LEU A 278 -1.32 -48.65 -27.80
CA LEU A 278 -1.36 -48.01 -29.11
C LEU A 278 -1.62 -49.08 -30.17
N ARG A 279 -2.43 -48.75 -31.18
CA ARG A 279 -2.84 -49.60 -32.28
C ARG A 279 -2.72 -48.82 -33.58
N ARG A 280 -2.05 -49.41 -34.57
CA ARG A 280 -2.08 -48.94 -35.95
C ARG A 280 -2.80 -49.97 -36.80
N GLN A 281 -3.88 -49.55 -37.45
CA GLN A 281 -4.61 -50.41 -38.38
C GLN A 281 -3.76 -50.71 -39.59
N ASP A 282 -3.70 -51.98 -39.96
CA ASP A 282 -2.92 -52.41 -41.10
C ASP A 282 -3.42 -53.79 -41.60
N TRP A 283 -3.18 -54.07 -42.87
CA TRP A 283 -3.66 -55.26 -43.55
C TRP A 283 -2.51 -55.94 -44.27
N THR A 284 -2.50 -57.27 -44.22
CA THR A 284 -1.53 -58.08 -44.95
C THR A 284 -2.29 -58.92 -45.95
N TYR A 285 -2.08 -58.62 -47.24
CA TYR A 285 -2.66 -59.40 -48.32
C TYR A 285 -2.05 -60.79 -48.37
N CYS A 286 -2.91 -61.81 -48.38
CA CYS A 286 -2.52 -63.19 -48.51
C CYS A 286 -3.12 -63.77 -49.78
N TYR A 287 -2.32 -64.47 -50.58
CA TYR A 287 -2.77 -65.14 -51.79
C TYR A 287 -2.13 -66.52 -51.92
N ASP A 288 -2.96 -67.57 -51.83
CA ASP A 288 -2.57 -68.92 -52.20
C ASP A 288 -3.38 -69.37 -53.45
N PRO A 289 -2.71 -69.69 -54.57
CA PRO A 289 -3.41 -70.17 -55.76
C PRO A 289 -4.14 -71.50 -55.49
N LEU A 290 -5.34 -71.69 -56.07
CA LEU A 290 -6.07 -72.96 -55.91
C LEU A 290 -5.29 -74.13 -56.55
N PRO A 291 -5.21 -75.31 -55.92
CA PRO A 291 -4.49 -76.45 -56.48
C PRO A 291 -5.16 -76.92 -57.77
N VAL A 292 -4.49 -76.73 -58.91
CA VAL A 292 -4.95 -77.22 -60.22
C VAL A 292 -4.43 -78.65 -60.38
N GLY A 293 -5.32 -79.64 -60.35
CA GLY A 293 -4.95 -81.06 -60.38
C GLY A 293 -4.20 -81.47 -61.64
N GLY A 294 -3.00 -82.06 -61.47
CA GLY A 294 -2.20 -82.64 -62.54
C GLY A 294 -0.70 -82.33 -62.42
N PHE A 295 0.15 -83.14 -63.04
CA PHE A 295 1.62 -82.96 -62.97
C PHE A 295 2.09 -81.65 -63.61
N LEU A 296 1.43 -81.22 -64.70
CA LEU A 296 1.62 -79.90 -65.32
C LEU A 296 1.06 -78.75 -64.46
N GLY A 297 0.16 -79.05 -63.51
CA GLY A 297 -0.40 -78.08 -62.57
C GLY A 297 0.57 -77.68 -61.45
N LEU A 298 1.53 -78.55 -61.09
CA LEU A 298 2.56 -78.24 -60.09
C LEU A 298 3.55 -77.17 -60.57
N ALA A 299 3.97 -77.20 -61.84
CA ALA A 299 4.85 -76.17 -62.40
C ALA A 299 4.12 -74.83 -62.58
N ALA A 300 2.84 -74.86 -62.94
CA ALA A 300 1.98 -73.68 -62.98
C ALA A 300 1.70 -73.11 -61.59
N TYR A 301 1.49 -73.98 -60.58
CA TYR A 301 1.34 -73.59 -59.18
C TYR A 301 2.62 -72.96 -58.63
N VAL A 302 3.80 -73.55 -58.87
CA VAL A 302 5.10 -73.00 -58.43
C VAL A 302 5.40 -71.66 -59.13
N ASN A 303 5.11 -71.51 -60.42
CA ASN A 303 5.27 -70.22 -61.11
C ASN A 303 4.24 -69.17 -60.66
N ALA A 304 2.98 -69.56 -60.43
CA ALA A 304 1.93 -68.66 -59.95
C ALA A 304 2.18 -68.22 -58.49
N SER A 305 2.67 -69.11 -57.62
CA SER A 305 3.06 -68.78 -56.25
C SER A 305 4.35 -67.95 -56.19
N ALA A 306 5.31 -68.16 -57.11
CA ALA A 306 6.48 -67.29 -57.26
C ALA A 306 6.13 -65.88 -57.77
N MET A 307 5.17 -65.75 -58.70
CA MET A 307 4.66 -64.45 -59.15
C MET A 307 3.81 -63.76 -58.08
N ALA A 308 3.01 -64.50 -57.30
CA ALA A 308 2.24 -63.97 -56.17
C ALA A 308 3.12 -63.48 -55.01
N ALA A 309 4.22 -64.18 -54.70
CA ALA A 309 5.22 -63.74 -53.73
C ALA A 309 5.90 -62.41 -54.12
N SER A 310 5.92 -62.06 -55.41
CA SER A 310 6.42 -60.76 -55.91
C SER A 310 5.37 -59.64 -55.93
N LEU A 311 4.09 -59.96 -55.68
CA LEU A 311 2.97 -59.01 -55.69
C LEU A 311 2.55 -58.55 -54.27
N SER A 312 3.05 -59.18 -53.21
CA SER A 312 2.76 -58.81 -51.82
C SER A 312 3.98 -58.22 -51.09
N THR A 313 4.08 -56.89 -51.04
CA THR A 313 4.41 -56.04 -49.87
C THR A 313 4.94 -54.68 -50.34
N TYR A 314 4.13 -53.63 -50.16
CA TYR A 314 4.68 -52.28 -50.05
C TYR A 314 5.44 -52.20 -48.72
N PHE A 315 6.76 -52.03 -48.75
CA PHE A 315 7.55 -51.83 -47.54
C PHE A 315 7.37 -50.39 -47.07
N TYR A 316 6.52 -50.20 -46.06
CA TYR A 316 6.38 -48.91 -45.38
C TYR A 316 6.51 -49.09 -43.88
N ASN A 317 7.01 -48.06 -43.20
CA ASN A 317 7.21 -48.09 -41.76
C ASN A 317 5.86 -48.05 -41.02
N VAL A 318 5.58 -49.07 -40.20
CA VAL A 318 4.41 -49.12 -39.33
C VAL A 318 4.78 -48.53 -37.96
N ASP A 319 4.98 -47.22 -37.94
CA ASP A 319 5.38 -46.49 -36.74
C ASP A 319 4.23 -46.24 -35.76
N LEU A 320 4.53 -46.26 -34.47
CA LEU A 320 3.63 -45.97 -33.35
C LEU A 320 4.15 -44.76 -32.56
N LYS A 321 3.39 -43.67 -32.57
CA LYS A 321 3.74 -42.38 -31.96
C LYS A 321 3.15 -42.29 -30.55
N VAL A 322 3.99 -42.14 -29.54
CA VAL A 322 3.59 -41.92 -28.14
C VAL A 322 3.44 -40.43 -27.89
N ASP A 323 2.20 -39.97 -27.76
CA ASP A 323 1.86 -38.56 -27.56
C ASP A 323 0.89 -38.37 -26.40
N VAL A 324 1.26 -38.93 -25.25
CA VAL A 324 0.48 -38.86 -24.02
C VAL A 324 1.42 -38.86 -22.82
N MET A 325 1.09 -38.03 -21.83
CA MET A 325 1.78 -37.98 -20.54
C MET A 325 0.75 -38.08 -19.42
N PHE A 326 1.12 -38.74 -18.33
CA PHE A 326 0.26 -38.91 -17.16
C PHE A 326 0.83 -38.12 -15.98
N LEU A 327 0.09 -37.11 -15.52
CA LEU A 327 0.38 -36.44 -14.26
C LEU A 327 -0.36 -37.19 -13.15
N SER A 328 0.36 -37.96 -12.36
CA SER A 328 -0.20 -38.70 -11.24
C SER A 328 0.48 -38.30 -9.93
N GLY A 329 -0.32 -37.94 -8.92
CA GLY A 329 0.20 -37.46 -7.65
C GLY A 329 -0.77 -37.69 -6.48
N ARG A 330 -0.38 -37.21 -5.31
CA ARG A 330 -1.17 -37.24 -4.08
C ARG A 330 -1.38 -35.83 -3.56
N ILE A 331 -2.56 -35.58 -3.03
CA ILE A 331 -2.93 -34.30 -2.40
C ILE A 331 -3.22 -34.54 -0.92
N PHE A 332 -2.62 -33.70 -0.07
CA PHE A 332 -2.78 -33.70 1.38
C PHE A 332 -3.34 -32.35 1.85
N LEU A 333 -4.20 -32.35 2.88
CA LEU A 333 -4.57 -31.13 3.58
C LEU A 333 -3.75 -30.98 4.86
N ARG A 334 -3.22 -29.79 5.10
CA ARG A 334 -2.53 -29.46 6.36
C ARG A 334 -2.76 -28.01 6.76
N ASN A 335 -2.63 -27.75 8.05
CA ASN A 335 -2.57 -26.39 8.57
C ASN A 335 -1.15 -25.79 8.41
N PRO A 336 -0.97 -24.48 8.61
CA PRO A 336 0.33 -23.80 8.48
C PRO A 336 1.42 -24.35 9.41
N ASP A 337 1.03 -24.91 10.57
CA ASP A 337 1.93 -25.56 11.53
C ASP A 337 2.43 -26.96 11.07
N GLY A 338 1.94 -27.42 9.91
CA GLY A 338 2.25 -28.74 9.36
C GLY A 338 1.35 -29.87 9.88
N SER A 339 0.39 -29.58 10.78
CA SER A 339 -0.56 -30.58 11.26
C SER A 339 -1.48 -31.05 10.13
N ALA A 340 -1.65 -32.37 10.01
CA ALA A 340 -2.51 -32.97 9.00
C ALA A 340 -3.98 -32.78 9.37
N ILE A 341 -4.83 -32.53 8.37
CA ILE A 341 -6.28 -32.42 8.56
C ILE A 341 -6.93 -33.74 8.19
N GLY A 342 -7.69 -34.31 9.12
CA GLY A 342 -8.41 -35.57 8.91
C GLY A 342 -9.74 -35.39 8.19
N VAL A 343 -10.20 -36.43 7.51
CA VAL A 343 -11.57 -36.52 7.00
C VAL A 343 -12.50 -36.98 8.12
N GLY A 344 -13.58 -36.23 8.34
CA GLY A 344 -14.62 -36.51 9.32
C GLY A 344 -16.00 -36.60 8.68
N ASN A 345 -17.04 -36.71 9.53
CA ASN A 345 -18.43 -36.67 9.09
C ASN A 345 -18.86 -35.26 8.63
N THR A 346 -18.24 -34.23 9.22
CA THR A 346 -18.57 -32.82 9.04
C THR A 346 -17.28 -32.00 8.86
N THR A 347 -17.41 -30.92 8.10
CA THR A 347 -16.35 -29.91 7.99
C THR A 347 -16.45 -28.99 9.21
N GLU A 348 -15.37 -28.93 9.98
CA GLU A 348 -15.29 -28.19 11.25
C GLU A 348 -14.04 -27.34 11.30
N TYR A 349 -14.11 -26.24 12.05
CA TYR A 349 -13.02 -25.29 12.20
C TYR A 349 -12.62 -25.16 13.68
N HIS A 350 -11.33 -24.94 13.92
CA HIS A 350 -10.78 -24.59 15.21
C HIS A 350 -11.09 -23.14 15.54
N VAL A 351 -11.53 -22.91 16.78
CA VAL A 351 -11.77 -21.56 17.31
C VAL A 351 -11.19 -21.46 18.70
N THR A 352 -10.40 -20.42 18.90
CA THR A 352 -9.93 -20.03 20.23
C THR A 352 -10.77 -18.84 20.71
N ALA A 353 -11.14 -18.85 21.99
CA ALA A 353 -11.80 -17.72 22.61
C ALA A 353 -10.84 -16.54 22.75
N ALA A 354 -11.37 -15.31 22.66
CA ALA A 354 -10.59 -14.10 22.85
C ALA A 354 -9.81 -14.10 24.17
N ALA A 355 -8.57 -13.61 24.15
CA ALA A 355 -7.80 -13.41 25.36
C ALA A 355 -8.51 -12.43 26.31
N THR A 356 -8.62 -12.82 27.58
CA THR A 356 -9.20 -11.99 28.65
C THR A 356 -8.15 -11.34 29.54
N ASP A 357 -6.90 -11.77 29.42
CA ASP A 357 -5.81 -11.31 30.28
C ASP A 357 -5.35 -9.92 29.83
N ARG A 358 -5.30 -9.01 30.79
CA ARG A 358 -4.80 -7.65 30.64
C ARG A 358 -3.30 -7.61 30.88
N THR A 359 -2.63 -6.84 30.04
CA THR A 359 -1.18 -6.63 30.09
C THR A 359 -0.86 -5.14 30.16
N ALA A 360 0.28 -4.82 30.77
CA ALA A 360 0.83 -3.47 30.72
C ALA A 360 1.87 -3.38 29.61
N GLN A 361 1.89 -2.25 28.92
CA GLN A 361 2.90 -1.92 27.91
C GLN A 361 4.22 -1.54 28.58
N THR A 362 5.34 -1.96 28.00
CA THR A 362 6.68 -1.89 28.63
C THR A 362 7.67 -0.98 27.92
N PHE A 363 7.27 -0.39 26.80
CA PHE A 363 8.17 0.38 25.92
C PHE A 363 7.80 1.86 25.79
N TYR A 364 6.91 2.36 26.65
CA TYR A 364 6.60 3.79 26.72
C TYR A 364 7.84 4.61 27.09
N ASP A 365 7.96 5.82 26.55
CA ASP A 365 8.98 6.82 26.86
C ASP A 365 8.30 8.19 26.73
N PHE A 366 7.26 8.43 27.53
CA PHE A 366 6.42 9.63 27.40
C PHE A 366 7.17 10.89 27.81
N ASP A 367 8.11 10.77 28.76
CA ASP A 367 8.91 11.90 29.23
C ASP A 367 10.14 12.21 28.35
N GLY A 368 10.36 11.36 27.35
CA GLY A 368 11.44 11.53 26.39
C GLY A 368 12.80 11.53 27.06
N ASP A 369 13.01 10.83 28.17
CA ASP A 369 14.34 10.74 28.78
C ASP A 369 15.24 9.71 28.08
N GLY A 370 14.67 8.94 27.14
CA GLY A 370 15.36 7.91 26.36
C GLY A 370 15.47 6.57 27.09
N LYS A 371 14.80 6.39 28.23
CA LYS A 371 14.62 5.12 28.92
C LYS A 371 13.13 4.79 28.96
N TYR A 372 12.83 3.49 28.99
CA TYR A 372 11.45 3.06 29.09
C TYR A 372 10.85 3.35 30.46
N ASP A 373 9.64 3.89 30.44
CA ASP A 373 8.77 4.06 31.60
C ASP A 373 8.34 2.70 32.15
N THR A 374 8.08 2.66 33.46
CA THR A 374 7.58 1.44 34.10
C THR A 374 6.06 1.47 34.12
N SER A 375 5.40 0.39 33.69
CA SER A 375 3.94 0.26 33.76
C SER A 375 3.54 -0.95 34.60
N GLU A 376 2.47 -0.80 35.38
CA GLU A 376 1.88 -1.89 36.19
C GLU A 376 0.37 -1.94 35.96
N VAL A 377 -0.20 -3.15 35.87
CA VAL A 377 -1.66 -3.33 35.76
C VAL A 377 -2.33 -3.18 37.13
N GLY A 378 -3.50 -2.55 37.18
CA GLY A 378 -4.25 -2.33 38.42
C GLY A 378 -5.64 -1.72 38.21
N ASP A 379 -6.28 -1.38 39.32
CA ASP A 379 -7.60 -0.76 39.34
C ASP A 379 -7.54 0.61 40.04
N ILE A 380 -8.49 1.48 39.74
CA ILE A 380 -8.70 2.74 40.49
C ILE A 380 -9.68 2.43 41.63
N GLU A 381 -9.24 2.62 42.87
CA GLU A 381 -10.03 2.39 44.08
C GLU A 381 -10.26 3.68 44.87
N ASP A 382 -11.40 3.77 45.54
CA ASP A 382 -11.77 4.89 46.41
C ASP A 382 -11.10 4.74 47.79
N GLN A 383 -10.20 5.67 48.14
CA GLN A 383 -9.60 5.74 49.47
C GLN A 383 -10.16 6.93 50.29
N PRO A 384 -10.83 6.66 51.43
CA PRO A 384 -11.29 7.71 52.32
C PRO A 384 -10.12 8.41 53.02
N GLN A 385 -10.12 9.74 52.94
CA GLN A 385 -9.13 10.63 53.55
C GLN A 385 -9.54 11.00 54.99
N PRO A 386 -8.60 11.44 55.84
CA PRO A 386 -8.89 11.82 57.23
C PRO A 386 -9.89 12.96 57.40
N ASP A 387 -10.11 13.77 56.35
CA ASP A 387 -11.06 14.88 56.31
C ASP A 387 -12.49 14.47 55.86
N GLY A 388 -12.69 13.18 55.55
CA GLY A 388 -13.95 12.63 55.05
C GLY A 388 -14.13 12.73 53.53
N SER A 389 -13.17 13.28 52.79
CA SER A 389 -13.16 13.25 51.32
C SER A 389 -12.73 11.87 50.79
N ILE A 390 -13.12 11.53 49.56
CA ILE A 390 -12.71 10.29 48.88
C ILE A 390 -11.67 10.66 47.82
N LYS A 391 -10.49 10.03 47.88
CA LYS A 391 -9.44 10.15 46.88
C LYS A 391 -9.37 8.88 46.05
N LYS A 392 -9.52 8.99 44.73
CA LYS A 392 -9.25 7.90 43.81
C LYS A 392 -7.75 7.62 43.76
N VAL A 393 -7.36 6.37 43.96
CA VAL A 393 -5.96 5.95 43.90
C VAL A 393 -5.82 4.71 43.03
N PHE A 394 -4.70 4.62 42.32
CA PHE A 394 -4.32 3.42 41.59
C PHE A 394 -3.78 2.36 42.57
N VAL A 395 -4.30 1.14 42.45
CA VAL A 395 -3.88 -0.03 43.24
C VAL A 395 -3.49 -1.15 42.26
N ALA A 396 -2.22 -1.54 42.28
CA ALA A 396 -1.71 -2.62 41.44
C ALA A 396 -2.44 -3.93 41.73
N LYS A 397 -2.96 -4.57 40.68
CA LYS A 397 -3.77 -5.78 40.76
C LYS A 397 -3.69 -6.56 39.45
N ALA A 398 -3.50 -7.87 39.56
CA ALA A 398 -3.48 -8.74 38.39
C ALA A 398 -4.81 -8.64 37.64
N ASN A 399 -4.73 -8.49 36.31
CA ASN A 399 -5.89 -8.34 35.42
C ASN A 399 -6.81 -7.13 35.73
N GLY A 400 -6.27 -6.07 36.34
CA GLY A 400 -6.97 -4.80 36.55
C GLY A 400 -7.29 -4.09 35.24
N GLN A 401 -8.29 -3.19 35.26
CA GLN A 401 -8.78 -2.51 34.05
C GLN A 401 -7.81 -1.46 33.51
N TYR A 402 -6.94 -0.92 34.36
CA TYR A 402 -6.05 0.18 34.04
C TYR A 402 -4.59 -0.25 34.13
N GLN A 403 -3.72 0.50 33.48
CA GLN A 403 -2.28 0.44 33.69
C GLN A 403 -1.78 1.80 34.19
N GLY A 404 -1.06 1.78 35.32
CA GLY A 404 -0.41 2.96 35.88
C GLY A 404 0.99 3.10 35.31
N VAL A 405 1.26 4.23 34.66
CA VAL A 405 2.56 4.54 34.03
C VAL A 405 3.39 5.42 34.97
N TYR A 406 4.61 5.00 35.24
CA TYR A 406 5.58 5.69 36.09
C TYR A 406 6.74 6.19 35.22
N PHE A 407 6.85 7.50 35.09
CA PHE A 407 7.86 8.14 34.26
C PHE A 407 9.25 7.89 34.81
N SER A 408 10.16 7.48 33.92
CA SER A 408 11.49 7.03 34.30
C SER A 408 12.36 8.16 34.91
N SER A 409 12.09 9.40 34.52
CA SER A 409 12.78 10.59 35.04
C SER A 409 12.23 11.10 36.39
N LEU A 410 11.09 10.57 36.87
CA LEU A 410 10.42 11.06 38.07
C LEU A 410 10.42 10.07 39.24
N PRO A 411 10.59 10.54 40.49
CA PRO A 411 10.40 9.69 41.66
C PRO A 411 8.92 9.29 41.80
N LYS A 412 8.64 8.02 42.14
CA LYS A 412 7.27 7.54 42.47
C LYS A 412 6.69 8.38 43.61
N VAL A 413 5.77 9.31 43.33
CA VAL A 413 5.15 10.16 44.34
C VAL A 413 4.11 9.32 45.10
N GLN A 414 4.40 8.99 46.36
CA GLN A 414 3.50 8.20 47.24
C GLN A 414 3.05 6.85 46.64
N GLY A 415 3.82 6.29 45.70
CA GLY A 415 3.49 5.03 45.02
C GLY A 415 2.32 5.14 44.02
N GLN A 416 1.90 6.33 43.63
CA GLN A 416 0.90 6.55 42.58
C GLN A 416 1.57 6.78 41.21
N PRO A 417 0.94 6.36 40.10
CA PRO A 417 1.46 6.56 38.76
C PRO A 417 1.36 8.02 38.32
N ASN A 418 2.21 8.42 37.37
CA ASN A 418 2.21 9.76 36.78
C ASN A 418 1.02 9.94 35.84
N ALA A 419 0.70 8.90 35.07
CA ALA A 419 -0.45 8.84 34.18
C ALA A 419 -1.16 7.48 34.31
N VAL A 420 -2.45 7.45 34.01
CA VAL A 420 -3.24 6.22 34.01
C VAL A 420 -3.78 6.00 32.61
N ARG A 421 -3.60 4.78 32.10
CA ARG A 421 -4.07 4.33 30.80
C ARG A 421 -5.01 3.14 30.95
N LEU A 422 -5.78 2.82 29.91
CA LEU A 422 -6.51 1.56 29.87
C LEU A 422 -5.49 0.42 29.69
N SER A 423 -5.73 -0.71 30.34
CA SER A 423 -4.85 -1.88 30.19
C SER A 423 -5.10 -2.59 28.87
N ASP A 424 -4.03 -2.99 28.20
CA ASP A 424 -4.12 -3.64 26.90
C ASP A 424 -4.50 -5.10 27.02
N ARG A 425 -5.00 -5.68 25.94
CA ARG A 425 -5.15 -7.13 25.79
C ARG A 425 -4.09 -7.59 24.82
N ALA A 426 -3.34 -8.63 25.19
CA ALA A 426 -2.40 -9.23 24.27
C ALA A 426 -3.15 -9.77 23.04
N ALA A 427 -2.74 -9.35 21.85
CA ALA A 427 -3.22 -9.98 20.61
C ALA A 427 -2.82 -11.46 20.61
N ASP A 428 -3.73 -12.35 20.19
CA ASP A 428 -3.40 -13.77 20.02
C ASP A 428 -2.78 -13.98 18.62
N PRO A 429 -1.47 -14.21 18.51
CA PRO A 429 -0.82 -14.42 17.22
C PRO A 429 -1.17 -15.79 16.61
N ALA A 430 -1.85 -16.67 17.35
CA ALA A 430 -2.27 -17.96 16.82
C ALA A 430 -3.27 -17.77 15.67
N PRO A 431 -3.17 -18.56 14.59
CA PRO A 431 -4.22 -18.65 13.58
C PRO A 431 -5.56 -19.05 14.21
N ASN A 432 -6.64 -18.36 13.83
CA ASN A 432 -7.99 -18.65 14.30
C ASN A 432 -8.89 -18.97 13.09
N GLY A 433 -9.88 -19.85 13.27
CA GLY A 433 -10.74 -20.32 12.19
C GLY A 433 -10.07 -21.27 11.20
N LEU A 434 -9.01 -21.98 11.60
CA LEU A 434 -8.37 -23.00 10.76
C LEU A 434 -9.19 -24.29 10.68
N LEU A 435 -8.92 -25.13 9.69
CA LEU A 435 -9.68 -26.37 9.48
C LEU A 435 -9.26 -27.43 10.52
N LYS A 436 -10.25 -28.01 11.19
CA LYS A 436 -10.08 -29.11 12.15
C LYS A 436 -10.30 -30.46 11.49
N SER A 437 -11.37 -30.57 10.71
CA SER A 437 -11.70 -31.74 9.90
C SER A 437 -12.46 -31.32 8.65
N ILE A 438 -12.39 -32.13 7.60
CA ILE A 438 -13.16 -31.93 6.36
C ILE A 438 -14.11 -33.09 6.11
N SER A 439 -15.33 -32.81 5.67
CA SER A 439 -16.26 -33.88 5.26
C SER A 439 -15.78 -34.54 3.97
N LYS A 440 -16.19 -35.80 3.75
CA LYS A 440 -15.87 -36.51 2.51
C LYS A 440 -16.41 -35.80 1.26
N GLU A 441 -17.62 -35.23 1.33
CA GLU A 441 -18.21 -34.50 0.19
C GLU A 441 -17.48 -33.17 -0.08
N ASP A 442 -17.11 -32.44 0.97
CA ASP A 442 -16.36 -31.18 0.81
C ASP A 442 -14.94 -31.44 0.29
N LEU A 443 -14.31 -32.56 0.67
CA LEU A 443 -13.02 -32.97 0.12
C LEU A 443 -13.11 -33.33 -1.36
N LYS A 444 -14.21 -33.98 -1.81
CA LYS A 444 -14.44 -34.24 -3.24
C LYS A 444 -14.56 -32.95 -4.04
N ASN A 445 -14.96 -31.84 -3.43
CA ASN A 445 -15.02 -30.54 -4.08
C ASN A 445 -13.61 -29.91 -4.21
N THR A 446 -12.68 -30.62 -4.84
CA THR A 446 -11.30 -30.19 -5.07
C THR A 446 -11.00 -30.19 -6.56
N ASP A 447 -10.69 -29.00 -7.06
CA ASP A 447 -10.32 -28.78 -8.45
C ASP A 447 -8.82 -28.91 -8.64
N ILE A 448 -8.42 -29.40 -9.81
CA ILE A 448 -7.02 -29.43 -10.25
C ILE A 448 -6.94 -28.74 -11.60
N LEU A 449 -6.23 -27.62 -11.62
CA LEU A 449 -6.01 -26.79 -12.80
C LEU A 449 -4.55 -26.92 -13.24
N VAL A 450 -4.32 -27.13 -14.53
CA VAL A 450 -2.97 -27.22 -15.10
C VAL A 450 -2.77 -26.03 -16.02
N PHE A 451 -1.81 -25.17 -15.70
CA PHE A 451 -1.46 -24.00 -16.49
C PHE A 451 -0.10 -24.17 -17.16
N ARG A 452 0.07 -23.65 -18.36
CA ARG A 452 1.37 -23.53 -19.01
C ARG A 452 2.15 -22.39 -18.36
N GLU A 453 3.39 -22.64 -17.94
CA GLU A 453 4.21 -21.61 -17.27
C GLU A 453 4.64 -20.47 -18.22
N SER A 454 4.95 -20.82 -19.47
CA SER A 454 5.45 -19.86 -20.46
C SER A 454 4.40 -18.86 -20.93
N THR A 455 3.11 -19.19 -20.86
CA THR A 455 2.03 -18.32 -21.34
C THR A 455 0.97 -18.00 -20.27
N GLY A 456 0.97 -18.69 -19.14
CA GLY A 456 -0.07 -18.56 -18.11
C GLY A 456 -1.42 -19.18 -18.49
N GLN A 457 -1.52 -19.81 -19.66
CA GLN A 457 -2.75 -20.34 -20.24
C GLN A 457 -3.20 -21.64 -19.54
N LEU A 458 -4.49 -21.81 -19.33
CA LEU A 458 -5.07 -23.09 -18.87
C LEU A 458 -4.92 -24.16 -19.96
N ILE A 459 -4.37 -25.31 -19.57
CA ILE A 459 -4.21 -26.50 -20.43
C ILE A 459 -5.37 -27.48 -20.18
N LEU A 460 -5.60 -27.81 -18.92
CA LEU A 460 -6.54 -28.83 -18.50
C LEU A 460 -7.20 -28.44 -17.19
N GLU A 461 -8.50 -28.67 -17.12
CA GLU A 461 -9.30 -28.49 -15.91
C GLU A 461 -9.89 -29.83 -15.46
N ARG A 462 -9.69 -30.16 -14.19
CA ARG A 462 -10.45 -31.22 -13.52
C ARG A 462 -11.23 -30.62 -12.35
N SER A 463 -12.50 -30.30 -12.60
CA SER A 463 -13.43 -29.85 -11.56
C SER A 463 -13.95 -31.04 -10.74
N GLY A 464 -13.76 -30.97 -9.42
CA GLY A 464 -14.14 -31.98 -8.42
C GLY A 464 -13.63 -33.42 -8.63
N LEU A 465 -13.91 -34.28 -7.63
CA LEU A 465 -13.76 -35.73 -7.68
C LEU A 465 -15.14 -36.36 -7.96
N LYS A 466 -15.31 -37.04 -9.10
CA LYS A 466 -16.60 -37.67 -9.44
C LYS A 466 -16.77 -39.01 -8.71
N ASP A 467 -17.99 -39.37 -8.35
CA ASP A 467 -18.26 -40.63 -7.63
C ASP A 467 -17.88 -41.88 -8.46
N GLU A 468 -17.97 -41.80 -9.79
CA GLU A 468 -17.53 -42.87 -10.69
C GLU A 468 -16.01 -43.11 -10.63
N GLU A 469 -15.24 -42.08 -10.26
CA GLU A 469 -13.78 -42.13 -10.08
C GLU A 469 -13.38 -42.72 -8.70
N ILE A 470 -14.33 -42.93 -7.78
CA ILE A 470 -14.12 -43.35 -6.38
C ILE A 470 -14.57 -44.82 -6.14
N SER A 471 -15.00 -45.55 -7.18
CA SER A 471 -15.51 -46.93 -7.01
C SER A 471 -14.43 -47.94 -6.59
N SER A 472 -14.83 -49.03 -5.92
CA SER A 472 -13.94 -50.12 -5.47
C SER A 472 -13.19 -50.87 -6.59
N ARG A 473 -13.43 -50.51 -7.86
CA ARG A 473 -12.84 -51.11 -9.07
C ARG A 473 -12.24 -50.08 -10.04
N VAL A 474 -12.23 -48.78 -9.72
CA VAL A 474 -11.71 -47.73 -10.58
C VAL A 474 -10.57 -47.02 -9.87
N ASP A 475 -9.36 -47.30 -10.37
CA ASP A 475 -8.15 -46.48 -10.41
C ASP A 475 -7.74 -45.54 -9.26
N ILE A 476 -8.62 -44.69 -8.73
CA ILE A 476 -8.29 -43.48 -7.96
C ILE A 476 -9.05 -43.43 -6.62
N GLY A 477 -8.97 -42.31 -5.89
CA GLY A 477 -9.83 -42.04 -4.73
C GLY A 477 -9.09 -41.67 -3.43
N LEU A 478 -9.84 -41.70 -2.33
CA LEU A 478 -9.34 -41.45 -0.97
C LEU A 478 -8.43 -42.59 -0.52
N GLY A 479 -7.22 -42.25 -0.07
CA GLY A 479 -6.23 -43.19 0.45
C GLY A 479 -6.66 -43.86 1.76
N GLU A 480 -5.88 -44.84 2.23
CA GLU A 480 -6.08 -45.42 3.56
C GLU A 480 -6.11 -44.33 4.65
N ASP A 481 -7.01 -44.48 5.63
CA ASP A 481 -7.35 -43.50 6.68
C ASP A 481 -7.96 -42.16 6.18
N ASP A 482 -8.36 -42.04 4.91
CA ASP A 482 -8.92 -40.82 4.31
C ASP A 482 -8.01 -39.56 4.44
N LYS A 483 -6.69 -39.74 4.62
CA LYS A 483 -5.74 -38.61 4.89
C LYS A 483 -5.26 -37.87 3.64
N TYR A 484 -5.47 -38.45 2.46
CA TYR A 484 -5.03 -37.91 1.17
C TYR A 484 -5.88 -38.52 0.06
N PHE A 485 -5.85 -37.93 -1.12
CA PHE A 485 -6.45 -38.55 -2.30
C PHE A 485 -5.51 -38.53 -3.50
N TYR A 486 -5.66 -39.53 -4.35
CA TYR A 486 -4.89 -39.70 -5.57
C TYR A 486 -5.57 -38.98 -6.73
N TYR A 487 -4.77 -38.41 -7.62
CA TYR A 487 -5.25 -37.89 -8.89
C TYR A 487 -4.40 -38.39 -10.04
N ARG A 488 -5.02 -38.41 -11.22
CA ARG A 488 -4.40 -38.78 -12.49
C ARG A 488 -4.98 -37.91 -13.59
N LEU A 489 -4.13 -37.13 -14.24
CA LEU A 489 -4.49 -36.29 -15.38
C LEU A 489 -3.75 -36.78 -16.60
N MET A 490 -4.43 -36.81 -17.74
CA MET A 490 -3.86 -37.25 -19.01
C MET A 490 -3.66 -36.03 -19.90
N LEU A 491 -2.40 -35.67 -20.15
CA LEU A 491 -2.05 -34.67 -21.14
C LEU A 491 -1.88 -35.38 -22.48
N ARG A 492 -2.94 -35.37 -23.29
CA ARG A 492 -3.00 -36.07 -24.57
C ARG A 492 -2.71 -35.10 -25.70
N GLY A 493 -1.81 -35.48 -26.60
CA GLY A 493 -1.59 -34.77 -27.84
C GLY A 493 -2.35 -35.40 -29.02
N PRO A 494 -2.40 -34.71 -30.16
CA PRO A 494 -3.13 -35.14 -31.34
C PRO A 494 -2.81 -36.52 -31.90
N ALA A 495 -1.55 -36.98 -31.80
CA ALA A 495 -1.19 -38.29 -32.37
C ALA A 495 -1.78 -39.45 -31.55
N ASP A 496 -2.13 -39.21 -30.28
CA ASP A 496 -2.79 -40.20 -29.44
C ASP A 496 -4.25 -40.46 -29.88
N TYR A 497 -4.93 -39.45 -30.44
CA TYR A 497 -6.29 -39.60 -30.96
C TYR A 497 -6.38 -40.63 -32.08
N ASP A 498 -5.38 -40.65 -32.98
CA ASP A 498 -5.35 -41.57 -34.14
C ASP A 498 -4.90 -42.99 -33.77
N LEU A 499 -4.07 -43.13 -32.72
CA LEU A 499 -3.36 -44.38 -32.42
C LEU A 499 -3.86 -45.11 -31.18
N ASN A 500 -4.58 -44.48 -30.25
CA ASN A 500 -5.05 -45.21 -29.08
C ASN A 500 -6.15 -46.22 -29.44
N ILE A 501 -6.35 -47.24 -28.60
CA ILE A 501 -7.32 -48.33 -28.86
C ILE A 501 -8.76 -47.83 -29.15
N GLY A 502 -9.13 -46.67 -28.63
CA GLY A 502 -10.46 -46.08 -28.83
C GLY A 502 -10.67 -45.42 -30.20
N ALA A 503 -9.61 -45.10 -30.94
CA ALA A 503 -9.65 -44.35 -32.20
C ALA A 503 -10.66 -44.89 -33.24
N ILE A 504 -10.82 -46.21 -33.27
CA ILE A 504 -11.39 -46.93 -34.42
C ILE A 504 -12.91 -47.13 -34.33
N ASN A 505 -13.47 -47.04 -33.13
CA ASN A 505 -14.93 -46.98 -32.93
C ASN A 505 -15.41 -45.54 -32.67
N ARG A 506 -14.54 -44.52 -32.87
CA ARG A 506 -14.92 -43.12 -32.68
C ARG A 506 -15.65 -42.60 -33.91
N HIS A 507 -16.90 -42.20 -33.69
CA HIS A 507 -17.68 -41.41 -34.65
C HIS A 507 -17.58 -39.90 -34.41
N LYS A 508 -16.86 -39.47 -33.37
CA LYS A 508 -16.69 -38.08 -32.93
C LYS A 508 -15.43 -37.47 -33.53
N ASN A 509 -15.42 -36.15 -33.75
CA ASN A 509 -14.24 -35.43 -34.23
C ASN A 509 -13.23 -35.13 -33.08
N TRP A 510 -12.07 -34.54 -33.41
CA TRP A 510 -11.05 -34.19 -32.41
C TRP A 510 -11.57 -33.23 -31.32
N ALA A 511 -12.35 -32.21 -31.68
CA ALA A 511 -12.82 -31.20 -30.72
C ALA A 511 -13.73 -31.82 -29.66
N ASP A 512 -14.66 -32.69 -30.07
CA ASP A 512 -15.54 -33.44 -29.16
C ASP A 512 -14.74 -34.37 -28.24
N TRP A 513 -13.67 -34.97 -28.78
CA TRP A 513 -12.77 -35.84 -28.01
C TRP A 513 -11.95 -35.03 -26.99
N ALA A 514 -11.34 -33.93 -27.40
CA ALA A 514 -10.58 -33.04 -26.53
C ALA A 514 -11.45 -32.48 -25.38
N GLU A 515 -12.70 -32.15 -25.66
CA GLU A 515 -13.68 -31.75 -24.65
C GLU A 515 -14.01 -32.88 -23.66
N GLU A 516 -14.21 -34.12 -24.13
CA GLU A 516 -14.46 -35.29 -23.28
C GLU A 516 -13.31 -35.54 -22.28
N TYR A 517 -12.08 -35.24 -22.67
CA TYR A 517 -10.87 -35.33 -21.82
C TYR A 517 -10.53 -34.02 -21.09
N ARG A 518 -11.44 -33.03 -21.10
CA ARG A 518 -11.35 -31.76 -20.38
C ARG A 518 -10.13 -30.88 -20.75
N LEU A 519 -9.70 -30.94 -22.01
CA LEU A 519 -8.75 -29.95 -22.53
C LEU A 519 -9.43 -28.58 -22.64
N ALA A 520 -8.69 -27.53 -22.29
CA ALA A 520 -9.13 -26.16 -22.40
C ALA A 520 -9.48 -25.80 -23.86
N GLU A 521 -10.40 -24.87 -24.05
CA GLU A 521 -10.97 -24.51 -25.36
C GLU A 521 -9.92 -24.28 -26.46
N PRO A 522 -8.82 -23.53 -26.23
CA PRO A 522 -7.81 -23.30 -27.26
C PRO A 522 -7.12 -24.58 -27.75
N LEU A 523 -7.00 -25.60 -26.90
CA LEU A 523 -6.38 -26.89 -27.20
C LEU A 523 -7.38 -27.88 -27.84
N ARG A 524 -8.64 -27.48 -28.06
CA ARG A 524 -9.61 -28.31 -28.79
C ARG A 524 -9.43 -28.24 -30.30
N LYS A 525 -8.50 -27.42 -30.80
CA LYS A 525 -8.05 -27.47 -32.20
C LYS A 525 -6.90 -28.47 -32.33
N ARG A 526 -6.92 -29.27 -33.40
CA ARG A 526 -5.92 -30.33 -33.59
C ARG A 526 -4.53 -29.73 -33.77
N GLU A 527 -4.46 -28.65 -34.54
CA GLU A 527 -3.26 -27.89 -34.84
C GLU A 527 -2.90 -26.89 -33.73
N ALA A 528 -3.56 -26.88 -32.57
CA ALA A 528 -3.18 -25.95 -31.50
C ALA A 528 -1.75 -26.18 -31.00
N ASP A 529 -1.21 -25.18 -30.31
CA ASP A 529 0.06 -25.31 -29.61
C ASP A 529 -0.03 -26.20 -28.35
N HIS A 530 -0.10 -27.53 -28.54
CA HIS A 530 -0.26 -28.52 -27.46
C HIS A 530 0.93 -28.57 -26.49
N PRO A 531 0.75 -28.99 -25.22
CA PRO A 531 1.85 -29.19 -24.27
C PRO A 531 2.93 -30.14 -24.80
N LYS A 532 4.20 -29.85 -24.53
CA LYS A 532 5.35 -30.57 -25.12
C LYS A 532 6.30 -31.12 -24.07
N SER A 533 7.11 -32.12 -24.43
CA SER A 533 8.22 -32.59 -23.60
C SER A 533 9.20 -31.44 -23.37
N GLY A 534 9.64 -31.26 -22.13
CA GLY A 534 10.55 -30.19 -21.71
C GLY A 534 9.88 -28.90 -21.26
N GLU A 535 8.61 -28.65 -21.61
CA GLU A 535 7.83 -27.50 -21.11
C GLU A 535 7.59 -27.63 -19.60
N TRP A 536 7.43 -26.49 -18.94
CA TRP A 536 7.02 -26.42 -17.54
C TRP A 536 5.53 -26.09 -17.45
N VAL A 537 4.84 -26.76 -16.52
CA VAL A 537 3.45 -26.49 -16.17
C VAL A 537 3.30 -26.23 -14.67
N ARG A 538 2.31 -25.40 -14.31
CA ARG A 538 1.91 -25.17 -12.93
C ARG A 538 0.60 -25.88 -12.65
N LEU A 539 0.62 -26.76 -11.65
CA LEU A 539 -0.59 -27.31 -11.06
C LEU A 539 -1.05 -26.33 -9.98
N VAL A 540 -2.31 -25.92 -10.06
CA VAL A 540 -3.01 -25.17 -9.02
C VAL A 540 -4.17 -26.03 -8.55
N VAL A 541 -4.12 -26.44 -7.28
CA VAL A 541 -5.14 -27.29 -6.67
C VAL A 541 -5.90 -26.45 -5.66
N ILE A 542 -7.24 -26.45 -5.74
CA ILE A 542 -8.09 -25.64 -4.87
C ILE A 542 -9.24 -26.52 -4.36
N ASN A 543 -9.35 -26.67 -3.05
CA ASN A 543 -10.56 -27.21 -2.44
C ASN A 543 -11.63 -26.11 -2.40
N ARG A 544 -12.62 -26.17 -3.29
CA ARG A 544 -13.66 -25.13 -3.46
C ARG A 544 -14.58 -24.98 -2.24
N ALA A 545 -14.68 -25.99 -1.38
CA ALA A 545 -15.46 -25.93 -0.15
C ALA A 545 -14.75 -25.19 1.01
N THR A 546 -13.43 -25.12 1.02
CA THR A 546 -12.67 -24.49 2.12
C THR A 546 -11.77 -23.34 1.66
N GLY A 547 -11.49 -23.25 0.36
CA GLY A 547 -10.51 -22.35 -0.24
C GLY A 547 -9.06 -22.75 -0.01
N TYR A 548 -8.80 -23.88 0.66
CA TYR A 548 -7.45 -24.40 0.83
C TYR A 548 -6.86 -24.71 -0.54
N MET A 549 -5.63 -24.28 -0.76
CA MET A 549 -4.97 -24.41 -2.05
C MET A 549 -3.50 -24.78 -1.91
N GLY A 550 -2.94 -25.29 -3.00
CA GLY A 550 -1.52 -25.58 -3.13
C GLY A 550 -1.10 -25.46 -4.58
N THR A 551 0.18 -25.16 -4.79
CA THR A 551 0.75 -25.02 -6.13
C THR A 551 1.96 -25.93 -6.32
N GLN A 552 2.15 -26.44 -7.53
CA GLN A 552 3.30 -27.27 -7.85
C GLN A 552 3.77 -27.03 -9.28
N ARG A 553 5.07 -26.76 -9.44
CA ARG A 553 5.71 -26.61 -10.75
C ARG A 553 6.28 -27.95 -11.21
N VAL A 554 5.95 -28.37 -12.43
CA VAL A 554 6.29 -29.69 -12.97
C VAL A 554 6.87 -29.57 -14.37
N GLN A 555 7.99 -30.25 -14.63
CA GLN A 555 8.54 -30.36 -15.97
C GLN A 555 7.93 -31.57 -16.69
N LEU A 556 7.40 -31.35 -17.89
CA LEU A 556 6.87 -32.42 -18.72
C LEU A 556 8.00 -33.27 -19.29
N MET A 557 7.86 -34.59 -19.22
CA MET A 557 8.85 -35.54 -19.74
C MET A 557 8.17 -36.60 -20.61
N ASP A 558 8.82 -36.94 -21.71
CA ASP A 558 8.34 -37.97 -22.63
C ASP A 558 8.77 -39.39 -22.20
N ALA A 559 8.06 -40.38 -22.74
CA ALA A 559 8.24 -41.79 -22.38
C ALA A 559 9.65 -42.33 -22.67
N SER A 560 10.42 -41.75 -23.60
CA SER A 560 11.77 -42.23 -23.93
C SER A 560 12.78 -42.01 -22.81
N LYS A 561 12.52 -41.02 -21.94
CA LYS A 561 13.34 -40.70 -20.77
C LYS A 561 12.96 -41.53 -19.54
N ASN A 562 11.82 -42.21 -19.58
CA ASN A 562 11.28 -42.96 -18.45
C ASN A 562 11.74 -44.42 -18.46
N ILE A 563 11.92 -44.98 -17.27
CA ILE A 563 12.29 -46.39 -17.09
C ILE A 563 11.20 -47.27 -17.74
N MET A 564 11.61 -48.19 -18.61
CA MET A 564 10.73 -49.10 -19.37
C MET A 564 9.63 -48.40 -20.19
N GLY A 565 9.83 -47.14 -20.58
CA GLY A 565 8.85 -46.41 -21.40
C GLY A 565 7.58 -46.03 -20.66
N MET A 566 7.63 -45.89 -19.32
CA MET A 566 6.48 -45.47 -18.54
C MET A 566 5.94 -44.10 -18.99
N LEU A 567 4.62 -43.92 -18.96
CA LEU A 567 3.97 -42.67 -19.38
C LEU A 567 3.84 -41.63 -18.26
N ASN A 568 4.17 -41.97 -17.01
CA ASN A 568 4.06 -41.07 -15.88
C ASN A 568 5.14 -39.99 -15.89
N VAL A 569 4.73 -38.77 -15.60
CA VAL A 569 5.63 -37.73 -15.10
C VAL A 569 5.74 -37.92 -13.59
N LYS A 570 6.95 -37.80 -13.04
CA LYS A 570 7.16 -37.88 -11.58
C LYS A 570 6.66 -36.60 -10.93
N LEU A 571 5.72 -36.70 -9.99
CA LEU A 571 5.28 -35.59 -9.14
C LEU A 571 5.63 -35.84 -7.68
N GLU A 572 5.90 -34.76 -6.96
CA GLU A 572 5.97 -34.75 -5.48
C GLU A 572 4.56 -34.59 -4.90
N ASP A 573 4.41 -34.82 -3.60
CA ASP A 573 3.14 -34.64 -2.91
C ASP A 573 2.74 -33.16 -2.86
N THR A 574 1.48 -32.87 -3.21
CA THR A 574 0.93 -31.51 -3.15
C THR A 574 0.24 -31.29 -1.79
N PHE A 575 0.54 -30.18 -1.12
CA PHE A 575 -0.07 -29.84 0.16
C PHE A 575 -1.00 -28.64 -0.01
N LEU A 576 -2.26 -28.79 0.43
CA LEU A 576 -3.22 -27.70 0.48
C LEU A 576 -3.19 -27.05 1.86
N GLN A 577 -3.02 -25.73 1.86
CA GLN A 577 -3.00 -24.86 3.04
C GLN A 577 -3.98 -23.69 2.84
N PRO A 578 -4.31 -22.93 3.89
CA PRO A 578 -5.01 -21.66 3.71
C PRO A 578 -4.30 -20.79 2.65
N PRO A 579 -5.05 -20.12 1.77
CA PRO A 579 -4.44 -19.33 0.71
C PRO A 579 -3.60 -18.20 1.28
N ASN A 580 -2.48 -17.88 0.63
CA ASN A 580 -1.71 -16.67 0.91
C ASN A 580 -2.43 -15.44 0.34
N LEU A 581 -3.57 -15.13 0.95
CA LEU A 581 -4.46 -14.04 0.63
C LEU A 581 -4.43 -13.04 1.79
N LYS A 582 -4.08 -11.78 1.51
CA LYS A 582 -4.23 -10.67 2.46
C LYS A 582 -5.45 -9.83 2.09
N ILE A 583 -6.21 -9.43 3.10
CA ILE A 583 -7.29 -8.45 2.96
C ILE A 583 -7.18 -7.42 4.08
N TRP A 584 -7.23 -6.15 3.73
CA TRP A 584 -7.24 -5.04 4.70
C TRP A 584 -8.01 -3.85 4.15
N ALA A 585 -8.36 -2.92 5.04
CA ALA A 585 -8.90 -1.64 4.65
C ALA A 585 -7.97 -0.50 5.06
N GLU A 586 -7.94 0.55 4.25
CA GLU A 586 -7.29 1.82 4.58
C GLU A 586 -8.31 2.96 4.52
N ARG A 587 -8.17 3.94 5.44
CA ARG A 587 -8.98 5.15 5.49
C ARG A 587 -8.15 6.41 5.25
N ASP A 588 -8.81 7.38 4.63
CA ASP A 588 -8.33 8.74 4.44
C ASP A 588 -9.26 9.67 5.22
N HIS A 589 -8.70 10.49 6.12
CA HIS A 589 -9.49 11.41 6.95
C HIS A 589 -8.86 12.79 7.01
N LYS A 590 -9.72 13.80 7.15
CA LYS A 590 -9.32 15.20 7.20
C LYS A 590 -9.46 15.73 8.62
N GLN A 591 -8.43 16.41 9.11
CA GLN A 591 -8.47 17.05 10.42
C GLN A 591 -9.37 18.30 10.35
N GLU A 592 -10.40 18.33 11.20
CA GLU A 592 -11.42 19.39 11.20
C GLU A 592 -11.11 20.52 12.20
N TYR A 593 -10.30 20.24 13.22
CA TYR A 593 -10.02 21.15 14.33
C TYR A 593 -8.52 21.23 14.63
N GLY A 594 -8.13 22.28 15.37
CA GLY A 594 -6.78 22.39 15.91
C GLY A 594 -5.74 22.89 14.89
N LEU A 595 -4.46 22.72 15.23
CA LEU A 595 -3.33 23.22 14.45
C LEU A 595 -3.19 22.53 13.09
N ASP A 596 -3.61 21.27 13.01
CA ASP A 596 -3.56 20.47 11.79
C ASP A 596 -4.82 20.56 10.94
N LYS A 597 -5.72 21.49 11.28
CA LYS A 597 -6.96 21.70 10.53
C LYS A 597 -6.69 21.83 9.04
N GLY A 598 -7.41 21.04 8.26
CA GLY A 598 -7.32 21.01 6.81
C GLY A 598 -6.28 20.01 6.28
N LYS A 599 -5.39 19.47 7.12
CA LYS A 599 -4.47 18.39 6.74
C LYS A 599 -5.26 17.09 6.57
N THR A 600 -4.92 16.34 5.53
CA THR A 600 -5.47 15.01 5.27
C THR A 600 -4.45 13.96 5.69
N SER A 601 -4.85 13.04 6.56
CA SER A 601 -4.10 11.83 6.84
C SER A 601 -4.56 10.74 5.87
N ALA A 602 -3.62 10.17 5.12
CA ALA A 602 -3.92 9.23 4.05
C ALA A 602 -3.30 7.85 4.32
N ASN A 603 -3.97 6.81 3.82
CA ASN A 603 -3.52 5.41 3.87
C ASN A 603 -3.36 4.89 5.32
N ASN A 604 -4.27 5.25 6.23
CA ASN A 604 -4.28 4.70 7.59
C ASN A 604 -4.93 3.32 7.57
N VAL A 605 -4.16 2.30 7.96
CA VAL A 605 -4.66 0.92 8.04
C VAL A 605 -5.68 0.85 9.17
N ILE A 606 -6.80 0.18 8.89
CA ILE A 606 -7.78 -0.20 9.91
C ILE A 606 -7.40 -1.61 10.37
N GLY A 607 -7.13 -1.80 11.66
CA GLY A 607 -6.86 -3.12 12.23
C GLY A 607 -8.10 -4.02 12.17
N THR A 608 -7.91 -5.33 12.35
CA THR A 608 -9.04 -6.24 12.50
C THR A 608 -9.86 -5.90 13.75
N GLU A 609 -11.18 -5.96 13.63
CA GLU A 609 -12.12 -5.40 14.62
C GLU A 609 -11.86 -3.92 14.92
N GLY A 610 -11.20 -3.20 14.01
CA GLY A 610 -10.92 -1.78 14.11
C GLY A 610 -12.13 -0.92 13.77
N ALA A 611 -11.88 0.36 13.52
CA ALA A 611 -12.95 1.30 13.22
C ALA A 611 -12.57 2.42 12.24
N SER A 612 -13.61 3.08 11.75
CA SER A 612 -13.56 4.27 10.91
C SER A 612 -14.65 5.26 11.35
N LEU A 613 -14.60 6.48 10.84
CA LEU A 613 -15.65 7.48 11.10
C LEU A 613 -16.51 7.72 9.85
N SER A 614 -17.73 8.21 10.03
CA SER A 614 -18.62 8.68 8.95
C SER A 614 -18.12 9.99 8.33
N SER A 615 -17.26 10.72 9.03
CA SER A 615 -16.59 11.93 8.56
C SER A 615 -15.43 11.66 7.59
N ASP A 616 -14.94 10.41 7.52
CA ASP A 616 -13.84 9.99 6.65
C ASP A 616 -14.15 10.32 5.18
N GLU A 617 -13.10 10.71 4.44
CA GLU A 617 -13.25 11.05 3.03
C GLU A 617 -13.44 9.77 2.20
N LYS A 618 -12.72 8.71 2.58
CA LYS A 618 -12.62 7.48 1.80
C LYS A 618 -12.20 6.29 2.65
N ILE A 619 -12.78 5.13 2.36
CA ILE A 619 -12.36 3.80 2.86
C ILE A 619 -12.15 2.89 1.65
N THR A 620 -10.99 2.25 1.58
CA THR A 620 -10.60 1.37 0.46
C THR A 620 -10.26 -0.03 0.98
N VAL A 621 -10.85 -1.07 0.41
CA VAL A 621 -10.53 -2.47 0.70
C VAL A 621 -9.62 -3.03 -0.39
N TYR A 622 -8.51 -3.62 0.05
CA TYR A 622 -7.49 -4.21 -0.82
C TYR A 622 -7.47 -5.74 -0.66
N THR A 623 -7.15 -6.42 -1.76
CA THR A 623 -6.83 -7.85 -1.79
C THR A 623 -5.41 -8.04 -2.32
N ALA A 624 -4.68 -9.01 -1.78
CA ALA A 624 -3.40 -9.44 -2.32
C ALA A 624 -3.29 -10.96 -2.27
N TRP A 625 -3.35 -11.62 -3.43
CA TRP A 625 -3.35 -13.09 -3.53
C TRP A 625 -2.15 -13.61 -4.33
N TYR A 626 -1.32 -14.40 -3.66
CA TYR A 626 -0.13 -15.04 -4.23
C TYR A 626 -0.09 -16.52 -3.86
N ASP A 627 0.87 -17.27 -4.40
CA ASP A 627 1.09 -18.64 -3.93
C ASP A 627 1.68 -18.68 -2.51
N GLU A 628 1.83 -19.89 -1.96
CA GLU A 628 2.39 -20.15 -0.62
C GLU A 628 3.81 -19.59 -0.42
N GLU A 629 4.56 -19.39 -1.50
CA GLU A 629 5.91 -18.82 -1.50
C GLU A 629 5.92 -17.31 -1.85
N GLY A 630 4.75 -16.71 -2.09
CA GLY A 630 4.61 -15.31 -2.45
C GLY A 630 4.96 -14.98 -3.92
N ARG A 631 4.98 -16.00 -4.80
CA ARG A 631 5.16 -15.84 -6.25
C ARG A 631 3.82 -15.55 -6.94
N PRO A 632 3.85 -14.93 -8.13
CA PRO A 632 2.66 -14.76 -8.96
C PRO A 632 1.95 -16.10 -9.29
N LEU A 633 0.62 -16.09 -9.25
CA LEU A 633 -0.18 -17.20 -9.77
C LEU A 633 -0.40 -17.03 -11.28
N PRO A 634 -0.72 -18.11 -12.03
CA PRO A 634 -0.87 -18.06 -13.48
C PRO A 634 -1.98 -17.11 -13.97
N GLU A 635 -1.79 -16.50 -15.15
CA GLU A 635 -2.74 -15.56 -15.78
C GLU A 635 -4.16 -16.13 -15.90
N GLY A 636 -4.27 -17.37 -16.37
CA GLY A 636 -5.56 -18.04 -16.59
C GLY A 636 -6.40 -18.18 -15.31
N LEU A 637 -5.81 -18.11 -14.12
CA LEU A 637 -6.54 -18.11 -12.85
C LEU A 637 -7.27 -16.77 -12.60
N GLY A 638 -6.74 -15.67 -13.17
CA GLY A 638 -7.28 -14.33 -13.07
C GLY A 638 -8.15 -13.89 -14.26
N GLU A 639 -8.32 -14.75 -15.27
CA GLU A 639 -9.25 -14.51 -16.39
C GLU A 639 -10.67 -14.20 -15.87
N ASP A 640 -11.38 -13.36 -16.63
CA ASP A 640 -12.67 -12.81 -16.25
C ASP A 640 -12.70 -12.16 -14.86
N ASN A 641 -11.59 -11.54 -14.43
CA ASN A 641 -11.43 -10.97 -13.09
C ASN A 641 -11.61 -11.99 -11.96
N GLY A 642 -11.16 -13.23 -12.15
CA GLY A 642 -11.24 -14.29 -11.15
C GLY A 642 -12.65 -14.84 -10.95
N LEU A 643 -13.60 -14.51 -11.82
CA LEU A 643 -14.98 -14.98 -11.69
C LEU A 643 -15.13 -16.48 -11.94
N GLN A 644 -14.28 -17.04 -12.81
CA GLN A 644 -14.33 -18.46 -13.19
C GLN A 644 -13.52 -19.36 -12.28
N TYR A 645 -12.26 -19.02 -12.02
CA TYR A 645 -11.33 -19.90 -11.31
C TYR A 645 -10.79 -19.31 -9.98
N GLY A 646 -11.00 -18.02 -9.73
CA GLY A 646 -10.58 -17.35 -8.51
C GLY A 646 -11.39 -17.73 -7.27
N LEU A 647 -11.15 -17.01 -6.18
CA LEU A 647 -11.95 -17.11 -4.94
C LEU A 647 -13.09 -16.09 -4.99
N THR A 648 -14.07 -16.20 -4.10
CA THR A 648 -15.14 -15.20 -4.00
C THR A 648 -15.18 -14.58 -2.62
N ALA A 649 -15.24 -13.25 -2.57
CA ALA A 649 -15.50 -12.50 -1.35
C ALA A 649 -16.88 -11.84 -1.37
N ARG A 650 -17.42 -11.59 -0.18
CA ARG A 650 -18.56 -10.69 0.02
C ARG A 650 -18.20 -9.57 1.00
N LEU A 651 -18.78 -8.39 0.77
CA LEU A 651 -18.87 -7.35 1.78
C LEU A 651 -20.29 -7.35 2.35
N ALA A 652 -20.41 -7.66 3.62
CA ALA A 652 -21.66 -7.77 4.34
C ALA A 652 -21.75 -6.76 5.48
N LYS A 653 -22.98 -6.47 5.89
CA LYS A 653 -23.27 -5.63 7.06
C LYS A 653 -24.39 -6.22 7.92
N VAL A 654 -24.47 -5.80 9.17
CA VAL A 654 -25.52 -6.23 10.09
C VAL A 654 -26.85 -5.60 9.68
N THR A 655 -27.90 -6.42 9.54
CA THR A 655 -29.26 -5.98 9.20
C THR A 655 -30.31 -6.41 10.20
N ALA A 656 -30.00 -7.42 11.02
CA ALA A 656 -30.75 -7.78 12.22
C ALA A 656 -29.79 -8.44 13.23
N GLU A 657 -30.25 -8.68 14.46
CA GLU A 657 -29.45 -9.36 15.48
C GLU A 657 -28.92 -10.71 14.96
N ASN A 658 -27.60 -10.89 15.03
CA ASN A 658 -26.88 -12.07 14.52
C ASN A 658 -27.13 -12.39 13.03
N LYS A 659 -27.57 -11.40 12.23
CA LYS A 659 -27.85 -11.57 10.81
C LYS A 659 -27.05 -10.57 9.97
N LEU A 660 -26.31 -11.12 9.01
CA LEU A 660 -25.61 -10.37 7.99
C LEU A 660 -26.35 -10.45 6.66
N ASP A 661 -26.52 -9.31 5.99
CA ASP A 661 -26.89 -9.26 4.58
C ASP A 661 -25.81 -8.49 3.80
N ALA A 662 -25.71 -8.77 2.50
CA ALA A 662 -24.76 -8.08 1.64
C ALA A 662 -25.08 -6.58 1.52
N VAL A 663 -24.06 -5.74 1.39
CA VAL A 663 -24.26 -4.29 1.24
C VAL A 663 -25.02 -4.02 -0.07
N SER A 664 -26.19 -3.39 0.01
CA SER A 664 -27.16 -3.30 -1.09
C SER A 664 -26.77 -2.27 -2.17
N HIS A 665 -25.79 -2.58 -3.01
CA HIS A 665 -25.56 -2.01 -4.35
C HIS A 665 -24.88 -3.10 -5.19
N SER A 666 -25.49 -3.50 -6.32
CA SER A 666 -25.28 -4.81 -6.97
C SER A 666 -23.86 -5.19 -7.43
N LYS A 667 -22.88 -4.31 -7.33
CA LYS A 667 -21.46 -4.61 -7.61
C LYS A 667 -20.57 -4.76 -6.38
N LEU A 668 -21.04 -4.38 -5.18
CA LEU A 668 -20.26 -4.39 -3.93
C LEU A 668 -20.64 -5.52 -2.98
N SER A 669 -21.73 -6.25 -3.23
CA SER A 669 -22.21 -7.34 -2.38
C SER A 669 -21.28 -8.55 -2.41
N GLU A 670 -20.84 -8.95 -3.61
CA GLU A 670 -20.01 -10.13 -3.86
C GLU A 670 -19.07 -9.85 -5.04
N PHE A 671 -17.79 -10.19 -4.93
CA PHE A 671 -16.78 -9.95 -5.97
C PHE A 671 -15.77 -11.11 -6.05
N GLY A 672 -15.27 -11.37 -7.26
CA GLY A 672 -14.24 -12.38 -7.49
C GLY A 672 -12.87 -11.84 -7.11
N ILE A 673 -12.05 -12.66 -6.47
CA ILE A 673 -10.67 -12.36 -6.13
C ILE A 673 -9.78 -13.01 -7.19
N LYS A 674 -9.06 -12.18 -7.94
CA LYS A 674 -8.03 -12.63 -8.89
C LYS A 674 -6.62 -12.54 -8.29
N PRO A 675 -5.64 -13.26 -8.85
CA PRO A 675 -4.25 -13.17 -8.42
C PRO A 675 -3.65 -11.75 -8.47
N GLY A 676 -2.74 -11.45 -7.55
CA GLY A 676 -2.05 -10.16 -7.44
C GLY A 676 -2.68 -9.22 -6.43
N THR A 677 -2.23 -7.96 -6.42
CA THR A 677 -2.75 -6.91 -5.54
C THR A 677 -3.75 -6.05 -6.27
N HIS A 678 -4.98 -5.95 -5.73
CA HIS A 678 -6.09 -5.21 -6.35
C HIS A 678 -6.85 -4.37 -5.33
N THR A 679 -7.48 -3.31 -5.84
CA THR A 679 -8.49 -2.54 -5.12
C THR A 679 -9.86 -3.09 -5.47
N GLU A 680 -10.62 -3.54 -4.47
CA GLU A 680 -11.90 -4.22 -4.71
C GLU A 680 -13.10 -3.34 -4.35
N VAL A 681 -13.04 -2.64 -3.22
CA VAL A 681 -14.13 -1.81 -2.73
C VAL A 681 -13.62 -0.42 -2.38
N LEU A 682 -14.32 0.58 -2.91
CA LEU A 682 -14.10 1.99 -2.57
C LEU A 682 -15.40 2.58 -2.05
N ARG A 683 -15.38 3.08 -0.81
CA ARG A 683 -16.45 3.89 -0.24
C ARG A 683 -15.95 5.32 -0.09
N VAL A 684 -16.74 6.27 -0.57
CA VAL A 684 -16.45 7.70 -0.57
C VAL A 684 -17.47 8.38 0.34
N LYS A 685 -17.13 9.52 0.95
CA LYS A 685 -17.95 10.27 1.91
C LYS A 685 -19.47 10.24 1.68
N ASP A 686 -19.94 10.45 0.44
CA ASP A 686 -21.37 10.42 0.10
C ASP A 686 -22.06 9.07 0.39
N ASN A 687 -21.31 7.96 0.36
CA ASN A 687 -21.73 6.60 0.64
C ASN A 687 -21.32 6.09 2.05
N LEU A 688 -20.62 6.92 2.84
CA LEU A 688 -20.09 6.61 4.18
C LEU A 688 -20.98 7.11 5.33
N THR A 689 -22.15 7.66 5.02
CA THR A 689 -23.02 8.37 5.99
C THR A 689 -23.82 7.47 6.93
N THR A 690 -23.74 6.15 6.82
CA THR A 690 -24.45 5.22 7.72
C THR A 690 -23.50 4.54 8.70
N GLU A 691 -23.82 4.62 9.98
CA GLU A 691 -23.16 3.84 11.03
C GLU A 691 -23.51 2.35 10.83
N ASP A 692 -22.51 1.52 10.60
CA ASP A 692 -22.69 0.11 10.24
C ASP A 692 -21.46 -0.71 10.67
N HIS A 693 -21.64 -2.01 10.87
CA HIS A 693 -20.56 -2.97 11.09
C HIS A 693 -20.33 -3.76 9.81
N PHE A 694 -19.10 -3.73 9.28
CA PHE A 694 -18.73 -4.35 8.01
C PHE A 694 -17.94 -5.63 8.22
N TYR A 695 -18.23 -6.63 7.37
CA TYR A 695 -17.60 -7.93 7.39
C TYR A 695 -17.20 -8.33 5.97
N VAL A 696 -15.94 -8.67 5.79
CA VAL A 696 -15.43 -9.33 4.59
C VAL A 696 -15.29 -10.82 4.89
N HIS A 697 -15.99 -11.63 4.10
CA HIS A 697 -15.87 -13.08 4.14
C HIS A 697 -15.38 -13.59 2.79
N VAL A 698 -14.59 -14.66 2.81
CA VAL A 698 -14.09 -15.33 1.60
C VAL A 698 -14.56 -16.78 1.60
N VAL A 699 -14.88 -17.29 0.43
CA VAL A 699 -15.15 -18.71 0.18
C VAL A 699 -14.35 -19.20 -1.02
N GLY A 700 -14.04 -20.51 -1.03
CA GLY A 700 -13.26 -21.15 -2.09
C GLY A 700 -14.00 -21.30 -3.43
N THR A 701 -15.32 -21.24 -3.41
CA THR A 701 -16.18 -21.43 -4.58
C THR A 701 -16.08 -20.22 -5.51
N SER A 702 -15.92 -20.46 -6.80
CA SER A 702 -15.82 -19.37 -7.77
C SER A 702 -17.17 -18.67 -7.95
N LYS A 703 -17.15 -17.42 -8.43
CA LYS A 703 -18.38 -16.63 -8.53
C LYS A 703 -19.34 -17.20 -9.58
N HIS A 704 -18.84 -17.82 -10.65
CA HIS A 704 -19.66 -18.51 -11.64
C HIS A 704 -20.38 -19.76 -11.10
N GLU A 705 -19.82 -20.39 -10.07
CA GLU A 705 -20.42 -21.55 -9.40
C GLU A 705 -21.48 -21.19 -8.35
N LYS A 706 -21.78 -19.89 -8.18
CA LYS A 706 -22.78 -19.36 -7.23
C LYS A 706 -22.40 -19.69 -5.78
N PRO A 707 -21.42 -18.98 -5.20
CA PRO A 707 -20.94 -19.22 -3.86
C PRO A 707 -22.08 -19.09 -2.83
N SER A 708 -22.06 -19.95 -1.81
CA SER A 708 -22.95 -19.82 -0.65
C SER A 708 -22.18 -19.24 0.53
N PHE A 709 -22.81 -18.28 1.20
CA PHE A 709 -22.36 -17.74 2.47
C PHE A 709 -23.35 -18.04 3.60
N ASP A 710 -24.06 -19.17 3.48
CA ASP A 710 -24.99 -19.65 4.50
C ASP A 710 -24.23 -19.95 5.80
N VAL A 711 -24.89 -19.64 6.92
CA VAL A 711 -24.34 -19.88 8.26
C VAL A 711 -24.59 -21.32 8.70
N ASN A 712 -23.80 -21.81 9.67
CA ASN A 712 -24.05 -23.08 10.34
C ASN A 712 -24.44 -22.84 11.82
N PRO A 713 -25.75 -22.72 12.15
CA PRO A 713 -26.20 -22.45 13.51
C PRO A 713 -25.81 -23.52 14.54
N GLY A 714 -25.40 -24.72 14.08
CA GLY A 714 -24.93 -25.80 14.94
C GLY A 714 -23.43 -25.72 15.28
N ALA A 715 -22.69 -24.77 14.72
CA ALA A 715 -21.27 -24.57 15.04
C ALA A 715 -21.08 -23.95 16.45
N PRO A 716 -19.94 -24.17 17.13
CA PRO A 716 -19.64 -23.47 18.36
C PRO A 716 -19.53 -21.95 18.13
N PRO A 717 -20.11 -21.09 18.99
CA PRO A 717 -19.85 -19.66 18.97
C PRO A 717 -18.36 -19.36 19.11
N PRO A 718 -17.82 -18.32 18.47
CA PRO A 718 -18.47 -17.33 17.57
C PRO A 718 -18.77 -17.76 16.11
N LEU A 719 -18.57 -19.02 15.68
CA LEU A 719 -18.74 -19.41 14.27
C LEU A 719 -20.19 -19.69 13.82
N ASP A 720 -21.13 -19.80 14.76
CA ASP A 720 -22.55 -20.08 14.54
C ASP A 720 -23.26 -19.06 13.64
N THR A 721 -22.73 -17.84 13.58
CA THR A 721 -23.26 -16.70 12.81
C THR A 721 -22.47 -16.40 11.53
N ARG A 722 -21.48 -17.23 11.20
CA ARG A 722 -20.50 -16.99 10.13
C ARG A 722 -20.61 -18.07 9.04
N PRO A 723 -20.09 -17.82 7.83
CA PRO A 723 -20.23 -18.77 6.72
C PRO A 723 -19.72 -20.16 7.10
N LYS A 724 -20.53 -21.18 6.80
CA LYS A 724 -20.19 -22.59 7.05
C LYS A 724 -18.85 -23.01 6.42
N HIS A 725 -18.51 -22.39 5.29
CA HIS A 725 -17.38 -22.72 4.43
C HIS A 725 -16.38 -21.55 4.33
N ALA A 726 -16.17 -20.84 5.44
CA ALA A 726 -15.25 -19.71 5.46
C ALA A 726 -13.83 -20.15 5.10
N THR A 727 -13.21 -19.40 4.19
CA THR A 727 -11.80 -19.53 3.83
C THR A 727 -10.98 -18.63 4.73
N PRO A 728 -10.01 -19.16 5.50
CA PRO A 728 -9.13 -18.31 6.30
C PRO A 728 -8.17 -17.50 5.43
N PHE A 729 -7.95 -16.24 5.79
CA PHE A 729 -7.03 -15.33 5.11
C PHE A 729 -6.34 -14.38 6.10
N LEU A 730 -5.26 -13.74 5.66
CA LEU A 730 -4.42 -12.87 6.49
C LEU A 730 -5.05 -11.49 6.67
N VAL A 731 -5.16 -11.04 7.92
CA VAL A 731 -5.72 -9.73 8.32
C VAL A 731 -4.74 -8.95 9.22
N PRO A 732 -4.79 -7.61 9.24
CA PRO A 732 -3.84 -6.79 9.98
C PRO A 732 -4.19 -6.69 11.48
N PHE A 733 -3.18 -6.81 12.34
CA PHE A 733 -3.23 -6.57 13.78
C PHE A 733 -2.20 -5.52 14.15
N ASN A 734 -2.61 -4.47 14.87
CA ASN A 734 -1.65 -3.48 15.35
C ASN A 734 -0.67 -4.12 16.34
N ASP A 735 0.62 -3.87 16.16
CA ASP A 735 1.68 -4.27 17.09
C ASP A 735 2.20 -3.04 17.83
N GLU A 736 1.45 -2.62 18.83
CA GLU A 736 1.76 -1.42 19.62
C GLU A 736 3.15 -1.51 20.29
N SER A 737 3.58 -2.72 20.67
CA SER A 737 4.89 -2.91 21.30
C SER A 737 6.04 -2.60 20.33
N GLU A 738 5.93 -3.06 19.08
CA GLU A 738 6.91 -2.71 18.04
C GLU A 738 6.81 -1.24 17.61
N ASP A 739 5.62 -0.64 17.67
CA ASP A 739 5.42 0.80 17.44
C ASP A 739 6.23 1.63 18.42
N TRP A 740 6.06 1.39 19.72
CA TRP A 740 6.78 2.12 20.77
C TRP A 740 8.29 1.90 20.74
N LYS A 741 8.74 0.67 20.48
CA LYS A 741 10.17 0.38 20.29
C LYS A 741 10.76 1.16 19.12
N SER A 742 10.08 1.15 17.98
CA SER A 742 10.51 1.85 16.77
C SER A 742 10.50 3.36 16.98
N TRP A 743 9.46 3.87 17.63
CA TRP A 743 9.31 5.30 17.94
C TRP A 743 10.40 5.80 18.90
N SER A 744 10.65 5.10 20.00
CA SER A 744 11.71 5.45 20.94
C SER A 744 13.10 5.42 20.27
N ALA A 745 13.37 4.41 19.43
CA ALA A 745 14.62 4.33 18.68
C ALA A 745 14.74 5.48 17.66
N TRP A 746 13.66 5.86 17.00
CA TRP A 746 13.63 7.02 16.11
C TRP A 746 13.89 8.33 16.88
N ASN A 747 13.26 8.55 18.04
CA ASN A 747 13.51 9.73 18.87
C ASN A 747 14.98 9.88 19.23
N GLN A 748 15.65 8.78 19.60
CA GLN A 748 17.08 8.79 19.89
C GLN A 748 17.92 9.19 18.66
N LEU A 749 17.60 8.64 17.49
CA LEU A 749 18.26 8.99 16.24
C LEU A 749 18.01 10.45 15.85
N LYS A 750 16.77 10.92 16.02
CA LYS A 750 16.38 12.30 15.73
C LYS A 750 17.17 13.29 16.58
N ARG A 751 17.32 13.02 17.88
CA ARG A 751 18.20 13.82 18.77
C ARG A 751 19.66 13.78 18.34
N ALA A 752 20.17 12.63 17.88
CA ALA A 752 21.54 12.52 17.39
C ALA A 752 21.74 13.32 16.09
N TYR A 753 20.76 13.32 15.20
CA TYR A 753 20.76 14.15 13.98
C TYR A 753 20.69 15.65 14.32
N ASP A 754 19.79 16.06 15.20
CA ASP A 754 19.68 17.47 15.63
C ASP A 754 20.93 17.94 16.38
N ALA A 755 21.72 17.01 16.95
CA ALA A 755 23.04 17.26 17.53
C ALA A 755 24.21 17.18 16.50
N GLU A 756 23.91 17.14 15.20
CA GLU A 756 24.85 17.07 14.07
C GLU A 756 25.77 15.82 14.12
N GLN A 757 25.31 14.71 14.71
CA GLN A 757 26.06 13.45 14.80
C GLN A 757 25.73 12.46 13.68
N LEU A 758 24.72 12.76 12.86
CA LEU A 758 24.25 11.95 11.74
C LEU A 758 24.23 12.79 10.46
N ASP A 759 24.56 12.16 9.32
CA ASP A 759 24.63 12.83 8.01
C ASP A 759 23.25 13.02 7.35
N SER A 760 22.25 12.25 7.77
CA SER A 760 20.90 12.25 7.18
C SER A 760 19.84 12.17 8.27
N GLU A 761 18.73 12.88 8.08
CA GLU A 761 17.59 12.84 8.98
C GLU A 761 16.91 11.46 8.97
N PRO A 762 16.68 10.85 10.15
CA PRO A 762 15.91 9.62 10.24
C PRO A 762 14.42 9.88 10.03
N ILE A 763 13.75 9.03 9.25
CA ILE A 763 12.32 9.18 8.93
C ILE A 763 11.47 8.55 10.03
N LYS A 764 10.40 9.23 10.44
CA LYS A 764 9.48 8.75 11.48
C LYS A 764 8.88 7.39 11.09
N PRO A 765 8.94 6.37 11.96
CA PRO A 765 8.41 5.05 11.65
C PRO A 765 6.89 5.11 11.56
N ARG A 766 6.31 4.35 10.63
CA ARG A 766 4.87 4.09 10.61
C ARG A 766 4.53 2.97 11.59
N ALA A 767 3.26 2.95 11.98
CA ALA A 767 2.71 1.86 12.76
C ALA A 767 2.93 0.50 12.07
N ALA A 768 3.31 -0.47 12.87
CA ALA A 768 3.58 -1.85 12.57
C ALA A 768 2.27 -2.63 12.68
N TYR A 769 2.02 -3.44 11.63
CA TYR A 769 0.92 -4.37 11.61
C TYR A 769 1.44 -5.77 11.32
N SER A 770 1.11 -6.70 12.22
CA SER A 770 1.31 -8.13 12.05
C SER A 770 0.14 -8.76 11.31
N TRP A 771 0.37 -9.85 10.57
CA TRP A 771 -0.62 -10.48 9.71
C TRP A 771 -0.94 -11.89 10.17
N TYR A 772 -2.16 -12.13 10.64
CA TYR A 772 -2.59 -13.43 11.15
C TYR A 772 -3.80 -13.97 10.39
N LEU A 773 -3.91 -15.29 10.32
CA LEU A 773 -5.03 -15.96 9.64
C LEU A 773 -6.29 -15.86 10.48
N ARG A 774 -7.38 -15.40 9.86
CA ARG A 774 -8.73 -15.29 10.43
C ARG A 774 -9.78 -15.74 9.40
N PRO A 775 -10.96 -16.21 9.82
CA PRO A 775 -12.04 -16.60 8.92
C PRO A 775 -12.79 -15.39 8.32
N GLU A 776 -12.52 -14.18 8.81
CA GLU A 776 -13.13 -12.94 8.38
C GLU A 776 -12.21 -11.74 8.67
N TYR A 777 -12.52 -10.61 8.03
CA TYR A 777 -12.02 -9.29 8.39
C TYR A 777 -13.22 -8.39 8.68
N GLN A 778 -13.21 -7.70 9.82
CA GLN A 778 -14.34 -6.87 10.25
C GLN A 778 -13.87 -5.51 10.78
N PHE A 779 -14.70 -4.48 10.58
CA PHE A 779 -14.47 -3.15 11.13
C PHE A 779 -15.81 -2.39 11.30
N SER A 780 -15.84 -1.45 12.24
CA SER A 780 -17.02 -0.64 12.56
C SER A 780 -16.91 0.77 11.98
N GLN A 781 -17.99 1.29 11.41
CA GLN A 781 -18.09 2.70 11.06
C GLN A 781 -18.98 3.43 12.06
N LEU A 782 -18.44 4.46 12.71
CA LEU A 782 -19.12 5.26 13.73
C LEU A 782 -19.33 6.71 13.29
N SER A 783 -20.22 7.40 13.97
CA SER A 783 -20.34 8.86 13.88
C SER A 783 -19.85 9.49 15.19
N LEU A 784 -18.97 10.48 15.08
CA LEU A 784 -18.45 11.24 16.20
C LEU A 784 -18.84 12.72 16.04
N GLU A 785 -19.46 13.26 17.07
CA GLU A 785 -19.65 14.70 17.24
C GLU A 785 -19.00 15.11 18.55
N VAL A 786 -18.02 16.04 18.50
CA VAL A 786 -17.43 16.65 19.70
C VAL A 786 -18.13 17.98 19.92
N GLU A 787 -18.90 18.08 21.00
CA GLU A 787 -19.81 19.21 21.26
C GLU A 787 -19.05 20.38 21.90
N SER A 788 -18.20 20.10 22.88
CA SER A 788 -17.40 21.08 23.61
C SER A 788 -16.22 20.44 24.33
N ILE A 789 -15.18 21.25 24.55
CA ILE A 789 -14.02 20.90 25.37
C ILE A 789 -13.84 22.02 26.39
N ILE A 790 -14.18 21.75 27.65
CA ILE A 790 -14.13 22.74 28.74
C ILE A 790 -12.86 22.53 29.55
N ARG A 791 -12.13 23.63 29.77
CA ARG A 791 -11.01 23.73 30.69
C ARG A 791 -11.46 24.45 31.95
N GLU A 792 -11.26 23.82 33.11
CA GLU A 792 -11.41 24.44 34.43
C GLU A 792 -10.03 24.76 35.00
N TYR A 793 -9.84 25.98 35.48
CA TYR A 793 -8.59 26.39 36.10
C TYR A 793 -8.82 27.39 37.23
N THR A 794 -7.97 27.32 38.26
CA THR A 794 -7.94 28.29 39.35
C THR A 794 -6.91 29.38 39.03
N ASP A 795 -7.35 30.64 39.01
CA ASP A 795 -6.47 31.78 38.76
C ASP A 795 -5.58 32.13 39.98
N GLU A 796 -4.61 33.03 39.78
CA GLU A 796 -3.70 33.49 40.85
C GLU A 796 -4.42 34.14 42.04
N SER A 797 -5.69 34.54 41.88
CA SER A 797 -6.53 35.11 42.94
C SER A 797 -7.33 34.04 43.68
N GLY A 798 -7.20 32.77 43.30
CA GLY A 798 -7.92 31.63 43.87
C GLY A 798 -9.35 31.47 43.34
N ASN A 799 -9.74 32.15 42.26
CA ASN A 799 -11.05 31.97 41.65
C ASN A 799 -11.02 30.85 40.60
N LYS A 800 -12.03 30.00 40.62
CA LYS A 800 -12.27 29.01 39.56
C LYS A 800 -12.86 29.67 38.33
N ASN A 801 -12.29 29.39 37.17
CA ASN A 801 -12.72 29.87 35.87
C ASN A 801 -12.91 28.69 34.92
N GLU A 802 -13.84 28.84 33.97
CA GLU A 802 -14.10 27.88 32.90
C GLU A 802 -13.83 28.52 31.54
N GLN A 803 -13.22 27.76 30.63
CA GLN A 803 -12.90 28.19 29.27
C GLN A 803 -13.26 27.09 28.27
N GLU A 804 -14.07 27.43 27.27
CA GLU A 804 -14.27 26.59 26.09
C GLU A 804 -13.01 26.60 25.20
N LEU A 805 -12.54 25.41 24.81
CA LEU A 805 -11.33 25.22 24.03
C LEU A 805 -11.60 24.88 22.55
N LEU A 806 -12.76 24.31 22.19
CA LEU A 806 -13.13 23.91 20.82
C LEU A 806 -13.57 25.10 19.93
N VAL A 807 -13.16 26.32 20.30
CA VAL A 807 -13.56 27.56 19.61
C VAL A 807 -12.95 27.63 18.22
N GLU A 808 -13.78 27.82 17.19
CA GLU A 808 -13.32 28.07 15.83
C GLU A 808 -12.37 29.27 15.76
N GLN A 809 -11.24 29.08 15.09
CA GLN A 809 -10.12 30.03 15.08
C GLN A 809 -10.34 31.22 14.13
N GLU A 810 -11.55 31.78 14.09
CA GLU A 810 -11.83 33.01 13.34
C GLU A 810 -11.43 34.26 14.15
N GLY A 811 -10.15 34.61 14.11
CA GLY A 811 -9.70 35.99 14.29
C GLY A 811 -9.11 36.41 15.64
N GLU A 812 -9.11 35.55 16.67
CA GLU A 812 -8.32 35.79 17.88
C GLU A 812 -7.10 34.86 17.85
N GLY A 813 -5.88 35.41 17.85
CA GLY A 813 -4.63 34.66 18.03
C GLY A 813 -4.48 34.01 19.41
N ARG A 814 -5.59 33.57 20.02
CA ARG A 814 -5.62 32.83 21.28
C ARG A 814 -5.63 31.35 20.98
N ILE A 815 -4.43 30.78 21.00
CA ILE A 815 -4.23 29.35 20.97
C ILE A 815 -4.72 28.79 22.32
N PRO A 816 -5.68 27.84 22.35
CA PRO A 816 -6.06 27.17 23.58
C PRO A 816 -4.84 26.42 24.13
N THR A 817 -4.53 26.65 25.40
CA THR A 817 -3.41 26.01 26.11
C THR A 817 -3.95 25.28 27.33
N ILE A 818 -3.45 24.06 27.56
CA ILE A 818 -3.71 23.26 28.75
C ILE A 818 -2.42 23.26 29.57
N ARG A 819 -2.55 23.44 30.88
CA ARG A 819 -1.44 23.51 31.83
C ARG A 819 -1.52 22.35 32.81
N SER A 820 -0.37 21.96 33.36
CA SER A 820 -0.31 20.95 34.43
C SER A 820 -1.05 21.32 35.71
N ASN A 821 -1.21 22.62 35.96
CA ASN A 821 -1.91 23.17 37.11
C ASN A 821 -3.39 23.51 36.84
N ASP A 822 -3.91 23.16 35.67
CA ASP A 822 -5.34 23.22 35.43
C ASP A 822 -6.04 22.18 36.32
N ASP A 823 -7.26 22.51 36.74
CA ASP A 823 -7.99 21.68 37.69
C ASP A 823 -8.62 20.46 36.99
N LEU A 824 -9.13 20.65 35.77
CA LEU A 824 -9.89 19.64 35.04
C LEU A 824 -10.01 19.99 33.55
N ILE A 825 -9.91 18.99 32.68
CA ILE A 825 -10.39 19.05 31.29
C ILE A 825 -11.58 18.13 31.12
N THR A 826 -12.68 18.67 30.59
CA THR A 826 -13.92 17.93 30.33
C THR A 826 -14.21 17.95 28.83
N VAL A 827 -14.43 16.78 28.22
CA VAL A 827 -14.85 16.65 26.82
C VAL A 827 -16.28 16.13 26.77
N PHE A 828 -17.14 16.87 26.08
CA PHE A 828 -18.51 16.48 25.79
C PHE A 828 -18.59 15.99 24.34
N TYR A 829 -19.12 14.78 24.16
CA TYR A 829 -19.16 14.14 22.85
C TYR A 829 -20.39 13.25 22.68
N SER A 830 -20.72 12.99 21.43
CA SER A 830 -21.69 11.98 21.02
C SER A 830 -21.00 11.00 20.09
N LEU A 831 -20.83 9.75 20.55
CA LEU A 831 -20.22 8.66 19.77
C LEU A 831 -21.30 7.65 19.42
N ILE A 832 -21.74 7.64 18.17
CA ILE A 832 -22.90 6.89 17.70
C ILE A 832 -22.46 5.70 16.87
N ALA A 833 -22.93 4.52 17.24
CA ALA A 833 -22.81 3.29 16.48
C ALA A 833 -24.16 2.91 15.87
N ASN A 834 -24.15 1.85 15.07
CA ASN A 834 -25.38 1.21 14.60
C ASN A 834 -26.22 0.75 15.81
N ASN A 835 -27.55 0.78 15.66
CA ASN A 835 -28.48 0.30 16.69
C ASN A 835 -28.49 -1.24 16.81
N LEU A 836 -27.94 -1.94 15.82
CA LEU A 836 -27.76 -3.38 15.81
C LEU A 836 -26.36 -3.72 16.31
N ASN A 837 -26.28 -4.67 17.25
CA ASN A 837 -25.02 -5.16 17.75
C ASN A 837 -24.21 -5.86 16.65
N ARG A 838 -22.88 -5.71 16.72
CA ARG A 838 -21.95 -6.54 15.96
C ARG A 838 -22.12 -8.03 16.30
N LEU A 839 -21.65 -8.90 15.42
CA LEU A 839 -21.52 -10.32 15.71
C LEU A 839 -20.58 -10.54 16.91
N THR A 840 -20.71 -11.70 17.56
CA THR A 840 -19.79 -12.10 18.64
C THR A 840 -18.33 -11.96 18.16
N PRO A 841 -17.49 -11.17 18.83
CA PRO A 841 -16.12 -10.91 18.38
C PRO A 841 -15.22 -12.14 18.45
N LEU A 842 -14.17 -12.13 17.63
CA LEU A 842 -13.08 -13.12 17.66
C LEU A 842 -11.96 -12.68 18.61
N GLU A 843 -11.67 -11.37 18.66
CA GLU A 843 -10.51 -10.83 19.40
C GLU A 843 -10.88 -10.18 20.76
N GLY A 844 -12.16 -9.96 21.02
CA GLY A 844 -12.64 -9.41 22.30
C GLY A 844 -13.51 -8.16 22.12
N GLU A 845 -13.81 -7.47 23.21
CA GLU A 845 -14.66 -6.27 23.17
C GLU A 845 -13.93 -5.06 22.58
N GLN A 846 -14.63 -4.24 21.79
CA GLN A 846 -14.12 -2.94 21.34
C GLN A 846 -14.09 -1.96 22.51
N GLU A 847 -12.91 -1.45 22.83
CA GLU A 847 -12.70 -0.47 23.89
C GLU A 847 -12.25 0.86 23.32
N TRP A 848 -13.15 1.83 23.35
CA TRP A 848 -12.93 3.18 22.85
C TRP A 848 -12.20 4.01 23.88
N VAL A 849 -11.19 4.74 23.43
CA VAL A 849 -10.30 5.48 24.31
C VAL A 849 -10.16 6.92 23.81
N PHE A 850 -10.42 7.87 24.71
CA PHE A 850 -9.93 9.23 24.55
C PHE A 850 -8.61 9.36 25.31
N GLY A 851 -7.56 9.75 24.60
CA GLY A 851 -6.24 10.04 25.16
C GLY A 851 -5.96 11.55 25.23
N LEU A 852 -5.35 12.00 26.32
CA LEU A 852 -4.76 13.34 26.48
C LEU A 852 -3.32 13.19 27.02
N GLY A 853 -2.34 13.35 26.12
CA GLY A 853 -0.94 13.06 26.43
C GLY A 853 -0.76 11.59 26.83
N ALA A 854 -0.18 11.34 28.01
CA ALA A 854 0.02 9.98 28.52
C ALA A 854 -1.20 9.36 29.24
N SER A 855 -2.29 10.11 29.44
CA SER A 855 -3.47 9.66 30.19
C SER A 855 -4.61 9.27 29.25
N GLU A 856 -5.37 8.23 29.63
CA GLU A 856 -6.51 7.74 28.85
C GLU A 856 -7.77 7.57 29.69
N VAL A 857 -8.91 7.79 29.04
CA VAL A 857 -10.24 7.55 29.61
C VAL A 857 -11.07 6.74 28.63
N LYS A 858 -11.72 5.68 29.13
CA LYS A 858 -12.63 4.86 28.34
C LYS A 858 -13.86 5.66 27.91
N ALA A 859 -14.11 5.71 26.61
CA ALA A 859 -15.30 6.32 26.03
C ALA A 859 -16.46 5.33 25.95
N THR A 860 -17.68 5.85 25.95
CA THR A 860 -18.91 5.05 25.84
C THR A 860 -19.68 5.43 24.59
N ILE A 861 -20.21 4.44 23.87
CA ILE A 861 -21.13 4.67 22.75
C ILE A 861 -22.45 5.22 23.31
N GLY A 862 -22.91 6.35 22.76
CA GLY A 862 -24.12 7.04 23.19
C GLY A 862 -24.11 8.53 22.83
N LYS A 863 -25.23 9.20 23.13
CA LYS A 863 -25.36 10.67 23.00
C LYS A 863 -25.04 11.34 24.33
N GLY A 864 -24.43 12.52 24.27
CA GLY A 864 -24.14 13.34 25.45
C GLY A 864 -23.20 12.65 26.44
N GLY A 865 -22.21 11.93 25.93
CA GLY A 865 -21.13 11.37 26.72
C GLY A 865 -20.24 12.47 27.31
N GLU A 866 -19.67 12.17 28.48
CA GLU A 866 -18.78 13.07 29.21
C GLU A 866 -17.56 12.29 29.68
N ILE A 867 -16.37 12.82 29.42
CA ILE A 867 -15.11 12.32 29.97
C ILE A 867 -14.35 13.45 30.65
N ARG A 868 -13.55 13.08 31.66
CA ARG A 868 -12.84 13.99 32.55
C ARG A 868 -11.39 13.57 32.69
N PHE A 869 -10.47 14.51 32.51
CA PHE A 869 -9.05 14.38 32.82
C PHE A 869 -8.74 15.26 34.04
N ASP A 870 -8.66 14.65 35.21
CA ASP A 870 -8.48 15.30 36.52
C ASP A 870 -7.02 15.31 37.00
N ASN A 871 -6.17 14.41 36.48
CA ASN A 871 -4.73 14.45 36.66
C ASN A 871 -4.05 14.97 35.40
N LEU A 872 -3.64 16.24 35.43
CA LEU A 872 -2.92 16.92 34.34
C LEU A 872 -1.44 17.14 34.67
N SER A 873 -0.99 16.69 35.85
CA SER A 873 0.37 16.93 36.35
C SER A 873 1.46 16.33 35.46
N HIS A 874 1.12 15.30 34.67
CA HIS A 874 2.03 14.67 33.71
C HIS A 874 2.36 15.54 32.50
N ILE A 875 1.51 16.51 32.13
CA ILE A 875 1.63 17.32 30.91
C ILE A 875 2.99 18.05 30.84
N ASP A 876 3.50 18.53 31.97
CA ASP A 876 4.78 19.25 32.03
C ASP A 876 6.01 18.39 31.75
N TYR A 877 5.84 17.07 31.86
CA TYR A 877 6.92 16.12 31.74
C TYR A 877 6.95 15.41 30.40
N LEU A 878 5.92 15.55 29.58
CA LEU A 878 5.88 14.95 28.25
C LEU A 878 6.98 15.53 27.35
N ASP A 879 7.49 14.74 26.41
CA ASP A 879 8.48 15.22 25.45
C ASP A 879 7.93 16.45 24.69
N PRO A 880 8.64 17.60 24.65
CA PRO A 880 8.21 18.79 23.92
C PRO A 880 8.04 18.61 22.40
N THR A 881 8.59 17.53 21.81
CA THR A 881 8.35 17.17 20.41
C THR A 881 6.98 16.53 20.20
N ASP A 882 6.33 16.03 21.25
CA ASP A 882 5.00 15.47 21.16
C ASP A 882 3.94 16.56 21.23
N LEU A 883 3.14 16.65 20.17
CA LEU A 883 2.00 17.55 20.13
C LEU A 883 0.98 17.14 21.20
N LEU A 884 0.76 18.02 22.18
CA LEU A 884 -0.37 17.92 23.09
C LEU A 884 -1.66 17.91 22.27
N SER A 885 -2.29 16.75 22.26
CA SER A 885 -3.48 16.46 21.47
C SER A 885 -4.48 15.65 22.28
N ILE A 886 -5.75 15.80 21.92
CA ILE A 886 -6.81 14.90 22.35
C ILE A 886 -7.11 13.97 21.18
N ARG A 887 -7.06 12.66 21.43
CA ARG A 887 -7.21 11.63 20.39
C ARG A 887 -8.32 10.66 20.74
N LEU A 888 -9.07 10.20 19.75
CA LEU A 888 -9.97 9.05 19.86
C LEU A 888 -9.42 7.88 19.06
N TYR A 889 -9.32 6.70 19.67
CA TYR A 889 -8.91 5.46 19.02
C TYR A 889 -9.50 4.23 19.73
N LEU A 890 -9.28 3.05 19.14
CA LEU A 890 -9.57 1.76 19.78
C LEU A 890 -8.32 1.24 20.48
N ASN A 891 -8.48 0.71 21.69
CA ASN A 891 -7.34 0.29 22.51
C ASN A 891 -6.45 -0.78 21.82
N HIS A 892 -7.05 -1.73 21.10
CA HIS A 892 -6.32 -2.79 20.38
C HIS A 892 -5.88 -2.40 18.96
N ASP A 893 -6.19 -1.17 18.53
CA ASP A 893 -5.86 -0.60 17.22
C ASP A 893 -5.40 0.86 17.39
N ALA A 894 -4.53 1.10 18.38
CA ALA A 894 -4.16 2.44 18.83
C ALA A 894 -3.47 3.28 17.74
N ALA A 895 -2.82 2.63 16.77
CA ALA A 895 -2.24 3.29 15.61
C ALA A 895 -3.28 3.89 14.65
N ASN A 896 -4.51 3.40 14.66
CA ASN A 896 -5.60 3.93 13.85
C ASN A 896 -6.34 5.03 14.63
N THR A 897 -5.73 6.20 14.70
CA THR A 897 -6.34 7.40 15.32
C THR A 897 -7.57 7.84 14.51
N LEU A 898 -8.75 7.71 15.10
CA LEU A 898 -10.04 8.01 14.48
C LEU A 898 -10.25 9.52 14.34
N TRP A 899 -9.96 10.25 15.41
CA TRP A 899 -10.09 11.70 15.49
C TRP A 899 -8.96 12.27 16.36
N GLU A 900 -8.47 13.45 16.00
CA GLU A 900 -7.42 14.14 16.75
C GLU A 900 -7.66 15.64 16.75
N TRP A 901 -7.44 16.26 17.91
CA TRP A 901 -7.41 17.71 18.08
C TRP A 901 -6.09 18.13 18.70
N VAL A 902 -5.25 18.77 17.88
CA VAL A 902 -3.96 19.33 18.29
C VAL A 902 -4.15 20.79 18.69
N PHE A 903 -3.71 21.20 19.89
CA PHE A 903 -4.03 22.52 20.43
C PHE A 903 -2.83 23.42 20.77
N THR A 904 -1.87 22.96 21.58
CA THR A 904 -0.81 23.84 22.11
C THR A 904 0.24 24.17 21.04
N ARG A 905 0.50 25.45 20.78
CA ARG A 905 1.63 25.89 19.96
C ARG A 905 2.85 26.25 20.83
N ASN A 906 3.94 25.54 20.58
CA ASN A 906 5.28 25.91 21.03
C ASN A 906 6.14 26.13 19.80
N GLY A 907 6.99 27.17 19.75
CA GLY A 907 7.93 27.36 18.64
C GLY A 907 8.10 28.82 18.16
N LEU A 908 8.44 28.99 16.87
CA LEU A 908 8.69 30.29 16.23
C LEU A 908 7.41 30.89 15.65
N HIS A 909 7.10 32.10 16.05
CA HIS A 909 5.99 32.88 15.51
C HIS A 909 6.50 34.20 14.93
N VAL A 910 5.97 34.58 13.78
CA VAL A 910 6.33 35.83 13.11
C VAL A 910 5.09 36.65 12.88
N TYR A 911 5.10 37.89 13.35
CA TYR A 911 3.99 38.82 13.28
C TYR A 911 4.38 40.13 12.59
N TYR A 912 3.38 40.90 12.15
CA TYR A 912 3.51 42.31 11.81
C TYR A 912 2.42 43.14 12.50
N GLU A 913 2.71 44.42 12.74
CA GLU A 913 1.77 45.43 13.20
C GLU A 913 1.59 46.48 12.09
N VAL A 914 0.41 47.11 12.02
CA VAL A 914 0.12 48.28 11.16
C VAL A 914 -0.77 49.24 11.98
N PRO A 915 -0.32 50.46 12.34
CA PRO A 915 -0.95 51.20 13.42
C PRO A 915 -2.43 51.52 13.22
N GLY A 916 -3.25 51.10 14.19
CA GLY A 916 -4.68 51.36 14.19
C GLY A 916 -5.46 50.62 13.10
N ASN A 917 -4.96 49.49 12.57
CA ASN A 917 -5.74 48.56 11.76
C ASN A 917 -7.05 48.19 12.50
N THR A 918 -8.21 48.44 11.88
CA THR A 918 -9.50 48.47 12.58
C THR A 918 -10.27 47.15 12.56
N GLN A 919 -9.62 46.00 12.42
CA GLN A 919 -10.37 44.73 12.36
C GLN A 919 -11.16 44.42 13.66
N GLU A 920 -10.80 45.01 14.80
CA GLU A 920 -11.42 44.68 16.11
C GLU A 920 -12.22 45.80 16.80
N LYS A 921 -12.41 46.98 16.19
CA LYS A 921 -13.10 48.09 16.87
C LYS A 921 -14.64 48.03 16.87
N SER A 922 -15.24 46.84 16.86
CA SER A 922 -16.71 46.72 16.88
C SER A 922 -17.34 46.43 18.25
N LYS A 923 -16.58 46.19 19.35
CA LYS A 923 -17.21 45.84 20.66
C LYS A 923 -16.59 46.36 21.96
N ARG A 924 -15.82 47.46 22.00
CA ARG A 924 -15.44 48.08 23.30
C ARG A 924 -15.74 49.58 23.35
N ALA A 925 -16.42 49.98 24.43
CA ALA A 925 -16.51 51.37 24.86
C ALA A 925 -15.10 51.99 24.90
N LEU A 926 -15.00 53.25 24.49
CA LEU A 926 -13.76 54.04 24.49
C LEU A 926 -13.02 53.89 25.84
N PRO A 927 -11.82 53.30 25.91
CA PRO A 927 -11.02 53.30 27.13
C PRO A 927 -10.49 54.71 27.42
N ASN A 928 -10.24 54.99 28.69
CA ASN A 928 -9.65 56.24 29.15
C ASN A 928 -8.21 56.41 28.62
N MET A 929 -7.81 57.68 28.52
CA MET A 929 -6.59 58.17 27.87
C MET A 929 -5.27 57.77 28.56
N ALA A 930 -5.30 56.90 29.58
CA ALA A 930 -4.14 56.43 30.33
C ALA A 930 -3.62 55.04 29.89
N ASP A 931 -4.37 54.28 29.09
CA ASP A 931 -4.05 52.88 28.74
C ASP A 931 -3.30 52.74 27.39
N ILE A 932 -2.79 53.84 26.82
CA ILE A 932 -2.04 53.82 25.54
C ILE A 932 -0.56 54.04 25.82
N HIS A 933 0.06 53.08 26.52
CA HIS A 933 1.51 52.95 26.58
C HIS A 933 1.90 51.53 26.16
N CYS A 934 2.36 51.40 24.92
CA CYS A 934 3.20 50.26 24.50
C CYS A 934 4.61 50.50 25.07
N GLY A 935 4.77 50.28 26.37
CA GLY A 935 6.03 50.51 27.07
C GLY A 935 5.90 50.07 28.51
N SER A 936 6.83 49.20 28.92
CA SER A 936 6.96 48.58 30.23
C SER A 936 6.49 49.44 31.41
N GLY A 937 5.46 48.95 32.12
CA GLY A 937 5.16 49.35 33.49
C GLY A 937 3.81 50.03 33.71
N ALA A 938 2.74 49.24 33.85
CA ALA A 938 1.69 49.36 34.87
C ALA A 938 0.50 48.44 34.53
N SER A 939 0.30 47.40 35.35
CA SER A 939 -0.95 46.65 35.59
C SER A 939 -1.95 46.47 34.42
N GLY A 940 -1.83 45.34 33.71
CA GLY A 940 -2.85 44.77 32.81
C GLY A 940 -2.29 44.36 31.43
N PRO A 941 -2.71 43.23 30.83
CA PRO A 941 -2.26 42.85 29.49
C PRO A 941 -2.93 43.78 28.46
N ALA A 942 -2.20 44.79 27.99
CA ALA A 942 -2.61 45.59 26.85
C ALA A 942 -2.64 44.71 25.60
N ILE A 943 -3.81 44.58 24.97
CA ILE A 943 -4.01 43.76 23.76
C ILE A 943 -3.49 44.56 22.56
N CYS A 944 -2.37 44.11 21.98
CA CYS A 944 -1.88 44.56 20.67
C CYS A 944 -2.52 43.72 19.56
N SER A 945 -3.06 44.38 18.53
CA SER A 945 -3.66 43.71 17.37
C SER A 945 -2.58 43.33 16.34
N ASP A 946 -1.64 42.47 16.75
CA ASP A 946 -0.60 41.92 15.89
C ASP A 946 -1.22 40.88 14.94
N ILE A 947 -0.79 40.88 13.66
CA ILE A 947 -1.24 39.90 12.67
C ILE A 947 -0.12 38.88 12.44
N GLU A 948 -0.43 37.60 12.65
CA GLU A 948 0.51 36.50 12.45
C GLU A 948 0.71 36.18 10.96
N ILE A 949 1.96 35.96 10.55
CA ILE A 949 2.41 35.69 9.18
C ILE A 949 2.82 34.23 9.03
N LEU A 950 3.53 33.73 10.05
CA LEU A 950 4.11 32.40 10.07
C LEU A 950 4.09 31.90 11.51
N SER A 951 3.68 30.64 11.67
CA SER A 951 3.73 29.91 12.93
C SER A 951 4.42 28.59 12.65
N LEU A 952 5.63 28.42 13.16
CA LEU A 952 6.38 27.17 13.09
C LEU A 952 6.44 26.56 14.48
N LEU A 953 5.97 25.33 14.57
CA LEU A 953 6.00 24.57 15.81
C LEU A 953 7.40 24.00 16.08
N ALA A 954 7.61 23.43 17.26
CA ALA A 954 8.64 22.40 17.43
C ALA A 954 8.40 21.24 16.44
N LYS A 955 9.45 20.49 16.09
CA LYS A 955 9.50 19.72 14.82
C LYS A 955 8.74 18.38 14.82
N GLU A 956 7.42 18.43 14.63
CA GLU A 956 6.68 17.35 13.96
C GLU A 956 6.47 17.67 12.47
N ASP A 957 7.32 17.07 11.63
CA ASP A 957 7.01 16.52 10.31
C ASP A 957 5.89 17.19 9.47
N GLU A 958 6.26 18.13 8.60
CA GLU A 958 5.46 18.41 7.40
C GLU A 958 5.85 17.43 6.28
N GLN A 959 4.84 16.75 5.72
CA GLN A 959 4.98 15.94 4.51
C GLN A 959 5.60 16.77 3.36
N PRO A 960 6.74 16.36 2.77
CA PRO A 960 7.31 17.08 1.64
C PRO A 960 6.47 16.83 0.37
N THR A 961 5.94 17.92 -0.20
CA THR A 961 5.29 17.91 -1.52
C THR A 961 6.32 17.81 -2.65
N VAL A 962 5.92 17.14 -3.73
CA VAL A 962 6.71 16.59 -4.84
C VAL A 962 7.44 17.62 -5.71
N THR A 963 8.69 17.36 -6.10
CA THR A 963 9.26 17.75 -7.43
C THR A 963 10.42 16.79 -7.85
N PRO A 964 10.70 16.59 -9.16
CA PRO A 964 11.40 15.43 -9.76
C PRO A 964 12.95 15.51 -9.73
N PRO A 965 13.68 14.43 -10.13
CA PRO A 965 15.00 14.09 -9.62
C PRO A 965 16.11 14.87 -10.32
N ASN A 966 16.67 15.87 -9.64
CA ASN A 966 18.07 16.31 -9.74
C ASN A 966 18.42 17.47 -8.78
N ALA A 967 17.60 17.71 -7.76
CA ALA A 967 17.92 18.62 -6.66
C ALA A 967 17.73 17.84 -5.35
N ALA A 968 18.65 18.03 -4.41
CA ALA A 968 18.52 17.47 -3.06
C ALA A 968 17.11 17.74 -2.50
N PRO A 969 16.50 16.80 -1.74
CA PRO A 969 15.22 17.04 -1.09
C PRO A 969 15.42 18.09 0.01
N GLN A 970 15.33 19.36 -0.37
CA GLN A 970 15.04 20.42 0.58
C GLN A 970 13.54 20.34 0.83
N GLN A 971 13.13 20.01 2.06
CA GLN A 971 11.83 20.47 2.54
C GLN A 971 11.69 21.95 2.14
N PRO A 972 10.55 22.41 1.61
CA PRO A 972 10.41 23.82 1.27
C PRO A 972 10.59 24.62 2.57
N GLU A 973 11.77 25.22 2.75
CA GLU A 973 12.08 26.00 3.94
C GLU A 973 10.95 27.00 4.18
N PRO A 974 10.44 27.15 5.41
CA PRO A 974 9.31 28.03 5.67
C PRO A 974 9.57 29.45 5.19
N LYS A 975 8.73 29.95 4.27
CA LYS A 975 8.91 31.25 3.61
C LYS A 975 8.07 32.34 4.26
N ILE A 976 8.72 33.37 4.80
CA ILE A 976 8.10 34.61 5.25
C ILE A 976 8.07 35.59 4.09
N LYS A 977 6.90 35.77 3.48
CA LYS A 977 6.71 36.82 2.47
C LYS A 977 6.46 38.15 3.16
N THR A 978 7.35 39.10 2.97
CA THR A 978 7.25 40.43 3.59
C THR A 978 7.40 41.53 2.55
N LEU A 979 6.89 42.72 2.87
CA LEU A 979 7.24 43.92 2.12
C LEU A 979 8.64 44.39 2.50
N GLY A 980 9.34 44.97 1.52
CA GLY A 980 10.60 45.68 1.76
C GLY A 980 10.42 46.70 2.88
N GLY A 981 11.34 46.74 3.83
CA GLY A 981 11.35 47.71 4.94
C GLY A 981 10.32 47.52 6.05
N MET A 982 9.45 46.51 5.99
CA MET A 982 8.51 46.23 7.08
C MET A 982 9.24 45.68 8.32
N ARG A 983 8.90 46.22 9.50
CA ARG A 983 9.37 45.70 10.79
C ARG A 983 8.50 44.52 11.23
N LEU A 984 9.12 43.37 11.42
CA LEU A 984 8.48 42.12 11.81
C LEU A 984 8.76 41.82 13.27
N ARG A 985 7.81 41.27 14.00
CA ARG A 985 8.02 40.73 15.35
C ARG A 985 8.30 39.25 15.23
N LEU A 986 9.51 38.84 15.54
CA LEU A 986 9.90 37.44 15.64
C LEU A 986 9.76 37.05 17.11
N ARG A 987 8.99 36.02 17.43
CA ARG A 987 8.67 35.62 18.80
C ARG A 987 8.89 34.13 18.96
N TYR A 988 9.68 33.77 19.96
CA TYR A 988 9.70 32.40 20.46
C TYR A 988 8.63 32.23 21.53
N ILE A 989 7.78 31.22 21.39
CA ILE A 989 6.85 30.77 22.42
C ILE A 989 7.42 29.48 23.01
N PRO A 990 7.98 29.52 24.23
CA PRO A 990 8.45 28.33 24.89
C PRO A 990 7.27 27.41 25.29
N PRO A 991 7.52 26.11 25.48
CA PRO A 991 6.58 25.22 26.15
C PRO A 991 6.04 25.82 27.45
N ASN A 992 4.72 25.75 27.71
CA ASN A 992 4.07 26.31 28.91
C ASN A 992 4.17 25.30 30.08
N LEU A 993 5.40 24.98 30.53
CA LEU A 993 5.67 24.00 31.59
C LEU A 993 6.03 24.73 32.91
N ASP A 994 5.64 24.20 34.07
CA ASP A 994 5.85 24.89 35.35
C ASP A 994 7.34 25.01 35.72
N GLY A 995 7.71 26.20 36.21
CA GLY A 995 9.09 26.56 36.56
C GLY A 995 10.09 26.61 35.38
N LEU A 996 9.64 26.46 34.14
CA LEU A 996 10.47 26.65 32.94
C LEU A 996 11.09 28.04 32.91
N GLU A 997 12.41 28.06 32.74
CA GLU A 997 13.20 29.28 32.67
C GLU A 997 13.98 29.30 31.36
N VAL A 998 13.50 30.05 30.37
CA VAL A 998 14.25 30.31 29.15
C VAL A 998 15.51 31.12 29.48
N LYS A 999 16.67 30.59 29.11
CA LYS A 999 17.99 31.18 29.39
C LYS A 999 18.38 32.20 28.34
N LYS A 1000 18.20 31.87 27.07
CA LYS A 1000 18.49 32.75 25.95
C LYS A 1000 17.73 32.35 24.69
N VAL A 1001 17.49 33.34 23.82
CA VAL A 1001 17.04 33.12 22.45
C VAL A 1001 17.98 33.84 21.51
N THR A 1002 18.62 33.10 20.61
CA THR A 1002 19.55 33.58 19.61
C THR A 1002 18.86 33.64 18.26
N TRP A 1003 18.96 34.79 17.61
CA TRP A 1003 18.42 35.06 16.28
C TRP A 1003 19.59 35.30 15.33
N ASN A 1004 19.58 34.64 14.17
CA ASN A 1004 20.58 34.84 13.12
C ASN A 1004 19.86 35.02 11.80
N ILE A 1005 20.07 36.15 11.13
CA ILE A 1005 19.40 36.48 9.87
C ILE A 1005 20.47 36.79 8.83
N GLY A 1006 20.41 36.12 7.69
CA GLY A 1006 21.36 36.21 6.58
C GLY A 1006 21.32 37.54 5.81
N TYR A 1007 20.69 38.57 6.35
CA TYR A 1007 20.65 39.93 5.82
C TYR A 1007 20.88 40.95 6.92
N LYS A 1008 21.56 42.04 6.58
CA LYS A 1008 21.85 43.13 7.52
C LYS A 1008 20.54 43.73 8.02
N GLY A 1009 20.40 43.89 9.33
CA GLY A 1009 19.15 44.38 9.90
C GLY A 1009 19.27 44.89 11.32
N ARG A 1010 18.23 45.59 11.76
CA ARG A 1010 18.08 46.14 13.11
C ARG A 1010 17.20 45.25 13.96
N TYR A 1011 17.74 44.86 15.11
CA TYR A 1011 17.02 44.16 16.17
C TYR A 1011 16.59 45.17 17.22
N CYS A 1012 15.28 45.39 17.33
CA CYS A 1012 14.63 46.40 18.15
C CYS A 1012 13.81 45.74 19.26
N ASN A 1013 13.66 46.45 20.39
CA ASN A 1013 12.86 46.01 21.53
C ASN A 1013 11.37 46.43 21.46
N ARG A 1014 10.96 47.16 20.42
CA ARG A 1014 9.60 47.67 20.24
C ARG A 1014 9.20 47.80 18.77
N TYR A 1015 7.91 47.65 18.47
CA TYR A 1015 7.37 47.99 17.14
C TYR A 1015 7.50 49.49 16.88
N GLY A 1016 7.72 49.84 15.62
CA GLY A 1016 7.66 51.21 15.13
C GLY A 1016 8.55 51.43 13.93
N VAL A 1017 8.77 52.69 13.57
CA VAL A 1017 9.78 53.08 12.56
C VAL A 1017 10.94 53.86 13.18
N ASP A 1018 10.89 54.11 14.50
CA ASP A 1018 11.99 54.73 15.23
C ASP A 1018 13.10 53.72 15.55
N THR A 1019 14.33 54.22 15.66
CA THR A 1019 15.54 53.40 15.87
C THR A 1019 15.93 53.31 17.35
N VAL A 1020 15.10 53.82 18.26
CA VAL A 1020 15.42 53.89 19.68
C VAL A 1020 15.33 52.49 20.28
N GLY A 1021 16.43 52.03 20.88
CA GLY A 1021 16.52 50.67 21.43
C GLY A 1021 16.77 49.59 20.38
N CYS A 1022 17.19 49.97 19.17
CA CYS A 1022 17.58 49.04 18.11
C CYS A 1022 19.10 48.83 18.07
N ILE A 1023 19.52 47.61 17.74
CA ILE A 1023 20.92 47.22 17.52
C ILE A 1023 21.06 46.70 16.09
N THR A 1024 21.89 47.34 15.28
CA THR A 1024 22.20 46.87 13.92
C THR A 1024 23.21 45.73 13.97
N LYS A 1025 22.94 44.67 13.22
CA LYS A 1025 23.83 43.51 13.05
C LYS A 1025 24.09 43.24 11.58
N GLU A 1026 25.31 42.83 11.26
CA GLU A 1026 25.69 42.40 9.92
C GLU A 1026 25.00 41.07 9.56
N ALA A 1027 24.86 40.80 8.27
CA ALA A 1027 24.28 39.56 7.76
C ALA A 1027 24.95 38.32 8.37
N GLY A 1028 24.15 37.37 8.84
CA GLY A 1028 24.63 36.12 9.43
C GLY A 1028 25.24 36.24 10.82
N SER A 1029 25.10 37.39 11.49
CA SER A 1029 25.57 37.59 12.87
C SER A 1029 24.49 37.26 13.89
N ASP A 1030 24.90 36.63 15.00
CA ASP A 1030 24.00 36.31 16.11
C ASP A 1030 23.56 37.55 16.89
N TYR A 1031 22.26 37.61 17.16
CA TYR A 1031 21.63 38.49 18.13
C TYR A 1031 21.05 37.66 19.28
N GLU A 1032 21.63 37.80 20.46
CA GLU A 1032 21.14 37.11 21.66
C GLU A 1032 20.17 38.02 22.43
N HIS A 1033 18.92 37.57 22.56
CA HIS A 1033 17.97 38.11 23.52
C HIS A 1033 18.25 37.45 24.88
N GLN A 1034 18.64 38.28 25.87
CA GLN A 1034 18.80 37.89 27.27
C GLN A 1034 18.18 38.96 28.16
N PHE A 1035 17.43 38.58 29.21
CA PHE A 1035 16.89 39.54 30.18
C PHE A 1035 17.98 40.01 31.15
N GLY A 1036 18.15 41.33 31.29
CA GLY A 1036 19.10 41.94 32.24
C GLY A 1036 18.63 41.98 33.71
N ILE A 1037 17.60 41.21 34.07
CA ILE A 1037 16.93 41.19 35.38
C ILE A 1037 16.52 39.74 35.70
N PRO A 1038 16.66 39.24 36.94
CA PRO A 1038 16.13 37.93 37.33
C PRO A 1038 14.60 37.93 37.18
N GLN A 1039 14.08 37.05 36.33
CA GLN A 1039 12.64 36.81 36.18
C GLN A 1039 12.06 36.33 37.53
N LEU A 1040 10.86 36.80 37.89
CA LEU A 1040 10.07 36.17 38.93
C LEU A 1040 9.75 34.73 38.49
N PRO A 1041 9.74 33.75 39.39
CA PRO A 1041 9.31 32.41 39.04
C PRO A 1041 7.86 32.48 38.51
N ASN A 1042 7.64 31.99 37.30
CA ASN A 1042 6.34 31.84 36.61
C ASN A 1042 5.91 32.95 35.62
N THR A 1043 6.76 33.90 35.25
CA THR A 1043 6.51 34.73 34.05
C THR A 1043 7.28 34.20 32.86
N THR A 1044 6.61 33.62 31.86
CA THR A 1044 7.18 33.44 30.53
C THR A 1044 7.40 34.83 29.93
N GLY A 1045 8.60 35.39 30.09
CA GLY A 1045 8.97 36.68 29.51
C GLY A 1045 8.66 36.74 28.01
N ASP A 1046 8.44 37.94 27.48
CA ASP A 1046 8.24 38.15 26.05
C ASP A 1046 9.56 37.93 25.28
N TRP A 1047 9.79 36.70 24.80
CA TRP A 1047 10.96 36.31 23.98
C TRP A 1047 10.79 36.73 22.52
N SER A 1048 10.37 37.98 22.31
CA SER A 1048 10.28 38.55 20.97
C SER A 1048 11.38 39.55 20.69
N VAL A 1049 11.73 39.66 19.42
CA VAL A 1049 12.55 40.73 18.88
C VAL A 1049 11.86 41.30 17.67
N TYR A 1050 11.88 42.62 17.53
CA TYR A 1050 11.44 43.25 16.31
C TYR A 1050 12.62 43.35 15.36
N TRP A 1051 12.48 42.86 14.14
CA TRP A 1051 13.54 42.90 13.13
C TRP A 1051 13.09 43.69 11.92
N GLU A 1052 13.98 44.51 11.38
CA GLU A 1052 13.78 45.22 10.12
C GLU A 1052 15.06 45.25 9.27
N PRO A 1053 14.95 45.22 7.94
CA PRO A 1053 16.09 45.20 7.04
C PRO A 1053 16.77 46.58 6.94
N VAL A 1054 18.10 46.60 6.87
CA VAL A 1054 18.91 47.81 6.70
C VAL A 1054 19.74 47.69 5.43
N LYS A 1055 19.84 48.79 4.69
CA LYS A 1055 20.55 48.84 3.42
C LYS A 1055 22.06 48.70 3.60
N ASP A 1056 22.70 47.96 2.69
CA ASP A 1056 24.16 47.80 2.68
C ASP A 1056 24.88 49.15 2.60
N GLY A 1057 25.88 49.33 3.50
CA GLY A 1057 26.67 50.56 3.61
C GLY A 1057 26.00 51.71 4.39
N SER A 1058 24.81 51.50 4.97
CA SER A 1058 24.12 52.46 5.85
C SER A 1058 23.93 51.88 7.26
N GLU A 1059 23.94 52.73 8.28
CA GLU A 1059 23.58 52.36 9.66
C GLU A 1059 22.13 52.72 10.03
N GLU A 1060 21.51 53.65 9.28
CA GLU A 1060 20.23 54.25 9.65
C GLU A 1060 19.12 54.05 8.61
N GLU A 1061 19.44 53.73 7.35
CA GLU A 1061 18.46 53.65 6.25
C GLU A 1061 17.81 52.25 6.18
N THR A 1062 16.51 52.16 6.49
CA THR A 1062 15.70 50.95 6.30
C THR A 1062 15.63 50.57 4.81
N ASP A 1063 15.82 49.30 4.48
CA ASP A 1063 15.78 48.84 3.09
C ASP A 1063 14.35 48.58 2.58
N TRP A 1064 13.75 49.61 1.99
CA TRP A 1064 12.45 49.54 1.29
C TRP A 1064 12.59 49.07 -0.17
N SER A 1065 13.36 48.02 -0.42
CA SER A 1065 13.47 47.34 -1.72
C SER A 1065 13.10 45.86 -1.62
N ASN A 1066 13.11 45.15 -2.74
CA ASN A 1066 13.01 43.69 -2.77
C ASN A 1066 14.34 43.01 -2.40
N TRP A 1067 14.88 43.34 -1.22
CA TRP A 1067 16.19 42.93 -0.71
C TRP A 1067 16.35 41.40 -0.54
N ALA A 1068 15.24 40.67 -0.42
CA ALA A 1068 15.17 39.21 -0.42
C ALA A 1068 14.46 38.61 -1.65
N GLY A 1069 14.56 39.24 -2.82
CA GLY A 1069 14.10 38.59 -4.06
C GLY A 1069 14.21 39.41 -5.34
N THR A 1070 15.26 39.13 -6.11
CA THR A 1070 15.26 39.35 -7.56
C THR A 1070 14.18 38.47 -8.22
N GLN A 1071 13.40 39.02 -9.18
CA GLN A 1071 12.28 38.32 -9.82
C GLN A 1071 12.61 36.93 -10.42
N THR A 1072 13.89 36.66 -10.68
CA THR A 1072 14.40 35.49 -11.42
C THR A 1072 14.86 34.32 -10.54
N THR A 1073 14.72 34.38 -9.20
CA THR A 1073 15.35 33.38 -8.30
C THR A 1073 14.49 32.84 -7.16
N ASP A 1074 13.72 33.67 -6.44
CA ASP A 1074 12.99 33.31 -5.19
C ASP A 1074 13.80 32.55 -4.12
N LYS A 1075 15.15 32.58 -4.18
CA LYS A 1075 16.05 31.90 -3.23
C LYS A 1075 15.95 32.43 -1.78
N GLY A 1076 15.36 33.61 -1.57
CA GLY A 1076 15.15 34.21 -0.25
C GLY A 1076 16.44 34.52 0.53
N VAL A 1077 16.28 34.97 1.76
CA VAL A 1077 17.35 35.16 2.74
C VAL A 1077 17.12 34.19 3.90
N ALA A 1078 18.08 33.30 4.14
CA ALA A 1078 18.01 32.33 5.24
C ALA A 1078 18.11 33.00 6.62
N ALA A 1079 17.40 32.46 7.59
CA ALA A 1079 17.41 32.87 8.98
C ALA A 1079 17.23 31.65 9.90
N THR A 1080 17.75 31.74 11.12
CA THR A 1080 17.66 30.70 12.14
C THR A 1080 17.32 31.32 13.50
N MET A 1081 16.59 30.55 14.32
CA MET A 1081 16.32 30.87 15.71
C MET A 1081 16.68 29.68 16.59
N LYS A 1082 17.45 29.94 17.65
CA LYS A 1082 17.81 28.95 18.66
C LYS A 1082 17.37 29.43 20.04
N ALA A 1083 16.63 28.63 20.79
CA ALA A 1083 16.29 28.92 22.18
C ALA A 1083 16.89 27.87 23.13
N GLU A 1084 17.39 28.33 24.26
CA GLU A 1084 17.88 27.50 25.37
C GLU A 1084 16.97 27.76 26.58
N TYR A 1085 16.43 26.71 27.18
CA TYR A 1085 15.58 26.82 28.36
C TYR A 1085 15.84 25.70 29.36
N THR A 1086 15.63 25.98 30.64
CA THR A 1086 15.79 25.01 31.71
C THR A 1086 14.46 24.68 32.35
N ILE A 1087 14.21 23.40 32.61
CA ILE A 1087 13.04 22.92 33.33
C ILE A 1087 13.51 22.42 34.71
N PRO A 1088 12.85 22.79 35.82
CA PRO A 1088 13.18 22.25 37.12
C PRO A 1088 12.73 20.79 37.19
N VAL A 1089 13.67 19.92 37.54
CA VAL A 1089 13.46 18.49 37.74
C VAL A 1089 13.80 18.18 39.19
N GLN A 1090 13.00 17.36 39.86
CA GLN A 1090 13.34 16.91 41.21
C GLN A 1090 14.46 15.86 41.12
N GLY A 1091 15.70 16.28 41.39
CA GLY A 1091 16.84 15.38 41.46
C GLY A 1091 17.13 14.93 42.90
N THR A 1092 17.42 13.66 43.07
CA THR A 1092 18.01 13.11 44.29
C THR A 1092 19.52 13.30 44.24
N GLY A 1093 20.04 14.22 45.07
CA GLY A 1093 21.45 14.23 45.41
C GLY A 1093 21.83 12.95 46.18
N SER A 1094 23.11 12.60 46.20
CA SER A 1094 23.69 11.44 46.89
C SER A 1094 23.47 11.39 48.42
N SER A 1095 22.76 12.38 48.98
CA SER A 1095 22.39 12.51 50.39
C SER A 1095 20.90 12.35 50.68
N GLY A 1096 20.05 12.08 49.67
CA GLY A 1096 18.59 11.97 49.86
C GLY A 1096 17.86 13.30 50.10
N VAL A 1097 18.54 14.43 49.91
CA VAL A 1097 17.94 15.78 49.93
C VAL A 1097 17.42 16.12 48.54
N VAL A 1098 16.11 16.37 48.42
CA VAL A 1098 15.48 16.85 47.18
C VAL A 1098 16.01 18.24 46.88
N THR A 1099 16.77 18.37 45.80
CA THR A 1099 17.28 19.67 45.33
C THR A 1099 16.83 19.83 43.88
N PRO A 1100 16.22 20.96 43.46
CA PRO A 1100 15.78 21.12 42.08
C PRO A 1100 16.98 21.18 41.14
N VAL A 1101 17.17 20.10 40.38
CA VAL A 1101 18.15 20.02 39.29
C VAL A 1101 17.49 20.68 38.08
N LYS A 1102 18.18 21.60 37.42
CA LYS A 1102 17.66 22.25 36.21
C LYS A 1102 18.16 21.49 34.97
N LEU A 1103 17.25 20.89 34.20
CA LEU A 1103 17.55 20.23 32.94
C LEU A 1103 17.49 21.24 31.80
N THR A 1104 18.60 21.44 31.09
CA THR A 1104 18.65 22.33 29.92
C THR A 1104 18.15 21.60 28.67
N LYS A 1105 17.23 22.24 27.94
CA LYS A 1105 16.67 21.83 26.66
C LYS A 1105 16.92 22.92 25.61
N TYR A 1106 16.90 22.54 24.33
CA TYR A 1106 17.14 23.43 23.20
C TYR A 1106 16.00 23.36 22.19
N PHE A 1107 15.75 24.45 21.49
CA PHE A 1107 14.85 24.55 20.34
C PHE A 1107 15.61 25.22 19.19
N ASP A 1108 15.52 24.72 17.96
CA ASP A 1108 16.17 25.29 16.78
C ASP A 1108 15.23 25.22 15.56
N GLN A 1109 15.03 26.32 14.84
CA GLN A 1109 14.26 26.33 13.60
C GLN A 1109 14.84 27.27 12.53
N THR A 1110 14.88 26.77 11.30
CA THR A 1110 15.28 27.49 10.09
C THR A 1110 14.06 28.09 9.38
N PHE A 1111 14.24 29.22 8.69
CA PHE A 1111 13.22 29.85 7.85
C PHE A 1111 13.86 30.82 6.85
N THR A 1112 13.12 31.25 5.82
CA THR A 1112 13.59 32.20 4.80
C THR A 1112 12.69 33.44 4.72
N PHE A 1113 13.29 34.61 4.56
CA PHE A 1113 12.57 35.82 4.17
C PHE A 1113 12.54 35.95 2.65
N ASN A 1114 11.39 36.33 2.10
CA ASN A 1114 11.21 36.60 0.69
C ASN A 1114 10.50 37.95 0.51
N THR A 1115 11.05 38.79 -0.37
CA THR A 1115 10.41 40.02 -0.85
C THR A 1115 10.30 39.94 -2.37
N ARG A 1116 9.25 40.47 -2.97
CA ARG A 1116 9.06 40.39 -4.42
C ARG A 1116 8.25 41.56 -4.95
N GLU A 1117 8.39 41.80 -6.25
CA GLU A 1117 7.52 42.74 -6.96
C GLU A 1117 6.09 42.24 -6.99
N LEU A 1118 5.14 43.05 -6.51
CA LEU A 1118 3.71 42.71 -6.52
C LEU A 1118 3.03 43.34 -7.73
N LYS A 1119 2.39 42.53 -8.57
CA LYS A 1119 1.76 42.99 -9.82
C LYS A 1119 0.40 42.32 -10.04
N PRO A 1120 -0.53 43.00 -10.74
CA PRO A 1120 -1.78 42.38 -11.15
C PRO A 1120 -1.51 41.26 -12.16
N ALA A 1121 -2.30 40.18 -12.09
CA ALA A 1121 -2.28 39.13 -13.10
C ALA A 1121 -2.62 39.68 -14.49
N THR A 1122 -1.93 39.21 -15.53
CA THR A 1122 -2.18 39.65 -16.92
C THR A 1122 -2.84 38.56 -17.75
N GLY A 1123 -3.96 38.88 -18.40
CA GLY A 1123 -4.64 37.97 -19.33
C GLY A 1123 -5.31 36.75 -18.67
N THR A 1124 -4.53 35.71 -18.41
CA THR A 1124 -4.97 34.39 -17.92
C THR A 1124 -3.97 33.79 -16.92
N GLU A 1125 -3.43 34.61 -16.03
CA GLU A 1125 -2.55 34.21 -14.92
C GLU A 1125 -3.32 34.22 -13.59
N GLU A 1126 -2.95 33.35 -12.66
CA GLU A 1126 -3.51 33.38 -11.29
C GLU A 1126 -3.05 34.64 -10.53
N PRO A 1127 -3.93 35.30 -9.74
CA PRO A 1127 -3.57 36.48 -8.98
C PRO A 1127 -2.54 36.16 -7.88
N MET A 1128 -1.59 37.08 -7.66
CA MET A 1128 -0.56 36.90 -6.62
C MET A 1128 -1.18 36.83 -5.22
N LYS A 1129 -0.73 35.86 -4.42
CA LYS A 1129 -1.19 35.65 -3.03
C LYS A 1129 -0.05 35.64 -2.01
N GLY A 1130 -0.28 36.16 -0.81
CA GLY A 1130 0.67 36.08 0.31
C GLY A 1130 0.50 37.17 1.38
N SER A 1131 1.24 37.01 2.48
CA SER A 1131 1.30 37.97 3.59
C SER A 1131 1.84 39.34 3.19
N ASP A 1132 2.75 39.39 2.21
CA ASP A 1132 3.25 40.62 1.58
C ASP A 1132 2.11 41.45 0.94
N VAL A 1133 1.13 40.79 0.31
CA VAL A 1133 -0.05 41.44 -0.26
C VAL A 1133 -0.99 41.97 0.84
N ALA A 1134 -1.19 41.17 1.91
CA ALA A 1134 -2.01 41.58 3.06
C ALA A 1134 -1.40 42.80 3.79
N MET A 1135 -0.08 42.82 3.96
CA MET A 1135 0.66 43.98 4.49
C MET A 1135 0.46 45.21 3.62
N LEU A 1136 0.58 45.08 2.30
CA LEU A 1136 0.44 46.18 1.36
C LEU A 1136 -0.95 46.81 1.44
N GLU A 1137 -1.99 45.99 1.47
CA GLU A 1137 -3.35 46.49 1.61
C GLU A 1137 -3.54 47.23 2.93
N ALA A 1138 -3.08 46.66 4.04
CA ALA A 1138 -3.20 47.28 5.35
C ALA A 1138 -2.49 48.65 5.40
N MET A 1139 -1.28 48.75 4.85
CA MET A 1139 -0.53 50.01 4.78
C MET A 1139 -1.24 51.05 3.92
N LEU A 1140 -1.64 50.69 2.68
CA LEU A 1140 -2.32 51.62 1.78
C LEU A 1140 -3.63 52.14 2.39
N TRP A 1141 -4.35 51.28 3.11
CA TRP A 1141 -5.57 51.65 3.79
C TRP A 1141 -5.30 52.70 4.89
N GLN A 1142 -4.27 52.51 5.72
CA GLN A 1142 -3.88 53.50 6.74
C GLN A 1142 -3.40 54.84 6.14
N LEU A 1143 -2.77 54.79 4.97
CA LEU A 1143 -2.38 56.00 4.21
C LEU A 1143 -3.58 56.69 3.52
N GLY A 1144 -4.82 56.28 3.80
CA GLY A 1144 -6.02 56.89 3.24
C GLY A 1144 -6.23 56.59 1.75
N ILE A 1145 -5.63 55.52 1.25
CA ILE A 1145 -5.82 55.02 -0.12
C ILE A 1145 -6.91 53.96 -0.09
N SER A 1146 -8.15 54.35 -0.43
CA SER A 1146 -9.27 53.40 -0.54
C SER A 1146 -9.42 52.80 -1.94
N PRO A 1147 -9.95 51.58 -2.07
CA PRO A 1147 -10.39 51.04 -3.35
C PRO A 1147 -11.65 51.78 -3.82
N GLN A 1148 -11.69 52.21 -5.09
CA GLN A 1148 -12.86 52.88 -5.67
C GLN A 1148 -13.53 52.00 -6.73
N LYS A 1149 -14.75 52.36 -7.14
CA LYS A 1149 -15.47 51.67 -8.21
C LYS A 1149 -14.71 51.82 -9.53
N GLY A 1150 -14.52 50.75 -10.30
CA GLY A 1150 -14.07 50.84 -11.70
C GLY A 1150 -14.98 51.79 -12.50
N SER A 1151 -14.39 52.66 -13.33
CA SER A 1151 -15.12 53.71 -14.05
C SER A 1151 -15.45 53.32 -15.49
N ASP A 1152 -16.71 53.44 -15.88
CA ASP A 1152 -17.01 53.84 -17.26
C ASP A 1152 -16.46 55.25 -17.47
N TYR A 1153 -15.69 55.43 -18.53
CA TYR A 1153 -14.85 56.58 -18.85
C TYR A 1153 -15.49 57.96 -18.55
N GLN A 1154 -14.71 58.83 -17.88
CA GLN A 1154 -14.78 60.30 -17.88
C GLN A 1154 -16.18 60.96 -18.05
N ALA A 1155 -16.91 61.26 -16.97
CA ALA A 1155 -17.87 62.37 -17.01
C ALA A 1155 -18.38 62.91 -15.66
N ASN A 1156 -18.34 62.19 -14.53
CA ASN A 1156 -18.86 62.76 -13.27
C ASN A 1156 -18.12 62.26 -12.03
N SER A 1157 -17.44 63.19 -11.38
CA SER A 1157 -16.64 63.01 -10.16
C SER A 1157 -17.51 62.67 -8.96
N ASN A 1158 -17.70 61.37 -8.70
CA ASN A 1158 -18.16 60.86 -7.40
C ASN A 1158 -17.05 60.04 -6.72
N ALA A 1159 -15.82 60.53 -6.80
CA ALA A 1159 -14.71 60.01 -6.00
C ALA A 1159 -15.05 60.20 -4.52
N GLY A 1160 -15.34 59.10 -3.82
CA GLY A 1160 -15.61 59.08 -2.37
C GLY A 1160 -17.04 58.75 -1.93
N LEU A 1161 -17.98 58.43 -2.82
CA LEU A 1161 -19.39 58.27 -2.40
C LEU A 1161 -19.80 56.85 -1.96
N SER A 1162 -19.03 55.78 -2.23
CA SER A 1162 -19.28 54.44 -1.68
C SER A 1162 -18.11 53.46 -1.94
N GLY A 1163 -17.32 53.10 -0.92
CA GLY A 1163 -16.48 51.89 -0.99
C GLY A 1163 -15.26 51.87 -0.05
N ASN A 1164 -15.34 51.03 0.98
CA ASN A 1164 -14.17 50.44 1.65
C ASN A 1164 -14.04 48.98 1.15
N ARG A 1165 -12.83 48.41 1.06
CA ARG A 1165 -12.60 46.94 1.02
C ARG A 1165 -12.78 46.41 2.44
N ILE A 1166 -14.04 46.51 2.87
CA ILE A 1166 -14.62 45.90 4.06
C ILE A 1166 -15.82 45.16 3.50
N TYR A 1167 -15.99 43.89 3.86
CA TYR A 1167 -17.16 43.10 3.51
C TYR A 1167 -18.41 43.75 4.12
N SER A 1168 -18.95 44.72 3.40
CA SER A 1168 -20.02 45.59 3.86
C SER A 1168 -21.14 45.56 2.84
N ASN A 1169 -22.36 45.31 3.31
CA ASN A 1169 -23.54 45.42 2.49
C ASN A 1169 -23.69 46.85 1.98
N ARG A 1170 -23.77 47.01 0.65
CA ARG A 1170 -23.80 48.31 -0.02
C ARG A 1170 -25.20 48.93 -0.13
N GLY A 1171 -26.20 48.32 0.51
CA GLY A 1171 -27.58 48.76 0.47
C GLY A 1171 -28.19 48.67 -0.93
N ASN A 1172 -29.23 49.45 -1.19
CA ASN A 1172 -29.92 49.44 -2.47
C ASN A 1172 -29.43 50.57 -3.40
N ASP A 1173 -29.56 50.39 -4.71
CA ASP A 1173 -29.34 51.45 -5.69
C ASP A 1173 -30.47 52.50 -5.66
N LYS A 1174 -30.32 53.58 -6.45
CA LYS A 1174 -31.33 54.66 -6.54
C LYS A 1174 -32.69 54.18 -7.07
N LYS A 1175 -32.81 52.94 -7.54
CA LYS A 1175 -34.04 52.30 -8.03
C LYS A 1175 -34.58 51.22 -7.08
N GLY A 1176 -33.95 51.02 -5.91
CA GLY A 1176 -34.39 50.05 -4.90
C GLY A 1176 -33.82 48.65 -5.05
N ASN A 1177 -32.92 48.38 -6.01
CA ASN A 1177 -32.32 47.06 -6.18
C ASN A 1177 -31.16 46.83 -5.20
N PRO A 1178 -31.05 45.68 -4.53
CA PRO A 1178 -29.93 45.37 -3.66
C PRO A 1178 -28.61 45.35 -4.43
N ARG A 1179 -27.60 46.06 -3.92
CA ARG A 1179 -26.26 46.13 -4.52
C ARG A 1179 -25.31 45.02 -4.02
N GLY A 1180 -25.75 44.18 -3.09
CA GLY A 1180 -24.97 43.09 -2.53
C GLY A 1180 -23.80 43.54 -1.65
N PHE A 1181 -22.97 42.57 -1.26
CA PHE A 1181 -21.70 42.80 -0.59
C PHE A 1181 -20.63 43.25 -1.59
N THR A 1182 -19.56 43.88 -1.09
CA THR A 1182 -18.43 44.29 -1.93
C THR A 1182 -17.68 43.06 -2.45
N GLU A 1183 -17.48 42.95 -3.77
CA GLU A 1183 -16.69 41.90 -4.42
C GLU A 1183 -15.44 42.48 -5.09
N ASN A 1184 -14.41 41.66 -5.24
CA ASN A 1184 -13.24 41.96 -6.07
C ASN A 1184 -13.61 41.92 -7.56
N CYS A 1185 -12.79 42.54 -8.43
CA CYS A 1185 -13.04 42.59 -9.88
C CYS A 1185 -13.10 41.22 -10.56
N ASP A 1186 -12.50 40.20 -9.96
CA ASP A 1186 -12.55 38.79 -10.38
C ASP A 1186 -13.80 38.03 -9.84
N GLY A 1187 -14.64 38.68 -9.03
CA GLY A 1187 -15.85 38.08 -8.44
C GLY A 1187 -15.63 37.38 -7.10
N THR A 1188 -14.41 37.38 -6.56
CA THR A 1188 -14.13 36.85 -5.21
C THR A 1188 -14.61 37.81 -4.11
N ASP A 1189 -14.79 37.29 -2.91
CA ASP A 1189 -15.16 38.09 -1.74
C ASP A 1189 -14.04 39.10 -1.40
N ALA A 1190 -14.41 40.38 -1.26
CA ALA A 1190 -13.49 41.44 -0.87
C ALA A 1190 -12.97 41.31 0.59
N LYS A 1191 -13.47 40.35 1.39
CA LYS A 1191 -12.97 39.97 2.73
C LYS A 1191 -11.57 39.36 2.67
N VAL A 1192 -11.20 38.72 1.55
CA VAL A 1192 -9.91 38.06 1.36
C VAL A 1192 -8.86 39.13 0.99
N ARG A 1193 -7.89 39.38 1.88
CA ARG A 1193 -6.92 40.50 1.80
C ARG A 1193 -5.51 40.12 1.38
N ASP A 1194 -5.21 38.84 1.32
CA ASP A 1194 -3.93 38.27 0.90
C ASP A 1194 -3.84 38.05 -0.61
N ILE A 1195 -4.86 38.46 -1.39
CA ILE A 1195 -4.91 38.33 -2.85
C ILE A 1195 -4.77 39.70 -3.53
N TYR A 1196 -3.87 39.78 -4.50
CA TYR A 1196 -3.63 40.96 -5.32
C TYR A 1196 -4.61 40.97 -6.50
N SER A 1197 -5.82 41.48 -6.27
CA SER A 1197 -6.85 41.58 -7.30
C SER A 1197 -6.50 42.61 -8.39
N GLY A 1198 -6.49 42.18 -9.65
CA GLY A 1198 -6.21 42.98 -10.84
C GLY A 1198 -7.46 43.36 -11.65
N GLY A 1199 -7.26 43.85 -12.87
CA GLY A 1199 -8.35 44.17 -13.81
C GLY A 1199 -9.02 45.51 -13.55
N TRP A 1200 -8.35 46.46 -12.89
CA TRP A 1200 -8.93 47.75 -12.53
C TRP A 1200 -9.59 48.48 -13.71
N ASN A 1201 -8.95 48.47 -14.87
CA ASN A 1201 -9.41 49.18 -16.08
C ASN A 1201 -10.61 48.50 -16.77
N THR A 1202 -10.84 47.22 -16.51
CA THR A 1202 -11.93 46.41 -17.08
C THR A 1202 -12.95 45.98 -16.03
N CYS A 1203 -12.82 46.50 -14.81
CA CYS A 1203 -13.58 46.09 -13.65
C CYS A 1203 -15.06 46.50 -13.75
N ALA A 1204 -15.96 45.55 -13.53
CA ALA A 1204 -17.39 45.82 -13.57
C ALA A 1204 -17.82 46.85 -12.52
N ALA A 1205 -18.84 47.63 -12.88
CA ALA A 1205 -19.38 48.72 -12.09
C ALA A 1205 -19.92 48.25 -10.72
N GLY A 1206 -19.12 48.32 -9.67
CA GLY A 1206 -19.51 47.92 -8.31
C GLY A 1206 -18.47 47.09 -7.58
N LYS A 1207 -17.46 46.60 -8.31
CA LYS A 1207 -16.37 45.77 -7.81
C LYS A 1207 -15.11 46.62 -7.52
N VAL A 1208 -14.18 46.05 -6.76
CA VAL A 1208 -12.93 46.70 -6.32
C VAL A 1208 -11.69 45.88 -6.69
N ALA A 1209 -10.54 46.52 -6.87
CA ALA A 1209 -9.27 45.83 -7.11
C ALA A 1209 -8.12 46.48 -6.32
N MET A 1210 -7.21 45.64 -5.83
CA MET A 1210 -5.97 46.05 -5.17
C MET A 1210 -5.07 46.85 -6.12
N GLU A 1211 -5.03 46.45 -7.40
CA GLU A 1211 -4.34 47.20 -8.47
C GLU A 1211 -4.76 48.68 -8.51
N GLY A 1212 -6.05 48.96 -8.30
CA GLY A 1212 -6.58 50.32 -8.25
C GLY A 1212 -6.04 51.13 -7.08
N MET A 1213 -5.86 50.52 -5.91
CA MET A 1213 -5.27 51.17 -4.75
C MET A 1213 -3.80 51.53 -5.03
N VAL A 1214 -3.04 50.62 -5.61
CA VAL A 1214 -1.63 50.85 -5.97
C VAL A 1214 -1.48 51.95 -7.01
N ARG A 1215 -2.28 51.93 -8.09
CA ARG A 1215 -2.31 53.02 -9.09
C ARG A 1215 -2.68 54.37 -8.47
N ARG A 1216 -3.63 54.38 -7.52
CA ARG A 1216 -4.07 55.59 -6.78
C ARG A 1216 -3.02 56.10 -5.78
N PHE A 1217 -2.14 55.25 -5.27
CA PHE A 1217 -0.95 55.69 -4.53
C PHE A 1217 0.09 56.29 -5.49
N GLN A 1218 0.49 55.54 -6.52
CA GLN A 1218 1.48 55.96 -7.51
C GLN A 1218 1.14 57.32 -8.15
N GLY A 1219 -0.11 57.53 -8.58
CA GLY A 1219 -0.54 58.80 -9.17
C GLY A 1219 -0.48 60.00 -8.20
N ARG A 1220 -0.74 59.77 -6.90
CA ARG A 1220 -0.59 60.81 -5.86
C ARG A 1220 0.87 61.14 -5.58
N HIS A 1221 1.78 60.17 -5.73
CA HIS A 1221 3.20 60.35 -5.51
C HIS A 1221 3.91 61.00 -6.70
N ILE A 1222 3.62 60.56 -7.94
CA ILE A 1222 4.23 61.11 -9.17
C ILE A 1222 3.89 62.59 -9.34
N SER A 1223 2.63 63.00 -9.10
CA SER A 1223 2.20 64.40 -9.23
C SER A 1223 2.79 65.37 -8.18
N ALA A 1224 3.30 64.86 -7.06
CA ALA A 1224 3.93 65.67 -6.02
C ALA A 1224 5.37 66.11 -6.38
N LYS A 1225 6.09 65.35 -7.21
CA LYS A 1225 7.46 65.69 -7.66
C LYS A 1225 7.51 66.86 -8.66
N GLU A 1226 6.41 67.14 -9.38
CA GLU A 1226 6.43 68.11 -10.49
C GLU A 1226 5.67 69.43 -10.27
N ALA A 1227 4.75 69.56 -9.30
CA ALA A 1227 3.95 70.80 -9.23
C ALA A 1227 3.38 71.22 -7.86
N GLY A 1228 3.69 70.56 -6.75
CA GLY A 1228 3.11 70.95 -5.44
C GLY A 1228 1.58 70.91 -5.37
N LYS A 1229 0.91 70.17 -6.27
CA LYS A 1229 -0.54 69.96 -6.30
C LYS A 1229 -0.85 68.46 -6.44
N PHE A 1230 -1.65 67.93 -5.53
CA PHE A 1230 -2.18 66.56 -5.62
C PHE A 1230 -3.13 66.42 -6.82
N SER A 1231 -2.78 65.60 -7.82
CA SER A 1231 -3.70 65.23 -8.91
C SER A 1231 -4.82 64.31 -8.40
N ARG A 1232 -6.08 64.60 -8.77
CA ARG A 1232 -7.26 63.76 -8.44
C ARG A 1232 -7.46 62.56 -9.37
N SER A 1233 -6.66 62.45 -10.44
CA SER A 1233 -6.78 61.40 -11.46
C SER A 1233 -5.51 60.56 -11.53
N GLY A 1234 -5.64 59.23 -11.38
CA GLY A 1234 -4.54 58.28 -11.61
C GLY A 1234 -3.97 58.47 -13.01
N GLY A 1235 -2.66 58.71 -13.09
CA GLY A 1235 -2.00 59.00 -14.36
C GLY A 1235 -1.92 57.77 -15.26
N LYS A 1236 -1.79 58.00 -16.58
CA LYS A 1236 -1.36 56.96 -17.52
C LYS A 1236 -0.08 56.27 -17.04
N ASP A 1237 0.78 57.07 -16.41
CA ASP A 1237 2.11 56.68 -15.95
C ASP A 1237 2.10 55.84 -14.65
N SER A 1238 0.92 55.49 -14.12
CA SER A 1238 0.80 54.54 -12.99
C SER A 1238 0.69 53.11 -13.52
N SER A 1239 1.60 52.21 -13.11
CA SER A 1239 1.65 50.82 -13.60
C SER A 1239 0.72 49.88 -12.85
N GLY A 1240 0.38 50.20 -11.59
CA GLY A 1240 -0.28 49.26 -10.69
C GLY A 1240 0.63 48.14 -10.20
N ILE A 1241 1.95 48.27 -10.42
CA ILE A 1241 2.99 47.32 -10.00
C ILE A 1241 3.76 47.92 -8.83
N VAL A 1242 3.95 47.16 -7.76
CA VAL A 1242 4.77 47.53 -6.60
C VAL A 1242 6.21 47.08 -6.82
N ASP A 1243 6.95 47.91 -7.54
CA ASP A 1243 8.38 47.78 -7.78
C ASP A 1243 9.22 48.43 -6.66
N ASN A 1244 10.55 48.35 -6.76
CA ASN A 1244 11.46 48.95 -5.78
C ASN A 1244 11.25 50.47 -5.61
N GLN A 1245 10.87 51.17 -6.67
CA GLN A 1245 10.57 52.60 -6.59
C GLN A 1245 9.29 52.86 -5.80
N THR A 1246 8.24 52.07 -6.06
CA THR A 1246 6.96 52.14 -5.34
C THR A 1246 7.13 51.77 -3.87
N LEU A 1247 7.95 50.75 -3.54
CA LEU A 1247 8.28 50.40 -2.15
C LEU A 1247 9.04 51.53 -1.44
N LYS A 1248 10.01 52.16 -2.10
CA LYS A 1248 10.72 53.32 -1.55
C LYS A 1248 9.77 54.49 -1.27
N ASP A 1249 8.86 54.77 -2.20
CA ASP A 1249 7.85 55.82 -2.06
C ASP A 1249 6.87 55.49 -0.92
N LEU A 1250 6.49 54.21 -0.78
CA LEU A 1250 5.68 53.70 0.31
C LEU A 1250 6.39 53.86 1.66
N GLY A 1251 7.66 53.51 1.75
CA GLY A 1251 8.48 53.65 2.96
C GLY A 1251 8.60 55.10 3.44
N GLY A 1252 8.80 56.04 2.52
CA GLY A 1252 8.83 57.47 2.85
C GLY A 1252 7.50 57.96 3.45
N ARG A 1253 6.38 57.60 2.84
CA ARG A 1253 5.03 57.96 3.34
C ARG A 1253 4.67 57.24 4.63
N TRP A 1254 5.11 55.99 4.78
CA TRP A 1254 4.93 55.22 5.99
C TRP A 1254 5.67 55.85 7.17
N GLY A 1255 6.92 56.28 6.96
CA GLY A 1255 7.70 57.01 7.95
C GLY A 1255 7.04 58.32 8.39
N GLU A 1256 6.56 59.14 7.43
CA GLU A 1256 5.81 60.37 7.72
C GLU A 1256 4.52 60.09 8.51
N TYR A 1257 3.72 59.10 8.06
CA TYR A 1257 2.49 58.68 8.73
C TYR A 1257 2.75 58.26 10.17
N TYR A 1258 3.77 57.43 10.40
CA TYR A 1258 4.09 56.92 11.72
C TYR A 1258 4.59 58.01 12.66
N GLN A 1259 5.42 58.94 12.19
CA GLN A 1259 5.85 60.11 12.97
C GLN A 1259 4.65 60.98 13.39
N VAL A 1260 3.68 61.18 12.50
CA VAL A 1260 2.44 61.89 12.83
C VAL A 1260 1.60 61.09 13.81
N TYR A 1261 1.45 59.78 13.61
CA TYR A 1261 0.69 58.88 14.48
C TYR A 1261 1.21 58.90 15.92
N GLN A 1262 2.54 58.83 16.12
CA GLN A 1262 3.15 58.94 17.45
C GLN A 1262 2.96 60.34 18.07
N ASN A 1263 3.03 61.42 17.28
CA ASN A 1263 2.88 62.79 17.80
C ASN A 1263 1.42 63.24 18.05
N THR A 1264 0.42 62.61 17.43
CA THR A 1264 -1.00 63.07 17.48
C THR A 1264 -1.87 62.48 18.58
N VAL A 1265 -1.31 61.71 19.53
CA VAL A 1265 -2.06 61.19 20.69
C VAL A 1265 -2.81 62.31 21.45
N ILE A 1266 -2.21 63.50 21.55
CA ILE A 1266 -2.73 64.64 22.31
C ILE A 1266 -3.79 65.46 21.55
N HIS A 1267 -3.68 65.60 20.22
CA HIS A 1267 -4.47 66.56 19.44
C HIS A 1267 -5.06 65.96 18.15
N ARG A 1268 -6.14 65.19 18.30
CA ARG A 1268 -6.84 64.50 17.20
C ARG A 1268 -7.85 65.34 16.38
N HIS A 1269 -7.94 66.67 16.54
CA HIS A 1269 -8.97 67.46 15.84
C HIS A 1269 -8.56 68.22 14.57
N TYR A 1270 -7.28 68.31 14.20
CA TYR A 1270 -6.87 69.24 13.13
C TYR A 1270 -6.65 68.66 11.72
N TRP A 1271 -6.52 67.34 11.54
CA TRP A 1271 -6.12 66.77 10.24
C TRP A 1271 -7.23 66.22 9.35
N ARG A 1272 -8.50 66.26 9.79
CA ARG A 1272 -9.64 65.79 8.96
C ARG A 1272 -10.04 66.74 7.82
N TRP A 1273 -9.35 67.87 7.64
CA TRP A 1273 -9.68 68.90 6.65
C TRP A 1273 -8.59 69.20 5.61
N ILE A 1274 -7.41 68.56 5.66
CA ILE A 1274 -6.27 68.92 4.79
C ILE A 1274 -5.80 67.77 3.84
N MET A 1275 -6.39 66.57 3.88
CA MET A 1275 -6.14 65.52 2.86
C MET A 1275 -7.34 65.18 2.00
#